data_AF-A0A3A4JTH9-F1
#
_entry.id   AF-A0A3A4JTH9-F1
#
_cell.length_a   1.000
_cell.length_b   1.000
_cell.length_c   1.000
_cell.angle_alpha   90.00
_cell.angle_beta   90.00
_cell.angle_gamma   90.00
#
_symmetry.space_group_name_H-M   'P 1'
#
loop_
_entity.id
_entity.type
_entity.pdbx_description
1 polymer ?
#
loop_
_entity_poly.entity_id
_entity_poly.type
_entity_poly.pdbx_seq_one_letter_code
_entity_poly.pdbx_strand_id
1 'polypeptide(L)'
;MCIGSVAVDQGGDAMKTTFKGLLTVLALLVAAGCGSGSAGSFLGDGDGDADGCLCPNGCAEDGSCIETPCTLDSDCPAGQVCEQGQCNTPGAPTDGDADGDGTTDGDGTITDGDGTPDGDGVADGDGSEYEYDIEFETDIPHEEGDPWITVDTRRLDFGAVPLHSSRTKSVKVTNIGAGDLEIDDIYIYFDQTPEELAVNNPALPVVLVKDGSMTIEVEFVPTDLQPDFNMLVIHSNDPAEPNVGVEIVTDIKETVAATIEPASIEFGVVRLGNYSQTVTIANDSGVELAVSGILLDAQSPEIGLDGAPGDIDATNPLIIERRESFSFDVWYRPTVADGIEDTAGLRIETNDENLGTVIVPVSGTPCEPEIEAAPTVIDFTDVEFGSQATRCTTITNLGCWDLDIASLTLTDDGDGAYALDPAPTAPTTLGGEESLEVCAVFTPQSTGDGTGLIAVESSDANESPLEILLASTVLPSDIDCAPIPLDFGRVPLSTEKILSVVCKNLSPGQLQITRYSIDRNPDGRYTLLNMPAAVLEYNESTTFDVRYYSDVEGLDEGNLFIQTNDPDELKVDVPLVAECYNPNHCPTASIAITAPTGAIYRGDTVHLDGTGSSDPDAGDSIDRYIWTVQARPSGSTSQIVNPNDPQPTFVADKAGDYTIKLQVKDTVGEFSCEAATISFTAQVPPPDIECMPAAIDFGSVALNTAKIETLACRNVGGTDLTVSQYELTPSGGPFSIYGSPATVLAAGQTAYINLRYRPTTEGSDSALFRVHSNDPDEPIVETPLSGGGYFQNECPTASARVVSPPLGNIKQFDTVQLDGSASYDLDAGDQITHYIWAVQSAPAGSTSQVTPADAALPSFYVDKPGTYVIQLQVKDKFNALSCNTATVSFTAVAPADIECGPSPLVFAPILAGSSRTENVLCRNVGGLPLTIGGLSLLGGSDPSFNLGGAPTPPITVGLFATAIIPVAYAPAAPGSHAGTLRIASDDPDEATIDIPLSGSAFPPNNCPIADLTVTSPNLAYLKPLDTVQLDGTGSYDPDAGDSISTYIWTVTQRPGGSTSQINAQGQARPTFWVDLAGTYTITLQVKDRAGLISCNTDSVVLEAIPREKIHVQLVWNTDETDIDLHLVRPGGQLWSSGACYFSNCTNGLDWGQYGEPSLDIDKRYGYGPENINLDDPSNGAYTVYAHYWDNHGVTGPTVATVRIYIWGQLRGEWQNTFAYADLHKRWPVATIVWSADDATVNFLGYTIESDGHGDRRRIAGGPTKPPLEK
;
A
#
# COMPACT_ATOMS: atom_id res chain seq x y z
N MET A 1 -17.92 -35.53 15.52
CA MET A 1 -18.78 -36.70 15.23
C MET A 1 -19.92 -36.21 14.33
N CYS A 2 -20.53 -36.94 13.38
CA CYS A 2 -20.24 -38.20 12.67
C CYS A 2 -21.34 -38.39 11.58
N ILE A 3 -21.16 -39.05 10.42
CA ILE A 3 -19.98 -39.54 9.68
C ILE A 3 -20.38 -39.81 8.20
N GLY A 4 -19.48 -39.66 7.23
CA GLY A 4 -19.69 -40.11 5.84
C GLY A 4 -18.78 -39.42 4.81
N SER A 5 -18.19 -40.05 3.79
CA SER A 5 -18.21 -41.47 3.38
C SER A 5 -16.88 -41.79 2.63
N VAL A 6 -16.01 -42.71 3.07
CA VAL A 6 -16.03 -44.19 2.91
C VAL A 6 -15.46 -44.69 1.56
N ALA A 7 -14.57 -45.69 1.45
CA ALA A 7 -13.67 -46.39 2.39
C ALA A 7 -12.70 -47.36 1.63
N VAL A 8 -12.04 -48.29 2.35
CA VAL A 8 -11.28 -49.50 1.92
C VAL A 8 -9.77 -49.28 1.64
N ASP A 9 -8.79 -50.09 2.10
CA ASP A 9 -8.52 -50.91 3.33
C ASP A 9 -7.18 -51.67 3.11
N GLN A 10 -6.30 -52.06 4.07
CA GLN A 10 -6.07 -51.71 5.48
C GLN A 10 -4.61 -51.17 5.65
N GLY A 11 -3.61 -51.67 6.42
CA GLY A 11 -3.42 -52.76 7.40
C GLY A 11 -2.03 -53.42 7.27
N GLY A 12 -1.26 -53.76 8.33
CA GLY A 12 -1.36 -53.40 9.75
C GLY A 12 -0.08 -53.77 10.56
N ASP A 13 0.00 -53.30 11.82
CA ASP A 13 0.98 -53.65 12.89
C ASP A 13 2.48 -53.21 12.76
N ALA A 14 3.17 -52.71 13.81
CA ALA A 14 2.72 -52.31 15.16
C ALA A 14 3.71 -51.40 15.96
N MET A 15 3.16 -50.76 17.01
CA MET A 15 3.77 -50.36 18.31
C MET A 15 4.56 -49.04 18.53
N LYS A 16 3.89 -48.09 19.23
CA LYS A 16 4.23 -47.52 20.58
C LYS A 16 5.45 -46.61 20.80
N THR A 17 5.47 -45.59 21.69
CA THR A 17 4.50 -44.65 22.32
C THR A 17 5.24 -43.68 23.28
N THR A 18 4.91 -42.38 23.28
CA THR A 18 4.67 -41.52 24.48
C THR A 18 5.83 -40.92 25.36
N PHE A 19 5.93 -39.58 25.31
CA PHE A 19 6.18 -38.57 26.39
C PHE A 19 7.58 -38.12 26.93
N LYS A 20 7.65 -36.79 27.14
CA LYS A 20 8.34 -35.97 28.19
C LYS A 20 9.88 -35.85 28.26
N GLY A 21 10.35 -34.59 28.32
CA GLY A 21 10.96 -34.10 29.58
C GLY A 21 12.27 -33.28 29.53
N LEU A 22 12.16 -31.94 29.50
CA LEU A 22 12.95 -30.91 30.20
C LEU A 22 14.50 -30.99 30.42
N LEU A 23 15.16 -29.87 30.04
CA LEU A 23 16.18 -29.09 30.79
C LEU A 23 17.69 -29.51 30.89
N THR A 24 18.54 -28.67 30.26
CA THR A 24 19.80 -28.03 30.78
C THR A 24 21.16 -28.75 30.99
N VAL A 25 22.20 -28.17 30.34
CA VAL A 25 23.44 -27.55 30.95
C VAL A 25 24.87 -28.18 30.85
N LEU A 26 25.83 -27.28 30.51
CA LEU A 26 27.32 -27.24 30.70
C LEU A 26 28.32 -28.13 29.90
N ALA A 27 28.76 -27.61 28.74
CA ALA A 27 30.08 -26.98 28.46
C ALA A 27 31.47 -27.69 28.58
N LEU A 28 32.36 -27.24 27.69
CA LEU A 28 33.74 -26.70 27.91
C LEU A 28 34.99 -27.42 27.31
N LEU A 29 35.63 -26.71 26.36
CA LEU A 29 37.07 -26.62 25.96
C LEU A 29 37.99 -27.87 25.74
N VAL A 30 38.79 -27.81 24.67
CA VAL A 30 40.26 -27.52 24.67
C VAL A 30 40.77 -27.37 23.21
N ALA A 31 41.90 -26.67 22.98
CA ALA A 31 42.36 -26.25 21.63
C ALA A 31 43.83 -26.59 21.32
N ALA A 32 44.25 -26.33 20.05
CA ALA A 32 45.46 -25.59 19.64
C ALA A 32 46.43 -26.21 18.59
N GLY A 33 46.75 -25.41 17.55
CA GLY A 33 48.06 -25.37 16.85
C GLY A 33 48.24 -26.16 15.54
N CYS A 34 49.12 -25.76 14.60
CA CYS A 34 49.86 -24.49 14.45
C CYS A 34 50.56 -24.39 13.06
N GLY A 35 50.88 -23.17 12.58
CA GLY A 35 51.83 -22.87 11.48
C GLY A 35 51.20 -22.21 10.25
N SER A 36 51.20 -20.88 10.08
CA SER A 36 52.32 -19.97 9.68
C SER A 36 52.69 -20.07 8.19
N GLY A 37 52.50 -19.06 7.33
CA GLY A 37 52.06 -17.66 7.49
C GLY A 37 52.16 -16.94 6.12
N SER A 38 52.34 -15.62 5.91
CA SER A 38 52.30 -14.36 6.71
C SER A 38 53.24 -13.34 6.02
N ALA A 39 53.02 -12.03 5.88
CA ALA A 39 51.89 -11.09 6.04
C ALA A 39 52.36 -9.76 5.36
N GLY A 40 51.60 -8.69 5.11
CA GLY A 40 50.19 -8.33 5.41
C GLY A 40 49.76 -7.21 4.43
N SER A 41 48.95 -6.19 4.75
CA SER A 41 48.20 -5.73 5.95
C SER A 41 47.34 -4.51 5.51
N PHE A 42 46.44 -3.86 6.26
CA PHE A 42 46.07 -3.87 7.69
C PHE A 42 44.64 -3.28 7.82
N LEU A 43 43.81 -3.77 8.76
CA LEU A 43 42.43 -3.33 9.07
C LEU A 43 41.41 -3.63 7.94
N GLY A 44 40.15 -4.02 8.18
CA GLY A 44 39.40 -4.24 9.42
C GLY A 44 38.10 -3.43 9.41
N ASP A 45 36.89 -3.96 9.67
CA ASP A 45 36.46 -5.33 10.02
C ASP A 45 35.13 -5.66 9.27
N GLY A 46 34.26 -6.58 9.75
CA GLY A 46 32.92 -6.74 9.17
C GLY A 46 32.08 -7.95 9.62
N ASP A 47 30.77 -7.86 9.40
CA ASP A 47 29.68 -8.85 9.53
C ASP A 47 28.40 -8.30 8.81
N GLY A 48 27.26 -8.99 8.69
CA GLY A 48 26.99 -10.44 8.89
C GLY A 48 25.53 -10.84 9.18
N ASP A 49 24.57 -10.37 8.37
CA ASP A 49 23.19 -10.87 8.16
C ASP A 49 22.12 -10.91 9.30
N ALA A 50 20.89 -10.57 8.87
CA ALA A 50 19.56 -11.04 9.33
C ALA A 50 18.76 -10.30 10.44
N ASP A 51 17.76 -9.54 9.98
CA ASP A 51 16.34 -9.43 10.42
C ASP A 51 15.94 -9.46 11.92
N GLY A 52 15.12 -8.49 12.36
CA GLY A 52 14.34 -8.71 13.59
C GLY A 52 13.54 -7.61 14.31
N CYS A 53 13.42 -6.37 13.83
CA CYS A 53 12.63 -5.32 14.54
C CYS A 53 11.55 -4.66 13.66
N LEU A 54 10.33 -4.54 14.20
CA LEU A 54 9.20 -3.83 13.60
C LEU A 54 9.04 -2.46 14.29
N CYS A 55 9.62 -1.42 13.70
CA CYS A 55 9.40 -0.02 14.06
C CYS A 55 8.67 0.66 12.89
N PRO A 56 7.54 1.37 13.07
CA PRO A 56 6.72 1.87 11.95
C PRO A 56 7.44 2.79 10.96
N ASN A 57 8.42 3.56 11.44
CA ASN A 57 9.19 4.53 10.64
C ASN A 57 10.68 4.12 10.50
N GLY A 58 11.02 2.85 10.69
CA GLY A 58 12.39 2.34 10.61
C GLY A 58 13.21 2.44 11.91
N CYS A 59 14.49 2.11 11.81
CA CYS A 59 15.44 2.03 12.93
C CYS A 59 16.69 2.86 12.67
N ALA A 60 17.34 3.34 13.73
CA ALA A 60 18.69 3.90 13.66
C ALA A 60 19.77 2.80 13.63
N GLU A 61 21.03 3.17 13.35
CA GLU A 61 22.17 2.23 13.28
C GLU A 61 22.47 1.49 14.61
N ASP A 62 21.87 1.90 15.73
CA ASP A 62 21.99 1.25 17.04
C ASP A 62 20.87 0.24 17.35
N GLY A 63 19.87 0.10 16.47
CA GLY A 63 18.73 -0.81 16.63
C GLY A 63 17.56 -0.27 17.45
N SER A 64 17.53 1.02 17.78
CA SER A 64 16.38 1.69 18.40
C SER A 64 15.27 2.03 17.39
N CYS A 65 14.01 2.16 17.87
CA CYS A 65 12.91 2.71 17.07
C CYS A 65 12.94 4.24 17.08
N ILE A 66 12.63 4.85 15.94
CA ILE A 66 12.55 6.31 15.78
C ILE A 66 11.20 6.81 16.33
N GLU A 67 11.22 7.64 17.38
CA GLU A 67 10.05 8.39 17.85
C GLU A 67 9.79 9.65 17.00
N THR A 68 8.57 10.19 17.06
CA THR A 68 8.14 11.35 16.25
C THR A 68 8.85 12.64 16.67
N PRO A 69 9.32 13.47 15.71
CA PRO A 69 9.97 14.75 16.01
C PRO A 69 8.99 15.80 16.52
N CYS A 70 9.46 16.71 17.39
CA CYS A 70 8.70 17.88 17.81
C CYS A 70 8.65 18.96 16.71
N THR A 71 7.67 19.86 16.78
CA THR A 71 7.48 20.98 15.83
C THR A 71 7.44 22.35 16.50
N LEU A 72 7.04 22.40 17.77
CA LEU A 72 6.96 23.60 18.61
C LEU A 72 7.44 23.28 20.03
N ASP A 73 7.86 24.29 20.79
CA ASP A 73 8.22 24.14 22.22
C ASP A 73 7.09 23.57 23.09
N SER A 74 5.83 23.71 22.66
CA SER A 74 4.64 23.13 23.30
C SER A 74 4.58 21.60 23.26
N ASP A 75 5.31 20.99 22.32
CA ASP A 75 5.28 19.55 22.08
C ASP A 75 6.22 18.81 23.05
N CYS A 76 7.05 19.57 23.77
CA CYS A 76 8.07 19.08 24.68
C CYS A 76 7.63 19.11 26.17
N PRO A 77 8.17 18.21 27.02
CA PRO A 77 7.98 18.26 28.46
C PRO A 77 8.35 19.62 29.07
N ALA A 78 7.54 20.11 30.02
CA ALA A 78 7.68 21.44 30.60
C ALA A 78 9.08 21.71 31.18
N GLY A 79 9.85 22.57 30.50
CA GLY A 79 11.27 22.81 30.78
C GLY A 79 12.23 22.38 29.66
N GLN A 80 11.71 22.05 28.47
CA GLN A 80 12.48 21.81 27.25
C GLN A 80 12.01 22.73 26.10
N VAL A 81 12.88 22.94 25.12
CA VAL A 81 12.61 23.64 23.84
C VAL A 81 12.87 22.69 22.67
N CYS A 82 12.22 22.91 21.53
CA CYS A 82 12.33 22.07 20.35
C CYS A 82 13.41 22.56 19.38
N GLU A 83 14.46 21.76 19.16
CA GLU A 83 15.50 22.04 18.17
C GLU A 83 15.68 20.84 17.24
N GLN A 84 15.60 21.06 15.92
CA GLN A 84 15.79 20.04 14.88
C GLN A 84 14.95 18.76 15.08
N GLY A 85 13.76 18.90 15.70
CA GLY A 85 12.85 17.78 15.99
C GLY A 85 13.10 17.07 17.33
N GLN A 86 14.01 17.54 18.18
CA GLN A 86 14.29 16.96 19.50
C GLN A 86 14.10 17.98 20.64
N CYS A 87 13.66 17.48 21.80
CA CYS A 87 13.37 18.30 22.99
C CYS A 87 14.60 18.45 23.90
N ASN A 88 15.17 19.65 23.97
CA ASN A 88 16.40 19.98 24.71
C ASN A 88 16.11 20.82 25.95
N THR A 89 16.75 20.54 27.10
CA THR A 89 16.60 21.38 28.32
C THR A 89 17.45 22.65 28.23
N PRO A 90 16.88 23.87 28.37
CA PRO A 90 17.67 25.10 28.42
C PRO A 90 18.55 25.14 29.69
N GLY A 91 19.87 25.20 29.50
CA GLY A 91 20.86 25.31 30.57
C GLY A 91 21.98 26.25 30.18
N ALA A 92 22.02 27.43 30.81
CA ALA A 92 23.10 28.41 30.67
C ALA A 92 24.40 27.91 31.36
N PRO A 93 25.57 28.56 31.22
CA PRO A 93 26.85 27.94 31.51
C PRO A 93 27.03 27.61 32.99
N THR A 94 27.51 26.40 33.29
CA THR A 94 28.08 26.08 34.60
C THR A 94 29.49 26.65 34.68
N ASP A 95 29.59 27.75 35.41
CA ASP A 95 30.80 28.19 36.07
C ASP A 95 31.35 27.14 37.05
N GLY A 96 32.63 27.31 37.40
CA GLY A 96 33.38 26.43 38.29
C GLY A 96 33.47 26.97 39.73
N ASP A 97 32.47 27.69 40.22
CA ASP A 97 32.33 28.07 41.63
C ASP A 97 30.86 27.99 42.08
N ALA A 98 30.59 28.06 43.38
CA ALA A 98 29.29 27.71 43.94
C ALA A 98 28.71 28.75 44.92
N ASP A 99 27.38 28.75 45.00
CA ASP A 99 26.52 29.59 45.87
C ASP A 99 26.46 31.11 45.53
N GLY A 100 25.36 31.83 45.83
CA GLY A 100 24.05 31.36 46.30
C GLY A 100 23.09 32.49 46.70
N ASP A 101 21.82 32.37 46.28
CA ASP A 101 20.68 33.27 46.58
C ASP A 101 20.82 34.76 46.14
N GLY A 102 19.83 35.64 46.45
CA GLY A 102 20.00 37.10 46.20
C GLY A 102 18.92 37.91 45.45
N THR A 103 17.63 37.58 45.52
CA THR A 103 16.46 38.52 45.41
C THR A 103 16.43 39.70 44.40
N THR A 104 15.48 39.62 43.46
CA THR A 104 14.48 40.64 43.04
C THR A 104 14.69 42.17 43.22
N ASP A 105 14.24 42.89 42.17
CA ASP A 105 13.80 44.30 42.11
C ASP A 105 14.87 45.41 41.87
N GLY A 106 14.41 46.56 41.34
CA GLY A 106 15.24 47.66 40.83
C GLY A 106 14.78 48.18 39.46
N ASP A 107 14.17 49.37 39.43
CA ASP A 107 13.60 50.00 38.25
C ASP A 107 14.54 50.98 37.51
N GLY A 108 14.51 50.90 36.18
CA GLY A 108 14.55 52.05 35.24
C GLY A 108 15.63 53.14 35.38
N THR A 109 16.69 53.01 34.55
CA THR A 109 17.47 54.11 33.91
C THR A 109 18.28 55.08 34.80
N ILE A 110 19.56 55.32 34.45
CA ILE A 110 20.10 56.61 33.93
C ILE A 110 21.29 56.28 32.98
N THR A 111 21.64 57.19 32.07
CA THR A 111 22.95 57.31 31.37
C THR A 111 24.11 57.59 32.37
N ASP A 112 25.40 57.67 32.04
CA ASP A 112 26.11 57.99 30.78
C ASP A 112 27.44 57.19 30.58
N GLY A 113 28.51 57.80 30.03
CA GLY A 113 29.80 57.15 29.69
C GLY A 113 30.75 56.97 30.89
N ASP A 114 32.04 56.70 30.73
CA ASP A 114 32.93 56.67 29.55
C ASP A 114 34.17 55.75 29.81
N GLY A 115 35.18 55.76 28.93
CA GLY A 115 36.57 55.44 29.31
C GLY A 115 37.16 54.04 28.97
N THR A 116 38.02 54.02 27.95
CA THR A 116 39.12 53.04 27.70
C THR A 116 40.32 53.33 28.64
N PRO A 117 41.56 52.77 28.52
CA PRO A 117 42.11 51.68 27.66
C PRO A 117 43.05 50.63 28.36
N ASP A 118 43.29 49.52 27.64
CA ASP A 118 44.55 48.80 27.27
C ASP A 118 45.76 48.51 28.21
N GLY A 119 46.43 47.38 27.90
CA GLY A 119 47.80 46.97 28.31
C GLY A 119 47.91 45.79 29.29
N ASP A 120 48.86 44.84 29.21
CA ASP A 120 49.89 44.51 28.19
C ASP A 120 50.48 43.08 28.37
N GLY A 121 51.03 42.45 27.31
CA GLY A 121 52.27 41.65 27.41
C GLY A 121 52.36 40.09 27.20
N VAL A 122 53.03 39.71 26.09
CA VAL A 122 54.16 38.72 25.98
C VAL A 122 53.94 37.18 25.74
N ALA A 123 54.27 36.74 24.49
CA ALA A 123 54.89 35.46 24.01
C ALA A 123 54.21 34.08 24.29
N ASP A 124 54.41 33.00 23.52
CA ASP A 124 55.35 32.58 22.43
C ASP A 124 54.60 32.04 21.17
N GLY A 125 55.14 31.69 19.97
CA GLY A 125 56.50 31.49 19.41
C GLY A 125 56.69 30.04 18.90
N ASP A 126 57.28 29.69 17.74
CA ASP A 126 57.67 30.37 16.48
C ASP A 126 57.85 29.29 15.36
N GLY A 127 57.84 29.53 14.03
CA GLY A 127 57.48 30.69 13.19
C GLY A 127 57.95 30.52 11.72
N SER A 128 57.10 30.79 10.70
CA SER A 128 57.50 30.91 9.26
C SER A 128 56.46 31.69 8.42
N GLU A 129 56.64 33.00 8.21
CA GLU A 129 57.25 33.58 6.99
C GLU A 129 56.43 33.40 5.69
N TYR A 130 55.53 34.36 5.39
CA TYR A 130 55.67 35.31 4.27
C TYR A 130 54.54 36.36 4.28
N GLU A 131 54.67 37.39 5.11
CA GLU A 131 53.87 38.61 5.01
C GLU A 131 54.78 39.84 4.91
N TYR A 132 54.28 40.88 4.24
CA TYR A 132 54.78 42.24 4.39
C TYR A 132 54.02 42.85 5.57
N ASP A 133 54.66 43.01 6.72
CA ASP A 133 54.07 43.77 7.83
C ASP A 133 53.82 45.22 7.35
N ILE A 134 52.56 45.54 7.04
CA ILE A 134 52.14 46.93 6.84
C ILE A 134 52.02 47.55 8.23
N GLU A 135 52.98 48.40 8.57
CA GLU A 135 52.88 49.29 9.73
C GLU A 135 51.75 50.29 9.45
N PHE A 136 50.56 50.04 10.02
CA PHE A 136 49.41 50.96 9.95
C PHE A 136 49.63 52.15 10.89
N GLU A 137 49.93 51.87 12.16
CA GLU A 137 50.20 52.85 13.21
C GLU A 137 51.57 52.57 13.85
N THR A 138 52.29 53.60 14.28
CA THR A 138 53.62 53.51 14.90
C THR A 138 53.64 54.15 16.29
N ASP A 139 54.60 53.77 17.14
CA ASP A 139 54.82 54.37 18.47
C ASP A 139 55.28 55.86 18.45
N ILE A 140 55.20 56.56 17.31
CA ILE A 140 55.66 57.94 17.14
C ILE A 140 54.48 58.91 17.35
N PRO A 141 54.46 59.71 18.44
CA PRO A 141 53.40 60.70 18.66
C PRO A 141 53.62 61.95 17.78
N HIS A 142 52.55 62.46 17.15
CA HIS A 142 52.61 63.70 16.35
C HIS A 142 53.14 64.90 17.15
N GLU A 143 54.14 65.60 16.62
CA GLU A 143 54.63 66.89 17.12
C GLU A 143 53.88 68.09 16.49
N GLU A 144 54.08 69.30 17.03
CA GLU A 144 53.36 70.55 16.65
C GLU A 144 53.60 71.03 15.19
N GLY A 145 54.34 70.26 14.38
CA GLY A 145 54.67 70.57 12.99
C GLY A 145 54.33 69.47 11.97
N ASP A 146 53.81 68.32 12.42
CA ASP A 146 53.69 67.13 11.56
C ASP A 146 52.41 67.14 10.70
N PRO A 147 52.40 66.44 9.55
CA PRO A 147 51.16 66.06 8.89
C PRO A 147 50.36 65.10 9.79
N TRP A 148 49.03 65.09 9.65
CA TRP A 148 48.18 64.14 10.36
C TRP A 148 46.99 63.72 9.48
N ILE A 149 46.98 62.47 9.02
CA ILE A 149 45.91 61.88 8.22
C ILE A 149 44.69 61.55 9.07
N THR A 150 43.50 61.68 8.49
CA THR A 150 42.26 61.13 9.06
C THR A 150 41.25 60.82 7.96
N VAL A 151 40.40 59.81 8.19
CA VAL A 151 39.33 59.37 7.28
C VAL A 151 37.97 59.47 7.96
N ASP A 152 36.93 59.72 7.18
CA ASP A 152 35.54 59.83 7.69
C ASP A 152 34.88 58.47 7.97
N THR A 153 35.39 57.39 7.38
CA THR A 153 35.06 56.01 7.76
C THR A 153 36.28 55.10 7.62
N ARG A 154 36.37 54.07 8.48
CA ARG A 154 37.29 52.92 8.34
C ARG A 154 36.58 51.64 7.84
N ARG A 155 35.31 51.73 7.42
CA ARG A 155 34.53 50.62 6.84
C ARG A 155 33.66 51.09 5.66
N LEU A 156 33.73 50.38 4.54
CA LEU A 156 32.90 50.49 3.35
C LEU A 156 32.09 49.21 3.15
N ASP A 157 30.94 49.12 3.80
CA ASP A 157 29.92 48.12 3.52
C ASP A 157 29.19 48.50 2.22
N PHE A 158 29.18 47.63 1.19
CA PHE A 158 28.49 47.89 -0.07
C PHE A 158 27.02 47.41 -0.10
N GLY A 159 26.59 46.60 0.87
CA GLY A 159 25.28 45.94 0.92
C GLY A 159 25.00 45.05 -0.31
N ALA A 160 23.73 44.62 -0.45
CA ALA A 160 23.30 43.82 -1.60
C ALA A 160 23.55 44.56 -2.94
N VAL A 161 24.30 43.91 -3.84
CA VAL A 161 24.54 44.36 -5.23
C VAL A 161 24.18 43.20 -6.18
N PRO A 162 23.33 43.42 -7.21
CA PRO A 162 22.99 42.39 -8.18
C PRO A 162 24.19 42.02 -9.06
N LEU A 163 24.23 40.75 -9.50
CA LEU A 163 25.25 40.24 -10.41
C LEU A 163 25.43 41.16 -11.64
N HIS A 164 26.69 41.45 -11.99
CA HIS A 164 27.12 42.31 -13.10
C HIS A 164 26.63 43.78 -13.06
N SER A 165 26.03 44.23 -11.94
CA SER A 165 25.67 45.64 -11.71
C SER A 165 26.77 46.34 -10.91
N SER A 166 27.03 47.64 -11.16
CA SER A 166 28.03 48.38 -10.38
C SER A 166 27.43 49.23 -9.26
N ARG A 167 28.17 49.37 -8.16
CA ARG A 167 27.86 50.28 -7.05
C ARG A 167 29.13 50.99 -6.58
N THR A 168 29.08 52.31 -6.46
CA THR A 168 30.21 53.13 -5.97
C THR A 168 29.97 53.61 -4.54
N LYS A 169 31.00 53.56 -3.70
CA LYS A 169 31.08 54.29 -2.42
C LYS A 169 32.40 55.07 -2.36
N SER A 170 32.58 55.91 -1.34
CA SER A 170 33.76 56.75 -1.23
C SER A 170 34.19 57.02 0.22
N VAL A 171 35.49 57.29 0.38
CA VAL A 171 36.14 57.69 1.64
C VAL A 171 36.68 59.10 1.47
N LYS A 172 36.53 59.96 2.49
CA LYS A 172 37.11 61.31 2.51
C LYS A 172 38.34 61.36 3.41
N VAL A 173 39.51 61.50 2.79
CA VAL A 173 40.78 61.73 3.49
C VAL A 173 40.95 63.22 3.78
N THR A 174 41.37 63.58 5.00
CA THR A 174 41.58 64.97 5.44
C THR A 174 42.91 65.09 6.18
N ASN A 175 43.67 66.16 5.95
CA ASN A 175 44.85 66.49 6.77
C ASN A 175 44.44 67.44 7.90
N ILE A 176 44.49 66.96 9.15
CA ILE A 176 44.22 67.77 10.36
C ILE A 176 45.49 68.33 11.01
N GLY A 177 46.67 67.90 10.56
CA GLY A 177 47.98 68.27 11.08
C GLY A 177 48.38 69.72 10.82
N ALA A 178 49.66 70.02 11.06
CA ALA A 178 50.28 71.31 10.80
C ALA A 178 51.24 71.28 9.59
N GLY A 179 51.81 70.11 9.28
CA GLY A 179 52.60 69.85 8.08
C GLY A 179 51.72 69.52 6.86
N ASP A 180 52.33 69.55 5.68
CA ASP A 180 51.69 69.16 4.43
C ASP A 180 51.72 67.63 4.27
N LEU A 181 50.55 66.99 4.26
CA LEU A 181 50.38 65.53 4.14
C LEU A 181 50.49 65.14 2.67
N GLU A 182 51.43 64.25 2.33
CA GLU A 182 51.61 63.69 0.99
C GLU A 182 51.10 62.25 0.98
N ILE A 183 50.13 61.96 0.11
CA ILE A 183 49.58 60.62 -0.15
C ILE A 183 50.16 60.18 -1.49
N ASP A 184 50.99 59.14 -1.51
CA ASP A 184 51.77 58.71 -2.68
C ASP A 184 51.35 57.36 -3.26
N ASP A 185 50.68 56.47 -2.49
CA ASP A 185 50.05 55.26 -3.02
C ASP A 185 48.68 54.94 -2.37
N ILE A 186 47.79 54.30 -3.15
CA ILE A 186 46.44 53.86 -2.74
C ILE A 186 46.11 52.56 -3.49
N TYR A 187 45.89 51.47 -2.76
CA TYR A 187 45.69 50.13 -3.34
C TYR A 187 44.76 49.26 -2.46
N ILE A 188 44.38 48.07 -2.95
CA ILE A 188 43.63 47.06 -2.19
C ILE A 188 44.59 45.92 -1.81
N TYR A 189 44.54 45.44 -0.56
CA TYR A 189 45.57 44.55 0.01
C TYR A 189 45.25 43.04 -0.05
N PHE A 190 43.98 42.63 -0.03
CA PHE A 190 43.55 41.22 0.08
C PHE A 190 42.98 40.61 -1.21
N ASP A 191 43.27 41.24 -2.35
CA ASP A 191 42.66 40.92 -3.64
C ASP A 191 43.04 39.51 -4.18
N GLN A 192 42.05 38.64 -4.31
CA GLN A 192 42.14 37.38 -5.07
C GLN A 192 41.30 37.38 -6.36
N THR A 193 40.57 38.47 -6.63
CA THR A 193 39.57 38.62 -7.71
C THR A 193 39.63 40.04 -8.32
N PRO A 194 40.71 40.42 -9.05
CA PRO A 194 41.01 41.81 -9.42
C PRO A 194 40.07 42.46 -10.46
N GLU A 195 38.96 41.79 -10.78
CA GLU A 195 37.98 42.22 -11.78
C GLU A 195 36.69 42.76 -11.12
N GLU A 196 36.48 42.58 -9.80
CA GLU A 196 35.26 43.01 -9.11
C GLU A 196 35.35 44.35 -8.37
N LEU A 197 36.56 44.81 -7.99
CA LEU A 197 36.77 46.08 -7.27
C LEU A 197 37.70 47.03 -8.03
N ALA A 198 37.25 48.27 -8.25
CA ALA A 198 38.01 49.31 -8.94
C ALA A 198 38.13 50.58 -8.08
N VAL A 199 39.36 51.03 -7.81
CA VAL A 199 39.61 52.30 -7.10
C VAL A 199 39.94 53.41 -8.09
N ASN A 200 39.13 54.47 -8.09
CA ASN A 200 39.31 55.64 -8.94
C ASN A 200 40.31 56.62 -8.30
N ASN A 201 41.60 56.27 -8.34
CA ASN A 201 42.66 57.05 -7.70
C ASN A 201 42.80 58.46 -8.31
N PRO A 202 42.90 59.53 -7.49
CA PRO A 202 43.37 60.82 -7.97
C PRO A 202 44.85 60.71 -8.41
N ALA A 203 45.35 61.71 -9.16
CA ALA A 203 46.71 61.68 -9.69
C ALA A 203 47.77 61.84 -8.58
N LEU A 204 48.26 60.70 -8.06
CA LEU A 204 49.28 60.63 -7.00
C LEU A 204 50.69 61.04 -7.49
N PRO A 205 51.56 61.56 -6.61
CA PRO A 205 51.29 61.90 -5.21
C PRO A 205 50.42 63.17 -5.08
N VAL A 206 49.51 63.16 -4.10
CA VAL A 206 48.64 64.30 -3.76
C VAL A 206 49.08 64.90 -2.43
N VAL A 207 49.36 66.21 -2.43
CA VAL A 207 49.72 66.96 -1.22
C VAL A 207 48.49 67.71 -0.69
N LEU A 208 48.01 67.30 0.49
CA LEU A 208 46.98 67.96 1.26
C LEU A 208 47.63 68.91 2.28
N VAL A 209 47.53 70.22 2.03
CA VAL A 209 47.84 71.23 3.05
C VAL A 209 46.90 71.12 4.24
N LYS A 210 47.25 71.73 5.38
CA LYS A 210 46.40 71.80 6.58
C LYS A 210 44.93 72.14 6.26
N ASP A 211 44.02 71.38 6.87
CA ASP A 211 42.55 71.44 6.72
C ASP A 211 42.07 71.11 5.28
N GLY A 212 42.99 70.69 4.40
CA GLY A 212 42.73 70.18 3.06
C GLY A 212 42.20 68.75 3.09
N SER A 213 41.41 68.38 2.08
CA SER A 213 40.84 67.03 1.97
C SER A 213 40.58 66.63 0.52
N MET A 214 40.54 65.32 0.29
CA MET A 214 40.17 64.69 -0.98
C MET A 214 39.22 63.53 -0.74
N THR A 215 38.66 63.00 -1.84
CA THR A 215 37.76 61.84 -1.82
C THR A 215 38.32 60.76 -2.73
N ILE A 216 38.31 59.52 -2.26
CA ILE A 216 38.66 58.32 -3.02
C ILE A 216 37.35 57.60 -3.31
N GLU A 217 37.09 57.27 -4.57
CA GLU A 217 35.90 56.50 -4.99
C GLU A 217 36.30 55.05 -5.25
N VAL A 218 35.51 54.10 -4.73
CA VAL A 218 35.65 52.66 -4.90
C VAL A 218 34.36 52.14 -5.54
N GLU A 219 34.47 51.54 -6.72
CA GLU A 219 33.38 50.88 -7.44
C GLU A 219 33.49 49.35 -7.26
N PHE A 220 32.36 48.71 -6.98
CA PHE A 220 32.22 47.27 -6.81
C PHE A 220 31.25 46.71 -7.86
N VAL A 221 31.62 45.61 -8.50
CA VAL A 221 30.89 44.94 -9.59
C VAL A 221 30.96 43.42 -9.40
N PRO A 222 30.02 42.79 -8.68
CA PRO A 222 30.04 41.35 -8.47
C PRO A 222 29.90 40.56 -9.78
N THR A 223 30.74 39.54 -9.97
CA THR A 223 30.73 38.63 -11.11
C THR A 223 30.39 37.19 -10.73
N ASP A 224 30.54 36.84 -9.45
CA ASP A 224 30.06 35.59 -8.85
C ASP A 224 29.10 35.80 -7.65
N LEU A 225 28.92 34.76 -6.81
CA LEU A 225 28.12 34.80 -5.57
C LEU A 225 28.94 34.46 -4.31
N GLN A 226 30.28 34.61 -4.33
CA GLN A 226 31.15 34.41 -3.17
C GLN A 226 31.29 35.69 -2.34
N PRO A 227 31.50 35.62 -1.01
CA PRO A 227 31.70 36.82 -0.17
C PRO A 227 33.15 37.34 -0.27
N ASP A 228 33.33 38.62 -0.60
CA ASP A 228 34.65 39.27 -0.68
C ASP A 228 34.98 40.06 0.60
N PHE A 229 36.12 39.73 1.20
CA PHE A 229 36.70 40.45 2.32
C PHE A 229 37.95 41.20 1.85
N ASN A 230 37.86 42.53 1.74
CA ASN A 230 38.91 43.36 1.16
C ASN A 230 39.28 44.53 2.08
N MET A 231 40.44 45.15 1.83
CA MET A 231 40.87 46.35 2.55
C MET A 231 41.54 47.33 1.60
N LEU A 232 41.03 48.55 1.55
CA LEU A 232 41.67 49.69 0.90
C LEU A 232 42.76 50.23 1.83
N VAL A 233 43.98 50.36 1.33
CA VAL A 233 45.13 50.93 2.05
C VAL A 233 45.53 52.24 1.41
N ILE A 234 45.72 53.26 2.24
CA ILE A 234 46.13 54.62 1.84
C ILE A 234 47.49 54.89 2.49
N HIS A 235 48.56 54.88 1.70
CA HIS A 235 49.92 55.17 2.18
C HIS A 235 50.19 56.68 2.18
N SER A 236 50.85 57.19 3.21
CA SER A 236 51.13 58.62 3.35
C SER A 236 52.42 58.93 4.11
N ASN A 237 52.85 60.20 4.07
CA ASN A 237 54.01 60.70 4.82
C ASN A 237 53.72 61.04 6.30
N ASP A 238 52.59 60.60 6.86
CA ASP A 238 52.30 60.70 8.29
C ASP A 238 53.28 59.82 9.09
N PRO A 239 54.03 60.37 10.06
CA PRO A 239 55.00 59.58 10.85
C PRO A 239 54.34 58.65 11.88
N ALA A 240 53.10 58.92 12.28
CA ALA A 240 52.37 58.12 13.27
C ALA A 240 51.46 57.10 12.59
N GLU A 241 50.71 57.49 11.55
CA GLU A 241 49.81 56.61 10.80
C GLU A 241 50.18 56.53 9.30
N PRO A 242 51.34 55.95 8.93
CA PRO A 242 51.84 55.94 7.56
C PRO A 242 50.96 55.11 6.59
N ASN A 243 50.14 54.18 7.09
CA ASN A 243 49.14 53.49 6.28
C ASN A 243 47.77 53.54 6.98
N VAL A 244 46.75 54.07 6.31
CA VAL A 244 45.36 53.99 6.81
C VAL A 244 44.65 52.84 6.11
N GLY A 245 44.20 51.85 6.89
CA GLY A 245 43.34 50.76 6.43
C GLY A 245 41.85 51.12 6.52
N VAL A 246 41.10 50.80 5.47
CA VAL A 246 39.64 50.89 5.40
C VAL A 246 39.08 49.55 4.92
N GLU A 247 38.35 48.86 5.78
CA GLU A 247 37.70 47.57 5.49
C GLU A 247 36.65 47.74 4.38
N ILE A 248 36.61 46.82 3.40
CA ILE A 248 35.57 46.70 2.38
C ILE A 248 34.79 45.42 2.65
N VAL A 249 33.47 45.53 2.76
CA VAL A 249 32.59 44.40 3.11
C VAL A 249 31.45 44.27 2.11
N THR A 250 31.18 43.03 1.70
CA THR A 250 30.26 42.65 0.62
C THR A 250 29.34 41.51 1.06
N ASP A 251 28.73 41.64 2.26
CA ASP A 251 28.01 40.57 2.97
C ASP A 251 26.88 39.87 2.18
N ILE A 252 26.43 40.41 1.04
CA ILE A 252 25.34 39.89 0.22
C ILE A 252 25.60 40.11 -1.29
N LYS A 253 25.75 39.02 -2.05
CA LYS A 253 25.56 38.96 -3.52
C LYS A 253 24.26 38.16 -3.77
N GLU A 254 23.29 38.71 -4.49
CA GLU A 254 21.91 38.16 -4.59
C GLU A 254 21.36 38.19 -6.04
N THR A 255 20.58 37.18 -6.39
CA THR A 255 19.65 37.17 -7.52
C THR A 255 18.25 37.58 -7.08
N VAL A 256 17.36 37.92 -8.01
CA VAL A 256 15.93 38.06 -7.70
C VAL A 256 15.37 36.70 -7.27
N ALA A 257 14.60 36.69 -6.19
CA ALA A 257 13.92 35.52 -5.64
C ALA A 257 12.56 35.96 -5.08
N ALA A 258 11.50 35.21 -5.42
CA ALA A 258 10.14 35.49 -4.97
C ALA A 258 9.43 34.25 -4.43
N THR A 259 8.48 34.48 -3.53
CA THR A 259 7.55 33.46 -3.01
C THR A 259 6.11 33.91 -3.27
N ILE A 260 5.24 32.97 -3.64
CA ILE A 260 3.82 33.22 -3.89
C ILE A 260 3.00 32.31 -2.97
N GLU A 261 2.25 32.89 -2.04
CA GLU A 261 1.38 32.16 -1.12
C GLU A 261 -0.08 32.64 -1.22
N PRO A 262 -1.07 31.72 -1.14
CA PRO A 262 -0.92 30.27 -1.15
C PRO A 262 -0.59 29.71 -2.55
N ALA A 263 -0.06 28.49 -2.60
CA ALA A 263 0.27 27.81 -3.87
C ALA A 263 -0.97 27.25 -4.62
N SER A 264 -2.10 27.08 -3.94
CA SER A 264 -3.45 26.83 -4.50
C SER A 264 -4.50 27.62 -3.71
N ILE A 265 -5.65 27.88 -4.32
CA ILE A 265 -6.78 28.58 -3.70
C ILE A 265 -8.01 27.68 -3.81
N GLU A 266 -8.39 27.05 -2.71
CA GLU A 266 -9.52 26.13 -2.63
C GLU A 266 -10.58 26.72 -1.70
N PHE A 267 -11.64 27.31 -2.27
CA PHE A 267 -12.77 27.83 -1.50
C PHE A 267 -13.64 26.71 -0.91
N GLY A 268 -13.55 25.49 -1.46
CA GLY A 268 -14.34 24.34 -1.05
C GLY A 268 -15.82 24.48 -1.42
N VAL A 269 -16.67 23.72 -0.72
CA VAL A 269 -18.13 23.73 -0.89
C VAL A 269 -18.72 24.91 -0.11
N VAL A 270 -19.33 25.88 -0.82
CA VAL A 270 -19.76 27.17 -0.27
C VAL A 270 -21.20 27.53 -0.67
N ARG A 271 -21.88 28.34 0.16
CA ARG A 271 -23.22 28.87 -0.16
C ARG A 271 -23.12 29.98 -1.22
N LEU A 272 -24.24 30.37 -1.83
CA LEU A 272 -24.31 31.60 -2.64
C LEU A 272 -23.92 32.82 -1.80
N GLY A 273 -22.82 33.49 -2.15
CA GLY A 273 -22.21 34.52 -1.33
C GLY A 273 -20.98 35.17 -1.97
N ASN A 274 -20.22 35.93 -1.19
CA ASN A 274 -18.93 36.48 -1.60
C ASN A 274 -17.84 35.90 -0.71
N TYR A 275 -16.90 35.18 -1.31
CA TYR A 275 -15.71 34.61 -0.69
C TYR A 275 -14.48 35.29 -1.26
N SER A 276 -13.43 35.39 -0.46
CA SER A 276 -12.17 36.02 -0.87
C SER A 276 -11.00 35.44 -0.09
N GLN A 277 -9.93 35.11 -0.80
CA GLN A 277 -8.66 34.65 -0.23
C GLN A 277 -7.53 35.54 -0.74
N THR A 278 -6.73 36.05 0.20
CA THR A 278 -5.60 36.93 -0.11
C THR A 278 -4.44 36.11 -0.65
N VAL A 279 -3.92 36.52 -1.81
CA VAL A 279 -2.67 36.05 -2.40
C VAL A 279 -1.59 37.08 -2.10
N THR A 280 -0.43 36.63 -1.66
CA THR A 280 0.74 37.46 -1.38
C THR A 280 1.90 37.04 -2.27
N ILE A 281 2.45 38.00 -3.00
CA ILE A 281 3.73 37.88 -3.72
C ILE A 281 4.78 38.55 -2.83
N ALA A 282 5.65 37.76 -2.22
CA ALA A 282 6.81 38.23 -1.46
C ALA A 282 8.04 38.34 -2.36
N ASN A 283 8.84 39.38 -2.15
CA ASN A 283 10.18 39.50 -2.71
C ASN A 283 11.20 39.16 -1.62
N ASP A 284 11.66 37.92 -1.57
CA ASP A 284 12.58 37.46 -0.51
C ASP A 284 14.01 38.02 -0.69
N SER A 285 14.32 38.51 -1.90
CA SER A 285 15.61 39.09 -2.24
C SER A 285 15.79 40.55 -1.80
N GLY A 286 17.04 40.98 -1.64
CA GLY A 286 17.45 42.38 -1.52
C GLY A 286 17.59 43.11 -2.86
N VAL A 287 17.06 42.54 -3.95
CA VAL A 287 16.97 43.13 -5.31
C VAL A 287 15.50 43.47 -5.59
N GLU A 288 15.21 44.36 -6.56
CA GLU A 288 13.83 44.71 -6.92
C GLU A 288 13.17 43.62 -7.78
N LEU A 289 12.03 43.10 -7.32
CA LEU A 289 11.20 42.12 -8.03
C LEU A 289 10.23 42.84 -8.97
N ALA A 290 10.19 42.45 -10.24
CA ALA A 290 9.31 43.02 -11.26
C ALA A 290 8.26 41.98 -11.70
N VAL A 291 6.99 42.24 -11.35
CA VAL A 291 5.84 41.43 -11.76
C VAL A 291 5.24 42.02 -13.03
N SER A 292 5.36 41.32 -14.17
CA SER A 292 4.88 41.80 -15.48
C SER A 292 3.42 41.46 -15.78
N GLY A 293 2.78 40.62 -14.97
CA GLY A 293 1.37 40.25 -15.16
C GLY A 293 0.78 39.53 -13.95
N ILE A 294 -0.47 39.84 -13.65
CA ILE A 294 -1.34 39.11 -12.71
C ILE A 294 -2.68 38.96 -13.44
N LEU A 295 -2.98 37.75 -13.91
CA LEU A 295 -4.04 37.47 -14.88
C LEU A 295 -4.85 36.22 -14.47
N LEU A 296 -6.10 36.13 -14.91
CA LEU A 296 -6.89 34.90 -14.84
C LEU A 296 -7.02 34.30 -16.24
N ASP A 297 -6.47 33.09 -16.43
CA ASP A 297 -6.47 32.38 -17.71
C ASP A 297 -7.89 31.96 -18.16
N ALA A 298 -8.79 31.74 -17.20
CA ALA A 298 -10.20 31.48 -17.42
C ALA A 298 -11.06 32.68 -17.02
N GLN A 299 -11.95 33.11 -17.92
CA GLN A 299 -12.96 34.14 -17.65
C GLN A 299 -14.25 33.48 -17.10
N SER A 300 -14.16 32.78 -15.95
CA SER A 300 -15.38 32.52 -15.16
C SER A 300 -15.94 33.88 -14.72
N PRO A 301 -17.25 34.15 -14.82
CA PRO A 301 -17.83 35.38 -14.29
C PRO A 301 -17.90 35.38 -12.75
N GLU A 302 -17.66 34.23 -12.14
CA GLU A 302 -17.83 33.95 -10.71
C GLU A 302 -16.50 33.91 -9.94
N ILE A 303 -15.35 33.76 -10.63
CA ILE A 303 -14.01 33.97 -10.06
C ILE A 303 -13.40 35.27 -10.60
N GLY A 304 -12.77 36.08 -9.73
CA GLY A 304 -12.13 37.32 -10.14
C GLY A 304 -11.10 37.85 -9.16
N LEU A 305 -10.49 39.00 -9.49
CA LEU A 305 -9.49 39.68 -8.67
C LEU A 305 -10.04 40.98 -8.06
N ASP A 306 -9.56 41.35 -6.88
CA ASP A 306 -9.71 42.68 -6.28
C ASP A 306 -8.35 43.14 -5.73
N GLY A 307 -8.09 44.45 -5.70
CA GLY A 307 -6.79 45.03 -5.33
C GLY A 307 -5.65 44.85 -6.35
N ALA A 308 -5.68 43.86 -7.24
CA ALA A 308 -4.64 43.63 -8.25
C ALA A 308 -4.55 44.79 -9.28
N PRO A 309 -3.34 45.21 -9.73
CA PRO A 309 -3.20 46.34 -10.65
C PRO A 309 -3.47 45.92 -12.10
N GLY A 310 -4.52 46.47 -12.73
CA GLY A 310 -4.94 46.06 -14.08
C GLY A 310 -4.15 46.62 -15.28
N ASP A 311 -3.19 47.53 -15.04
CA ASP A 311 -2.41 48.21 -16.08
C ASP A 311 -0.92 47.78 -16.10
N ILE A 312 -0.61 46.56 -15.62
CA ILE A 312 0.77 46.02 -15.63
C ILE A 312 1.04 45.18 -16.88
N ASP A 313 2.23 45.40 -17.47
CA ASP A 313 2.76 44.63 -18.59
C ASP A 313 4.31 44.63 -18.56
N ALA A 314 4.96 43.94 -19.50
CA ALA A 314 6.42 43.89 -19.63
C ALA A 314 7.11 45.23 -19.93
N THR A 315 6.37 46.34 -20.09
CA THR A 315 6.87 47.71 -20.22
C THR A 315 6.47 48.61 -19.04
N ASN A 316 5.54 48.16 -18.18
CA ASN A 316 5.08 48.81 -16.96
C ASN A 316 4.85 47.77 -15.85
N PRO A 317 5.89 47.06 -15.36
CA PRO A 317 5.72 46.04 -14.33
C PRO A 317 5.41 46.65 -12.96
N LEU A 318 4.71 45.89 -12.12
CA LEU A 318 4.65 46.18 -10.68
C LEU A 318 6.02 45.88 -10.07
N ILE A 319 6.69 46.90 -9.52
CA ILE A 319 7.89 46.71 -8.73
C ILE A 319 7.50 46.43 -7.28
N ILE A 320 7.93 45.29 -6.75
CA ILE A 320 7.88 44.94 -5.34
C ILE A 320 9.28 45.20 -4.77
N GLU A 321 9.36 46.10 -3.81
CA GLU A 321 10.62 46.53 -3.21
C GLU A 321 11.29 45.40 -2.41
N ARG A 322 12.55 45.65 -2.07
CA ARG A 322 13.49 44.67 -1.48
C ARG A 322 13.00 44.20 -0.12
N ARG A 323 12.70 42.89 0.04
CA ARG A 323 12.11 42.31 1.25
C ARG A 323 10.76 42.91 1.66
N GLU A 324 10.03 43.48 0.68
CA GLU A 324 8.61 43.81 0.81
C GLU A 324 7.73 42.74 0.13
N SER A 325 6.42 42.85 0.30
CA SER A 325 5.44 41.98 -0.35
C SER A 325 4.24 42.78 -0.85
N PHE A 326 3.60 42.28 -1.91
CA PHE A 326 2.36 42.81 -2.44
C PHE A 326 1.25 41.77 -2.28
N SER A 327 0.12 42.18 -1.70
CA SER A 327 -1.05 41.31 -1.49
C SER A 327 -2.28 41.84 -2.23
N PHE A 328 -3.05 40.93 -2.81
CA PHE A 328 -4.32 41.19 -3.49
C PHE A 328 -5.30 40.04 -3.20
N ASP A 329 -6.60 40.28 -3.37
CA ASP A 329 -7.61 39.26 -3.09
C ASP A 329 -8.10 38.58 -4.37
N VAL A 330 -8.11 37.25 -4.39
CA VAL A 330 -8.92 36.47 -5.33
C VAL A 330 -10.29 36.28 -4.71
N TRP A 331 -11.37 36.58 -5.43
CA TRP A 331 -12.73 36.38 -4.98
C TRP A 331 -13.45 35.29 -5.76
N TYR A 332 -14.33 34.57 -5.05
CA TYR A 332 -15.30 33.64 -5.61
C TYR A 332 -16.72 34.06 -5.21
N ARG A 333 -17.63 34.13 -6.19
CA ARG A 333 -18.97 34.71 -6.06
C ARG A 333 -20.00 33.91 -6.87
N PRO A 334 -20.25 32.63 -6.55
CA PRO A 334 -21.17 31.77 -7.30
C PRO A 334 -22.56 32.39 -7.39
N THR A 335 -23.18 32.31 -8.57
CA THR A 335 -24.52 32.84 -8.86
C THR A 335 -25.59 31.76 -9.01
N VAL A 336 -25.19 30.51 -9.16
CA VAL A 336 -26.04 29.31 -9.22
C VAL A 336 -25.57 28.31 -8.16
N ALA A 337 -26.49 27.51 -7.64
CA ALA A 337 -26.22 26.41 -6.70
C ALA A 337 -26.58 25.10 -7.40
N ASP A 338 -25.59 24.48 -8.02
CA ASP A 338 -25.74 23.32 -8.91
C ASP A 338 -24.65 22.24 -8.74
N GLY A 339 -23.82 22.33 -7.67
CA GLY A 339 -22.80 21.33 -7.34
C GLY A 339 -21.59 21.29 -8.28
N ILE A 340 -21.51 22.17 -9.29
CA ILE A 340 -20.43 22.16 -10.29
C ILE A 340 -19.22 22.96 -9.79
N GLU A 341 -18.02 22.37 -9.82
CA GLU A 341 -16.78 23.06 -9.45
C GLU A 341 -16.41 24.14 -10.49
N ASP A 342 -16.39 25.40 -10.07
CA ASP A 342 -15.78 26.51 -10.80
C ASP A 342 -14.26 26.40 -10.68
N THR A 343 -13.54 26.50 -11.82
CA THR A 343 -12.07 26.47 -11.84
C THR A 343 -11.47 27.60 -12.67
N ALA A 344 -10.35 28.14 -12.20
CA ALA A 344 -9.54 29.12 -12.91
C ALA A 344 -8.04 28.97 -12.61
N GLY A 345 -7.19 29.39 -13.55
CA GLY A 345 -5.75 29.55 -13.31
C GLY A 345 -5.42 31.03 -13.06
N LEU A 346 -4.86 31.35 -11.89
CA LEU A 346 -4.26 32.65 -11.60
C LEU A 346 -2.80 32.64 -12.06
N ARG A 347 -2.55 33.28 -13.20
CA ARG A 347 -1.25 33.35 -13.86
C ARG A 347 -0.50 34.61 -13.43
N ILE A 348 0.68 34.42 -12.84
CA ILE A 348 1.57 35.47 -12.35
C ILE A 348 2.90 35.39 -13.12
N GLU A 349 3.34 36.50 -13.70
CA GLU A 349 4.62 36.63 -14.41
C GLU A 349 5.63 37.44 -13.60
N THR A 350 6.87 36.97 -13.49
CA THR A 350 7.95 37.64 -12.74
C THR A 350 9.28 37.63 -13.51
N ASN A 351 10.24 38.45 -13.05
CA ASN A 351 11.64 38.41 -13.50
C ASN A 351 12.55 37.49 -12.64
N ASP A 352 11.98 36.64 -11.79
CA ASP A 352 12.71 35.55 -11.13
C ASP A 352 12.95 34.43 -12.16
N GLU A 353 14.22 34.09 -12.42
CA GLU A 353 14.59 33.10 -13.44
C GLU A 353 14.17 31.66 -13.07
N ASN A 354 13.88 31.38 -11.81
CA ASN A 354 13.44 30.06 -11.33
C ASN A 354 11.91 29.89 -11.43
N LEU A 355 11.15 30.98 -11.26
CA LEU A 355 9.69 30.97 -11.31
C LEU A 355 9.15 31.37 -12.70
N GLY A 356 9.54 32.54 -13.22
CA GLY A 356 9.18 33.08 -14.55
C GLY A 356 7.68 33.29 -14.81
N THR A 357 6.91 32.21 -14.90
CA THR A 357 5.44 32.22 -14.98
C THR A 357 4.89 31.13 -14.07
N VAL A 358 4.22 31.53 -13.00
CA VAL A 358 3.53 30.64 -12.06
C VAL A 358 2.04 30.63 -12.39
N ILE A 359 1.39 29.47 -12.26
CA ILE A 359 -0.08 29.35 -12.32
C ILE A 359 -0.54 28.77 -10.99
N VAL A 360 -1.18 29.62 -10.18
CA VAL A 360 -1.88 29.22 -8.94
C VAL A 360 -3.27 28.71 -9.34
N PRO A 361 -3.62 27.43 -9.14
CA PRO A 361 -4.96 26.93 -9.40
C PRO A 361 -5.94 27.51 -8.37
N VAL A 362 -7.14 27.86 -8.84
CA VAL A 362 -8.25 28.40 -8.05
C VAL A 362 -9.47 27.54 -8.30
N SER A 363 -10.12 27.02 -7.25
CA SER A 363 -11.41 26.36 -7.37
C SER A 363 -12.38 26.61 -6.20
N GLY A 364 -13.65 26.35 -6.46
CA GLY A 364 -14.74 26.39 -5.47
C GLY A 364 -16.01 25.77 -6.03
N THR A 365 -16.87 25.25 -5.17
CA THR A 365 -18.10 24.54 -5.56
C THR A 365 -19.31 25.15 -4.83
N PRO A 366 -20.42 25.48 -5.52
CA PRO A 366 -21.59 26.03 -4.88
C PRO A 366 -22.50 24.91 -4.33
N CYS A 367 -22.89 25.00 -3.06
CA CYS A 367 -23.54 23.89 -2.36
C CYS A 367 -25.02 23.69 -2.68
N GLU A 368 -25.39 22.43 -2.82
CA GLU A 368 -26.75 21.93 -3.05
C GLU A 368 -27.41 21.42 -1.74
N PRO A 369 -28.74 21.17 -1.73
CA PRO A 369 -29.38 20.36 -0.69
C PRO A 369 -29.04 18.87 -0.88
N GLU A 370 -28.73 18.16 0.20
CA GLU A 370 -28.27 16.76 0.20
C GLU A 370 -29.12 15.90 1.14
N ILE A 371 -29.63 14.74 0.68
CA ILE A 371 -30.63 13.93 1.40
C ILE A 371 -30.13 12.55 1.91
N GLU A 372 -29.57 12.49 3.11
CA GLU A 372 -29.20 11.22 3.77
C GLU A 372 -30.39 10.58 4.51
N ALA A 373 -30.47 9.24 4.57
CA ALA A 373 -31.47 8.51 5.37
C ALA A 373 -30.82 7.43 6.26
N ALA A 374 -30.76 7.69 7.56
CA ALA A 374 -30.13 6.79 8.52
C ALA A 374 -31.16 6.02 9.38
N PRO A 375 -31.27 4.68 9.28
CA PRO A 375 -30.65 3.78 8.29
C PRO A 375 -31.37 3.74 6.92
N THR A 376 -30.65 3.42 5.86
CA THR A 376 -31.18 3.26 4.49
C THR A 376 -32.02 1.99 4.31
N VAL A 377 -31.93 1.04 5.25
CA VAL A 377 -32.77 -0.16 5.32
C VAL A 377 -33.54 -0.14 6.63
N ILE A 378 -34.87 -0.21 6.56
CA ILE A 378 -35.75 -0.45 7.71
C ILE A 378 -36.02 -1.95 7.79
N ASP A 379 -35.34 -2.63 8.70
CA ASP A 379 -35.40 -4.08 8.84
C ASP A 379 -36.45 -4.53 9.89
N PHE A 380 -37.28 -5.49 9.48
CA PHE A 380 -38.31 -6.14 10.26
C PHE A 380 -38.00 -7.63 10.43
N THR A 381 -36.86 -7.94 11.06
CA THR A 381 -36.54 -9.32 11.45
C THR A 381 -37.54 -9.88 12.47
N ASP A 382 -37.69 -11.21 12.47
CA ASP A 382 -38.31 -11.99 13.55
C ASP A 382 -39.79 -11.66 13.84
N VAL A 383 -40.53 -11.17 12.85
CA VAL A 383 -41.93 -10.77 13.04
C VAL A 383 -42.86 -11.99 12.90
N GLU A 384 -43.52 -12.36 13.99
CA GLU A 384 -44.49 -13.48 14.02
C GLU A 384 -45.61 -13.27 12.99
N PHE A 385 -46.01 -14.35 12.29
CA PHE A 385 -47.08 -14.34 11.30
C PHE A 385 -48.40 -13.79 11.88
N GLY A 386 -48.91 -12.71 11.30
CA GLY A 386 -50.13 -12.02 11.75
C GLY A 386 -49.96 -11.08 12.97
N SER A 387 -48.74 -10.84 13.43
CA SER A 387 -48.43 -9.77 14.40
C SER A 387 -48.26 -8.40 13.72
N GLN A 388 -47.93 -7.35 14.48
CA GLN A 388 -47.61 -6.02 13.93
C GLN A 388 -46.31 -5.49 14.56
N ALA A 389 -45.43 -4.93 13.73
CA ALA A 389 -44.18 -4.29 14.16
C ALA A 389 -44.04 -2.89 13.55
N THR A 390 -43.41 -1.97 14.26
CA THR A 390 -43.09 -0.61 13.79
C THR A 390 -41.59 -0.37 13.89
N ARG A 391 -41.02 0.30 12.88
CA ARG A 391 -39.61 0.70 12.76
C ARG A 391 -39.54 2.03 12.00
N CYS A 392 -38.49 2.80 12.20
CA CYS A 392 -38.36 4.14 11.60
C CYS A 392 -36.94 4.40 11.08
N THR A 393 -36.82 5.27 10.10
CA THR A 393 -35.56 5.89 9.66
C THR A 393 -35.63 7.40 9.86
N THR A 394 -34.47 8.06 9.90
CA THR A 394 -34.35 9.52 9.97
C THR A 394 -33.75 10.06 8.69
N ILE A 395 -34.57 10.74 7.88
CA ILE A 395 -34.11 11.51 6.72
C ILE A 395 -33.51 12.82 7.26
N THR A 396 -32.31 13.19 6.85
CA THR A 396 -31.63 14.42 7.29
C THR A 396 -31.09 15.19 6.11
N ASN A 397 -31.32 16.51 6.10
CA ASN A 397 -30.68 17.40 5.14
C ASN A 397 -29.25 17.69 5.60
N LEU A 398 -28.25 17.04 4.97
CA LEU A 398 -26.84 17.31 5.23
C LEU A 398 -26.32 18.54 4.44
N GLY A 399 -27.07 18.96 3.42
CA GLY A 399 -26.73 20.08 2.56
C GLY A 399 -26.88 21.44 3.24
N CYS A 400 -26.24 22.46 2.67
CA CYS A 400 -26.32 23.83 3.18
C CYS A 400 -27.45 24.69 2.56
N TRP A 401 -28.40 24.07 1.89
CA TRP A 401 -29.59 24.69 1.31
C TRP A 401 -30.88 24.02 1.81
N ASP A 402 -32.03 24.69 1.65
CA ASP A 402 -33.34 24.12 2.03
C ASP A 402 -33.70 22.96 1.08
N LEU A 403 -33.97 21.77 1.64
CA LEU A 403 -34.34 20.54 0.93
C LEU A 403 -35.87 20.40 0.89
N ASP A 404 -36.48 20.54 -0.29
CA ASP A 404 -37.92 20.34 -0.50
C ASP A 404 -38.22 18.86 -0.80
N ILE A 405 -38.72 18.12 0.20
CA ILE A 405 -39.27 16.77 -0.01
C ILE A 405 -40.65 16.92 -0.69
N ALA A 406 -40.73 16.54 -1.96
CA ALA A 406 -41.91 16.71 -2.80
C ALA A 406 -42.98 15.63 -2.55
N SER A 407 -42.58 14.37 -2.43
CA SER A 407 -43.49 13.27 -2.06
C SER A 407 -42.76 12.03 -1.56
N LEU A 408 -43.34 11.33 -0.58
CA LEU A 408 -42.95 9.97 -0.23
C LEU A 408 -43.97 8.99 -0.81
N THR A 409 -43.49 7.91 -1.41
CA THR A 409 -44.34 6.82 -1.93
C THR A 409 -43.88 5.49 -1.37
N LEU A 410 -44.81 4.74 -0.78
CA LEU A 410 -44.60 3.37 -0.34
C LEU A 410 -45.02 2.40 -1.45
N THR A 411 -44.13 1.49 -1.79
CA THR A 411 -44.36 0.33 -2.66
C THR A 411 -44.04 -0.96 -1.92
N ASP A 412 -44.69 -2.03 -2.34
CA ASP A 412 -44.83 -3.31 -1.64
C ASP A 412 -44.93 -4.43 -2.69
N ASP A 413 -44.64 -5.68 -2.34
CA ASP A 413 -44.65 -6.82 -3.28
C ASP A 413 -46.05 -7.12 -3.85
N GLY A 414 -47.08 -6.69 -3.13
CA GLY A 414 -48.49 -6.85 -3.45
C GLY A 414 -49.34 -7.53 -2.38
N ASP A 415 -48.75 -8.04 -1.28
CA ASP A 415 -49.50 -8.63 -0.16
C ASP A 415 -50.18 -7.56 0.73
N GLY A 416 -49.60 -6.35 0.82
CA GLY A 416 -50.15 -5.21 1.56
C GLY A 416 -49.78 -5.18 3.04
N ALA A 417 -48.68 -5.83 3.44
CA ALA A 417 -48.20 -5.89 4.82
C ALA A 417 -47.57 -4.58 5.31
N TYR A 418 -47.12 -3.69 4.43
CA TYR A 418 -46.48 -2.42 4.82
C TYR A 418 -47.43 -1.21 4.82
N ALA A 419 -47.26 -0.31 5.80
CA ALA A 419 -47.93 0.99 5.87
C ALA A 419 -47.02 2.06 6.50
N LEU A 420 -47.24 3.35 6.21
CA LEU A 420 -46.60 4.46 6.92
C LEU A 420 -47.51 4.98 8.04
N ASP A 421 -47.02 4.97 9.29
CA ASP A 421 -47.76 5.51 10.45
C ASP A 421 -46.81 6.16 11.47
N PRO A 422 -46.91 7.48 11.72
CA PRO A 422 -47.76 8.44 11.02
C PRO A 422 -47.27 8.67 9.59
N ALA A 423 -48.20 8.69 8.62
CA ALA A 423 -47.87 9.05 7.24
C ALA A 423 -47.37 10.52 7.16
N PRO A 424 -46.12 10.78 6.72
CA PRO A 424 -45.54 12.12 6.73
C PRO A 424 -46.21 13.06 5.73
N THR A 425 -46.33 14.33 6.09
CA THR A 425 -47.07 15.34 5.31
C THR A 425 -46.19 15.99 4.24
N ALA A 426 -46.02 15.32 3.10
CA ALA A 426 -45.42 15.95 1.92
C ALA A 426 -46.40 16.94 1.22
N PRO A 427 -45.91 18.02 0.60
CA PRO A 427 -44.52 18.46 0.59
C PRO A 427 -44.09 19.06 1.94
N THR A 428 -42.82 18.86 2.31
CA THR A 428 -42.17 19.42 3.51
C THR A 428 -40.77 19.87 3.14
N THR A 429 -40.40 21.07 3.58
CA THR A 429 -39.04 21.63 3.45
C THR A 429 -38.26 21.34 4.74
N LEU A 430 -37.01 20.88 4.62
CA LEU A 430 -36.05 20.75 5.71
C LEU A 430 -34.92 21.76 5.52
N GLY A 431 -34.66 22.61 6.50
CA GLY A 431 -33.42 23.40 6.54
C GLY A 431 -32.18 22.50 6.68
N GLY A 432 -31.00 23.03 6.37
CA GLY A 432 -29.75 22.29 6.62
C GLY A 432 -29.59 21.93 8.10
N GLU A 433 -29.15 20.70 8.39
CA GLU A 433 -29.17 20.04 9.71
C GLU A 433 -30.57 19.70 10.28
N GLU A 434 -31.68 19.99 9.57
CA GLU A 434 -33.01 19.52 9.99
C GLU A 434 -33.30 18.08 9.49
N SER A 435 -34.11 17.35 10.28
CA SER A 435 -34.42 15.94 10.04
C SER A 435 -35.92 15.64 10.11
N LEU A 436 -36.35 14.64 9.34
CA LEU A 436 -37.70 14.06 9.30
C LEU A 436 -37.65 12.57 9.66
N GLU A 437 -38.29 12.18 10.76
CA GLU A 437 -38.52 10.78 11.10
C GLU A 437 -39.63 10.18 10.20
N VAL A 438 -39.34 9.03 9.58
CA VAL A 438 -40.27 8.29 8.72
C VAL A 438 -40.43 6.87 9.26
N CYS A 439 -41.64 6.56 9.74
CA CYS A 439 -41.96 5.27 10.36
C CYS A 439 -42.79 4.38 9.44
N ALA A 440 -42.33 3.14 9.29
CA ALA A 440 -43.03 2.05 8.62
C ALA A 440 -43.61 1.06 9.66
N VAL A 441 -44.74 0.46 9.32
CA VAL A 441 -45.41 -0.60 10.05
C VAL A 441 -45.49 -1.82 9.15
N PHE A 442 -45.02 -2.96 9.62
CA PHE A 442 -45.13 -4.26 8.95
C PHE A 442 -46.15 -5.14 9.66
N THR A 443 -46.97 -5.87 8.90
CA THR A 443 -48.04 -6.74 9.39
C THR A 443 -48.17 -7.94 8.42
N PRO A 444 -47.34 -8.98 8.55
CA PRO A 444 -47.19 -10.02 7.52
C PRO A 444 -48.52 -10.71 7.17
N GLN A 445 -48.90 -10.66 5.89
CA GLN A 445 -50.09 -11.37 5.37
C GLN A 445 -49.74 -12.73 4.76
N SER A 446 -48.46 -12.96 4.44
CA SER A 446 -47.92 -14.24 3.96
C SER A 446 -46.79 -14.78 4.87
N THR A 447 -46.30 -15.98 4.56
CA THR A 447 -45.15 -16.62 5.24
C THR A 447 -43.87 -16.56 4.40
N GLY A 448 -43.82 -15.70 3.38
CA GLY A 448 -42.59 -15.36 2.68
C GLY A 448 -41.94 -14.12 3.28
N ASP A 449 -40.65 -13.93 3.01
CA ASP A 449 -39.95 -12.69 3.28
C ASP A 449 -40.54 -11.57 2.40
N GLY A 450 -41.14 -10.56 3.03
CA GLY A 450 -41.72 -9.41 2.34
C GLY A 450 -40.65 -8.37 2.02
N THR A 451 -40.76 -7.74 0.85
CA THR A 451 -39.88 -6.65 0.43
C THR A 451 -40.68 -5.43 0.01
N GLY A 452 -40.43 -4.30 0.67
CA GLY A 452 -41.02 -3.00 0.32
C GLY A 452 -39.96 -1.94 0.00
N LEU A 453 -40.42 -0.80 -0.50
CA LEU A 453 -39.57 0.35 -0.83
C LEU A 453 -40.34 1.64 -0.55
N ILE A 454 -39.75 2.53 0.25
CA ILE A 454 -40.17 3.92 0.38
C ILE A 454 -39.28 4.75 -0.54
N ALA A 455 -39.84 5.27 -1.64
CA ALA A 455 -39.16 6.19 -2.54
C ALA A 455 -39.52 7.64 -2.18
N VAL A 456 -38.51 8.49 -1.99
CA VAL A 456 -38.62 9.87 -1.52
C VAL A 456 -38.18 10.84 -2.61
N GLU A 457 -39.14 11.42 -3.32
CA GLU A 457 -38.91 12.48 -4.31
C GLU A 457 -38.57 13.80 -3.58
N SER A 458 -37.45 14.43 -3.92
CA SER A 458 -36.91 15.61 -3.23
C SER A 458 -36.43 16.70 -4.22
N SER A 459 -35.81 17.77 -3.71
CA SER A 459 -35.13 18.80 -4.50
C SER A 459 -33.64 18.54 -4.68
N ASP A 460 -33.10 17.50 -4.06
CA ASP A 460 -31.77 16.97 -4.37
C ASP A 460 -31.82 16.40 -5.80
N ALA A 461 -30.91 16.84 -6.65
CA ALA A 461 -30.89 16.43 -8.06
C ALA A 461 -30.05 15.17 -8.31
N ASN A 462 -29.23 14.76 -7.35
CA ASN A 462 -28.35 13.60 -7.44
C ASN A 462 -29.01 12.35 -6.82
N GLU A 463 -29.77 12.51 -5.73
CA GLU A 463 -30.44 11.43 -4.97
C GLU A 463 -31.98 11.56 -4.89
N SER A 464 -32.65 12.09 -5.93
CA SER A 464 -34.12 12.02 -6.07
C SER A 464 -34.58 11.04 -7.18
N PRO A 465 -35.39 10.01 -6.86
CA PRO A 465 -35.90 9.66 -5.53
C PRO A 465 -34.88 8.87 -4.69
N LEU A 466 -34.79 9.19 -3.40
CA LEU A 466 -34.02 8.40 -2.44
C LEU A 466 -34.80 7.12 -2.09
N GLU A 467 -34.13 5.96 -2.20
CA GLU A 467 -34.73 4.64 -2.00
C GLU A 467 -34.40 4.06 -0.62
N ILE A 468 -35.38 4.08 0.29
CA ILE A 468 -35.30 3.44 1.61
C ILE A 468 -35.94 2.05 1.51
N LEU A 469 -35.13 1.01 1.66
CA LEU A 469 -35.59 -0.39 1.53
C LEU A 469 -36.30 -0.86 2.81
N LEU A 470 -37.37 -1.63 2.64
CA LEU A 470 -38.03 -2.37 3.71
C LEU A 470 -37.71 -3.85 3.55
N ALA A 471 -36.95 -4.40 4.49
CA ALA A 471 -36.70 -5.83 4.59
C ALA A 471 -37.61 -6.45 5.66
N SER A 472 -37.99 -7.71 5.52
CA SER A 472 -38.66 -8.45 6.59
C SER A 472 -38.37 -9.94 6.50
N THR A 473 -38.31 -10.59 7.66
CA THR A 473 -38.29 -12.05 7.75
C THR A 473 -39.41 -12.53 8.68
N VAL A 474 -40.19 -13.50 8.21
CA VAL A 474 -41.29 -14.12 8.96
C VAL A 474 -40.81 -15.48 9.47
N LEU A 475 -40.93 -15.75 10.78
CA LEU A 475 -40.45 -17.01 11.35
C LEU A 475 -41.43 -18.17 11.09
N PRO A 476 -41.06 -19.20 10.29
CA PRO A 476 -41.85 -20.43 10.16
C PRO A 476 -41.62 -21.38 11.35
N SER A 477 -42.44 -22.43 11.44
CA SER A 477 -42.27 -23.57 12.36
C SER A 477 -42.08 -24.88 11.57
N ASP A 478 -40.96 -25.57 11.74
CA ASP A 478 -40.47 -26.71 10.92
C ASP A 478 -40.27 -27.99 11.77
N ILE A 479 -40.90 -29.10 11.38
CA ILE A 479 -40.77 -30.42 12.05
C ILE A 479 -39.94 -31.44 11.24
N ASP A 480 -38.73 -31.74 11.70
CA ASP A 480 -38.01 -32.96 11.29
C ASP A 480 -38.34 -34.11 12.24
N CYS A 481 -38.80 -35.24 11.68
CA CYS A 481 -39.03 -36.49 12.40
C CYS A 481 -38.16 -37.60 11.79
N ALA A 482 -37.24 -38.18 12.58
CA ALA A 482 -36.33 -39.22 12.12
C ALA A 482 -36.22 -40.41 13.12
N PRO A 483 -36.07 -41.67 12.64
CA PRO A 483 -36.03 -42.08 11.24
C PRO A 483 -37.42 -42.40 10.66
N ILE A 484 -37.60 -42.15 9.37
CA ILE A 484 -38.77 -42.56 8.58
C ILE A 484 -38.27 -43.43 7.41
N PRO A 485 -38.71 -44.70 7.27
CA PRO A 485 -39.52 -45.48 8.22
C PRO A 485 -38.71 -45.96 9.44
N LEU A 486 -39.43 -46.35 10.50
CA LEU A 486 -38.87 -46.99 11.69
C LEU A 486 -38.69 -48.50 11.45
N ASP A 487 -37.62 -48.88 10.74
CA ASP A 487 -37.30 -50.29 10.48
C ASP A 487 -36.64 -50.97 11.69
N PHE A 488 -37.33 -51.96 12.26
CA PHE A 488 -36.78 -52.83 13.29
C PHE A 488 -35.81 -53.86 12.70
N GLY A 489 -35.82 -54.05 11.38
CA GLY A 489 -34.82 -54.78 10.63
C GLY A 489 -34.79 -56.27 10.99
N ARG A 490 -33.62 -56.90 10.81
CA ARG A 490 -33.48 -58.35 10.88
C ARG A 490 -33.32 -58.87 12.33
N VAL A 491 -34.44 -58.97 13.08
CA VAL A 491 -34.59 -59.36 14.49
C VAL A 491 -34.62 -60.91 14.68
N PRO A 492 -33.78 -61.50 15.55
CA PRO A 492 -33.84 -62.92 15.88
C PRO A 492 -35.17 -63.36 16.52
N LEU A 493 -35.65 -64.56 16.17
CA LEU A 493 -36.97 -65.08 16.54
C LEU A 493 -37.26 -65.00 18.05
N SER A 494 -38.47 -64.54 18.40
CA SER A 494 -38.95 -64.39 19.78
C SER A 494 -38.11 -63.45 20.67
N THR A 495 -37.41 -62.48 20.08
CA THR A 495 -36.81 -61.35 20.81
C THR A 495 -37.62 -60.07 20.59
N GLU A 496 -37.60 -59.15 21.56
CA GLU A 496 -38.22 -57.83 21.43
C GLU A 496 -37.20 -56.78 21.00
N LYS A 497 -37.66 -55.72 20.31
CA LYS A 497 -36.84 -54.56 19.96
C LYS A 497 -37.66 -53.29 20.15
N ILE A 498 -37.07 -52.29 20.80
CA ILE A 498 -37.64 -50.95 20.93
C ILE A 498 -36.80 -50.01 20.06
N LEU A 499 -37.46 -49.12 19.34
CA LEU A 499 -36.85 -48.02 18.59
C LEU A 499 -37.70 -46.77 18.80
N SER A 500 -37.09 -45.60 18.66
CA SER A 500 -37.77 -44.32 18.84
C SER A 500 -37.66 -43.48 17.58
N VAL A 501 -38.74 -42.77 17.23
CA VAL A 501 -38.67 -41.63 16.32
C VAL A 501 -38.39 -40.40 17.18
N VAL A 502 -37.42 -39.57 16.79
CA VAL A 502 -37.19 -38.25 17.39
C VAL A 502 -37.81 -37.23 16.44
N CYS A 503 -38.74 -36.43 16.95
CA CYS A 503 -39.29 -35.28 16.23
C CYS A 503 -38.77 -34.00 16.89
N LYS A 504 -38.29 -33.05 16.09
CA LYS A 504 -37.55 -31.88 16.54
C LYS A 504 -38.02 -30.64 15.79
N ASN A 505 -38.13 -29.51 16.51
CA ASN A 505 -38.29 -28.21 15.87
C ASN A 505 -36.94 -27.75 15.29
N LEU A 506 -36.85 -27.57 13.97
CA LEU A 506 -35.64 -27.12 13.29
C LEU A 506 -35.57 -25.61 13.06
N SER A 507 -36.66 -24.88 13.32
CA SER A 507 -36.80 -23.44 13.06
C SER A 507 -36.96 -22.61 14.34
N PRO A 508 -36.74 -21.28 14.31
CA PRO A 508 -36.98 -20.42 15.46
C PRO A 508 -38.46 -20.31 15.90
N GLY A 509 -39.42 -20.49 15.00
CA GLY A 509 -40.85 -20.35 15.31
C GLY A 509 -41.40 -21.52 16.13
N GLN A 510 -42.34 -21.24 17.04
CA GLN A 510 -42.88 -22.25 17.97
C GLN A 510 -43.68 -23.34 17.25
N LEU A 511 -43.22 -24.59 17.36
CA LEU A 511 -43.88 -25.77 16.80
C LEU A 511 -44.85 -26.38 17.82
N GLN A 512 -46.06 -26.73 17.39
CA GLN A 512 -47.14 -27.27 18.23
C GLN A 512 -47.66 -28.60 17.66
N ILE A 513 -47.47 -29.70 18.40
CA ILE A 513 -47.99 -31.03 18.06
C ILE A 513 -49.43 -31.15 18.59
N THR A 514 -50.40 -31.04 17.67
CA THR A 514 -51.83 -31.01 17.99
C THR A 514 -52.43 -32.40 18.23
N ARG A 515 -51.86 -33.46 17.64
CA ARG A 515 -52.35 -34.85 17.78
C ARG A 515 -51.34 -35.90 17.33
N TYR A 516 -51.42 -37.12 17.87
CA TYR A 516 -50.73 -38.31 17.36
C TYR A 516 -51.53 -39.62 17.60
N SER A 517 -51.25 -40.67 16.83
CA SER A 517 -51.79 -42.04 17.01
C SER A 517 -51.06 -43.10 16.16
N ILE A 518 -51.00 -44.38 16.60
CA ILE A 518 -50.57 -45.50 15.75
C ILE A 518 -51.78 -46.10 15.02
N ASP A 519 -51.72 -46.11 13.69
CA ASP A 519 -52.70 -46.70 12.78
C ASP A 519 -52.18 -47.99 12.12
N ARG A 520 -53.06 -48.70 11.40
CA ARG A 520 -52.78 -49.96 10.68
C ARG A 520 -52.16 -51.10 11.52
N ASN A 521 -52.36 -51.09 12.84
CA ASN A 521 -51.81 -52.07 13.78
C ASN A 521 -52.90 -53.03 14.32
N PRO A 522 -53.36 -54.05 13.55
CA PRO A 522 -54.51 -54.88 13.93
C PRO A 522 -54.23 -55.85 15.09
N ASP A 523 -52.99 -56.30 15.25
CA ASP A 523 -52.59 -57.32 16.22
C ASP A 523 -51.91 -56.74 17.48
N GLY A 524 -51.61 -55.43 17.50
CA GLY A 524 -50.93 -54.76 18.63
C GLY A 524 -49.42 -55.05 18.74
N ARG A 525 -48.78 -55.51 17.65
CA ARG A 525 -47.34 -55.85 17.63
C ARG A 525 -46.42 -54.65 17.80
N TYR A 526 -46.89 -53.48 17.35
CA TYR A 526 -46.31 -52.18 17.66
C TYR A 526 -47.03 -51.55 18.86
N THR A 527 -46.32 -50.86 19.75
CA THR A 527 -46.93 -50.14 20.88
C THR A 527 -46.12 -48.88 21.22
N LEU A 528 -46.79 -47.72 21.30
CA LEU A 528 -46.20 -46.47 21.81
C LEU A 528 -46.10 -46.54 23.34
N LEU A 529 -44.94 -46.17 23.89
CA LEU A 529 -44.64 -46.33 25.33
C LEU A 529 -44.72 -45.03 26.14
N ASN A 530 -44.71 -43.86 25.50
CA ASN A 530 -44.53 -42.56 26.13
C ASN A 530 -45.61 -41.53 25.70
N MET A 531 -45.56 -40.34 26.32
CA MET A 531 -46.39 -39.19 25.95
C MET A 531 -45.46 -38.02 25.55
N PRO A 532 -45.31 -37.77 24.24
CA PRO A 532 -44.57 -36.63 23.69
C PRO A 532 -45.08 -35.26 24.16
N ALA A 533 -44.21 -34.24 24.03
CA ALA A 533 -44.55 -32.84 24.26
C ALA A 533 -45.54 -32.33 23.18
N ALA A 534 -46.38 -31.36 23.56
CA ALA A 534 -47.39 -30.76 22.69
C ALA A 534 -46.94 -29.42 22.07
N VAL A 535 -45.86 -28.84 22.57
CA VAL A 535 -45.20 -27.62 22.10
C VAL A 535 -43.69 -27.89 22.14
N LEU A 536 -42.94 -27.36 21.18
CA LEU A 536 -41.49 -27.45 21.04
C LEU A 536 -40.93 -26.09 20.62
N GLU A 537 -40.10 -25.50 21.48
CA GLU A 537 -39.32 -24.32 21.12
C GLU A 537 -38.13 -24.69 20.20
N TYR A 538 -37.40 -23.71 19.69
CA TYR A 538 -36.29 -23.93 18.75
C TYR A 538 -35.27 -24.96 19.28
N ASN A 539 -34.88 -25.90 18.41
CA ASN A 539 -34.02 -27.04 18.71
C ASN A 539 -34.56 -28.05 19.75
N GLU A 540 -35.70 -27.82 20.40
CA GLU A 540 -36.31 -28.82 21.26
C GLU A 540 -36.77 -30.04 20.47
N SER A 541 -36.71 -31.20 21.12
CA SER A 541 -37.12 -32.47 20.53
C SER A 541 -37.93 -33.31 21.49
N THR A 542 -38.82 -34.12 20.94
CA THR A 542 -39.60 -35.10 21.66
C THR A 542 -39.52 -36.46 20.97
N THR A 543 -39.63 -37.55 21.73
CA THR A 543 -39.47 -38.90 21.20
C THR A 543 -40.79 -39.65 21.20
N PHE A 544 -40.99 -40.50 20.20
CA PHE A 544 -42.08 -41.46 20.10
C PHE A 544 -41.49 -42.86 20.25
N ASP A 545 -41.55 -43.41 21.46
CA ASP A 545 -40.90 -44.70 21.77
C ASP A 545 -41.81 -45.87 21.36
N VAL A 546 -41.42 -46.61 20.32
CA VAL A 546 -42.21 -47.70 19.73
C VAL A 546 -41.56 -49.06 19.99
N ARG A 547 -42.30 -49.95 20.67
CA ARG A 547 -41.92 -51.35 20.90
C ARG A 547 -42.45 -52.25 19.80
N TYR A 548 -41.59 -53.11 19.25
CA TYR A 548 -41.94 -54.23 18.37
C TYR A 548 -41.67 -55.58 19.05
N TYR A 549 -42.57 -56.53 18.86
CA TYR A 549 -42.44 -57.92 19.27
C TYR A 549 -43.23 -58.84 18.32
N SER A 550 -42.64 -59.96 17.91
CA SER A 550 -43.30 -60.97 17.08
C SER A 550 -42.76 -62.38 17.36
N ASP A 551 -43.64 -63.38 17.34
CA ASP A 551 -43.33 -64.80 17.53
C ASP A 551 -43.48 -65.63 16.24
N VAL A 552 -43.55 -64.95 15.08
CA VAL A 552 -43.73 -65.53 13.74
C VAL A 552 -42.59 -65.10 12.82
N GLU A 553 -42.03 -66.03 12.04
CA GLU A 553 -41.11 -65.70 10.95
C GLU A 553 -41.88 -65.05 9.79
N GLY A 554 -41.56 -63.79 9.45
CA GLY A 554 -42.23 -63.06 8.38
C GLY A 554 -41.85 -61.57 8.36
N LEU A 555 -42.61 -60.81 7.57
CA LEU A 555 -42.59 -59.34 7.53
C LEU A 555 -43.84 -58.82 8.24
N ASP A 556 -43.68 -57.90 9.18
CA ASP A 556 -44.77 -57.16 9.84
C ASP A 556 -44.73 -55.68 9.45
N GLU A 557 -45.89 -55.01 9.42
CA GLU A 557 -46.05 -53.61 8.99
C GLU A 557 -46.96 -52.80 9.95
N GLY A 558 -46.72 -51.49 10.07
CA GLY A 558 -47.57 -50.54 10.83
C GLY A 558 -47.30 -49.07 10.45
N ASN A 559 -48.00 -48.11 11.07
CA ASN A 559 -47.79 -46.67 10.81
C ASN A 559 -48.07 -45.78 12.05
N LEU A 560 -47.18 -44.85 12.38
CA LEU A 560 -47.37 -43.79 13.38
C LEU A 560 -47.74 -42.47 12.67
N PHE A 561 -48.83 -41.84 13.11
CA PHE A 561 -49.35 -40.58 12.57
C PHE A 561 -49.20 -39.44 13.58
N ILE A 562 -48.77 -38.26 13.13
CA ILE A 562 -48.58 -37.02 13.91
C ILE A 562 -49.21 -35.84 13.15
N GLN A 563 -49.70 -34.82 13.86
CA GLN A 563 -50.29 -33.60 13.27
C GLN A 563 -49.80 -32.34 14.00
N THR A 564 -49.48 -31.28 13.26
CA THR A 564 -48.71 -30.11 13.70
C THR A 564 -49.38 -28.77 13.30
N ASN A 565 -48.72 -27.64 13.59
CA ASN A 565 -48.97 -26.31 13.02
C ASN A 565 -47.97 -25.91 11.90
N ASP A 566 -46.98 -26.76 11.61
CA ASP A 566 -46.01 -26.57 10.52
C ASP A 566 -46.75 -26.30 9.19
N PRO A 567 -46.44 -25.22 8.45
CA PRO A 567 -47.17 -24.85 7.24
C PRO A 567 -46.96 -25.82 6.07
N ASP A 568 -45.80 -26.48 6.00
CA ASP A 568 -45.43 -27.40 4.93
C ASP A 568 -45.71 -28.87 5.31
N GLU A 569 -45.33 -29.32 6.52
CA GLU A 569 -45.62 -30.65 7.05
C GLU A 569 -46.61 -30.64 8.24
N LEU A 570 -47.82 -30.12 7.98
CA LEU A 570 -49.01 -30.20 8.87
C LEU A 570 -49.32 -31.61 9.43
N LYS A 571 -48.76 -32.68 8.82
CA LYS A 571 -48.94 -34.09 9.19
C LYS A 571 -47.75 -34.96 8.80
N VAL A 572 -47.20 -35.68 9.77
CA VAL A 572 -46.12 -36.67 9.57
C VAL A 572 -46.69 -38.09 9.61
N ASP A 573 -46.31 -38.93 8.65
CA ASP A 573 -46.68 -40.36 8.56
C ASP A 573 -45.41 -41.23 8.58
N VAL A 574 -45.24 -42.07 9.63
CA VAL A 574 -44.03 -42.89 9.87
C VAL A 574 -44.33 -44.40 9.80
N PRO A 575 -43.94 -45.11 8.71
CA PRO A 575 -44.14 -46.57 8.60
C PRO A 575 -43.20 -47.37 9.52
N LEU A 576 -43.58 -48.61 9.86
CA LEU A 576 -42.90 -49.51 10.82
C LEU A 576 -42.70 -50.93 10.20
N VAL A 577 -41.53 -51.61 10.29
CA VAL A 577 -41.17 -52.87 9.54
C VAL A 577 -40.18 -53.87 10.29
N ALA A 578 -40.02 -55.19 9.94
CA ALA A 578 -39.04 -56.20 10.53
C ALA A 578 -38.77 -57.59 9.75
N GLU A 579 -37.60 -58.33 9.89
CA GLU A 579 -37.20 -59.72 9.31
C GLU A 579 -35.95 -60.51 10.00
N CYS A 580 -34.99 -61.34 9.41
CA CYS A 580 -33.73 -62.03 10.01
C CYS A 580 -32.54 -62.65 9.06
N TYR A 581 -31.15 -62.60 9.27
CA TYR A 581 -30.03 -63.02 8.25
C TYR A 581 -28.58 -63.62 8.66
N ASN A 582 -27.56 -63.84 7.73
CA ASN A 582 -26.13 -64.45 7.87
C ASN A 582 -24.99 -64.15 6.73
N PRO A 583 -23.65 -64.59 6.80
CA PRO A 583 -22.41 -64.18 5.97
C PRO A 583 -21.39 -65.26 5.29
N ASN A 584 -20.15 -64.92 4.73
CA ASN A 584 -19.14 -65.79 3.93
C ASN A 584 -17.54 -65.51 3.97
N HIS A 585 -16.64 -65.94 2.99
CA HIS A 585 -15.09 -66.14 3.00
C HIS A 585 -14.11 -65.55 1.84
N CYS A 586 -12.84 -66.05 1.54
CA CYS A 586 -11.67 -65.33 0.80
C CYS A 586 -10.40 -66.04 0.06
N PRO A 587 -9.49 -65.36 -0.78
CA PRO A 587 -8.52 -65.89 -1.87
C PRO A 587 -6.93 -65.56 -1.94
N THR A 588 -6.17 -65.80 -3.07
CA THR A 588 -4.64 -65.64 -3.31
C THR A 588 -4.08 -65.40 -4.80
N ALA A 589 -2.84 -64.84 -5.06
CA ALA A 589 -2.29 -64.28 -6.38
C ALA A 589 -0.84 -64.70 -6.95
N SER A 590 -0.46 -64.39 -8.24
CA SER A 590 0.89 -64.68 -8.91
C SER A 590 1.26 -63.90 -10.26
N ILE A 591 2.53 -63.79 -10.74
CA ILE A 591 3.06 -62.87 -11.86
C ILE A 591 4.26 -63.33 -12.78
N ALA A 592 4.42 -62.81 -14.03
CA ALA A 592 5.57 -62.95 -14.99
C ALA A 592 5.70 -61.87 -16.14
N ILE A 593 6.76 -61.91 -17.00
CA ILE A 593 7.02 -61.04 -18.22
C ILE A 593 7.46 -61.86 -19.46
N THR A 594 7.17 -61.40 -20.69
CA THR A 594 7.82 -61.84 -21.97
C THR A 594 8.21 -60.65 -22.89
N ALA A 595 9.32 -60.76 -23.65
CA ALA A 595 9.83 -59.70 -24.55
C ALA A 595 10.35 -60.22 -25.93
N PRO A 596 10.19 -59.46 -27.03
CA PRO A 596 10.51 -59.91 -28.39
C PRO A 596 11.96 -59.61 -28.83
N THR A 597 12.90 -60.49 -28.46
CA THR A 597 14.25 -60.64 -29.06
C THR A 597 15.12 -59.37 -29.19
N GLY A 598 15.78 -58.93 -28.12
CA GLY A 598 16.89 -57.97 -28.22
C GLY A 598 17.26 -57.29 -26.91
N ALA A 599 18.23 -56.38 -26.98
CA ALA A 599 18.30 -55.28 -26.04
C ALA A 599 17.17 -54.30 -26.37
N ILE A 600 16.52 -53.76 -25.35
CA ILE A 600 15.45 -52.77 -25.49
C ILE A 600 16.13 -51.42 -25.81
N TYR A 601 15.60 -50.67 -26.77
CA TYR A 601 16.00 -49.30 -27.09
C TYR A 601 14.91 -48.32 -26.64
N ARG A 602 15.26 -47.03 -26.53
CA ARG A 602 14.32 -45.99 -26.09
C ARG A 602 13.13 -45.89 -27.08
N GLY A 603 11.98 -46.44 -26.70
CA GLY A 603 10.75 -46.50 -27.49
C GLY A 603 10.04 -47.87 -27.53
N ASP A 604 10.67 -48.95 -27.06
CA ASP A 604 10.21 -50.34 -27.27
C ASP A 604 9.09 -50.82 -26.29
N THR A 605 8.40 -51.92 -26.64
CA THR A 605 7.20 -52.45 -25.95
C THR A 605 7.39 -53.86 -25.34
N VAL A 606 6.80 -54.11 -24.16
CA VAL A 606 6.97 -55.29 -23.29
C VAL A 606 5.61 -55.87 -22.85
N HIS A 607 5.51 -57.18 -22.60
CA HIS A 607 4.25 -57.90 -22.26
C HIS A 607 4.33 -58.63 -20.91
N LEU A 608 3.22 -58.72 -20.18
CA LEU A 608 3.09 -59.22 -18.80
C LEU A 608 2.09 -60.40 -18.69
N ASP A 609 2.16 -61.22 -17.65
CA ASP A 609 1.23 -62.36 -17.41
C ASP A 609 0.99 -62.62 -15.91
N GLY A 610 -0.26 -62.83 -15.50
CA GLY A 610 -0.68 -63.06 -14.10
C GLY A 610 -1.65 -64.25 -13.91
N THR A 611 -1.76 -65.13 -14.91
CA THR A 611 -2.78 -66.21 -15.02
C THR A 611 -2.73 -67.32 -13.95
N GLY A 612 -1.86 -67.22 -12.93
CA GLY A 612 -1.57 -68.29 -11.96
C GLY A 612 -2.14 -68.10 -10.54
N SER A 613 -3.37 -67.59 -10.41
CA SER A 613 -3.99 -67.17 -9.12
C SER A 613 -5.20 -68.05 -8.73
N SER A 614 -5.57 -68.15 -7.43
CA SER A 614 -6.56 -69.15 -6.94
C SER A 614 -7.21 -68.85 -5.58
N ASP A 615 -8.36 -69.49 -5.32
CA ASP A 615 -9.18 -69.40 -4.10
C ASP A 615 -9.27 -70.77 -3.35
N PRO A 616 -9.46 -70.82 -2.01
CA PRO A 616 -9.55 -72.06 -1.22
C PRO A 616 -10.97 -72.53 -0.85
N ASP A 617 -12.02 -71.72 -1.00
CA ASP A 617 -13.38 -72.07 -0.57
C ASP A 617 -14.15 -72.90 -1.62
N ALA A 618 -15.05 -73.77 -1.14
CA ALA A 618 -15.49 -74.94 -1.91
C ALA A 618 -16.62 -74.65 -2.92
N GLY A 619 -16.39 -73.69 -3.82
CA GLY A 619 -17.30 -73.27 -4.88
C GLY A 619 -16.88 -71.98 -5.59
N ASP A 620 -15.96 -71.22 -5.00
CA ASP A 620 -15.57 -69.88 -5.42
C ASP A 620 -14.34 -69.88 -6.34
N SER A 621 -14.08 -68.72 -6.98
CA SER A 621 -13.04 -68.57 -8.01
C SER A 621 -12.60 -67.11 -8.16
N ILE A 622 -11.45 -66.88 -8.81
CA ILE A 622 -10.90 -65.54 -9.03
C ILE A 622 -11.69 -64.80 -10.13
N ASP A 623 -12.37 -63.73 -9.74
CA ASP A 623 -13.15 -62.84 -10.62
C ASP A 623 -12.29 -61.75 -11.27
N ARG A 624 -11.27 -61.23 -10.57
CA ARG A 624 -10.61 -59.97 -10.96
C ARG A 624 -9.10 -59.91 -10.71
N TYR A 625 -8.39 -59.21 -11.60
CA TYR A 625 -6.94 -58.93 -11.54
C TYR A 625 -6.69 -57.41 -11.49
N ILE A 626 -5.61 -56.96 -10.84
CA ILE A 626 -5.27 -55.52 -10.68
C ILE A 626 -3.75 -55.30 -10.79
N TRP A 627 -3.29 -54.62 -11.85
CA TRP A 627 -1.87 -54.36 -12.15
C TRP A 627 -1.44 -52.90 -11.92
N THR A 628 -0.19 -52.69 -11.47
CA THR A 628 0.36 -51.35 -11.18
C THR A 628 1.86 -51.23 -11.52
N VAL A 629 2.33 -50.03 -11.88
CA VAL A 629 3.77 -49.71 -12.01
C VAL A 629 4.31 -49.33 -10.64
N GLN A 630 5.43 -49.92 -10.22
CA GLN A 630 6.03 -49.68 -8.90
C GLN A 630 7.28 -48.78 -8.97
N ALA A 631 8.07 -48.84 -10.04
CA ALA A 631 9.21 -47.95 -10.27
C ALA A 631 9.49 -47.74 -11.77
N ARG A 632 10.11 -46.62 -12.12
CA ARG A 632 10.53 -46.26 -13.49
C ARG A 632 11.66 -45.21 -13.44
N PRO A 633 12.40 -44.96 -14.54
CA PRO A 633 13.50 -44.01 -14.57
C PRO A 633 13.06 -42.58 -14.30
N SER A 634 13.98 -41.74 -13.81
CA SER A 634 13.75 -40.30 -13.65
C SER A 634 13.37 -39.66 -14.99
N GLY A 635 12.22 -38.96 -15.00
CA GLY A 635 11.67 -38.34 -16.20
C GLY A 635 10.99 -39.29 -17.19
N SER A 636 10.66 -40.53 -16.79
CA SER A 636 9.74 -41.42 -17.51
C SER A 636 8.28 -41.15 -17.14
N THR A 637 7.37 -41.24 -18.12
CA THR A 637 5.92 -41.12 -17.94
C THR A 637 5.15 -42.43 -18.20
N SER A 638 5.81 -43.47 -18.70
CA SER A 638 5.24 -44.78 -19.08
C SER A 638 4.27 -45.42 -18.09
N GLN A 639 3.21 -46.06 -18.63
CA GLN A 639 2.12 -46.72 -17.91
C GLN A 639 1.82 -48.13 -18.47
N ILE A 640 1.02 -48.92 -17.74
CA ILE A 640 0.52 -50.23 -18.19
C ILE A 640 -0.81 -50.04 -18.94
N VAL A 641 -0.95 -50.71 -20.09
CA VAL A 641 -2.18 -50.76 -20.88
C VAL A 641 -3.00 -52.00 -20.48
N ASN A 642 -4.32 -51.81 -20.33
CA ASN A 642 -5.28 -52.80 -19.82
C ASN A 642 -4.95 -53.42 -18.44
N PRO A 643 -4.73 -52.63 -17.37
CA PRO A 643 -4.28 -53.11 -16.06
C PRO A 643 -5.28 -53.99 -15.25
N ASN A 644 -6.39 -54.44 -15.85
CA ASN A 644 -7.31 -55.41 -15.26
C ASN A 644 -7.34 -56.76 -16.01
N ASP A 645 -6.71 -56.84 -17.19
CA ASP A 645 -6.60 -58.09 -17.95
C ASP A 645 -5.54 -59.01 -17.30
N PRO A 646 -5.64 -60.34 -17.44
CA PRO A 646 -4.64 -61.26 -16.90
C PRO A 646 -3.28 -61.24 -17.65
N GLN A 647 -3.18 -60.55 -18.81
CA GLN A 647 -1.96 -60.44 -19.62
C GLN A 647 -1.79 -59.03 -20.29
N PRO A 648 -1.38 -57.98 -19.55
CA PRO A 648 -1.29 -56.60 -20.05
C PRO A 648 0.07 -56.23 -20.70
N THR A 649 0.22 -54.98 -21.19
CA THR A 649 1.43 -54.49 -21.90
C THR A 649 1.95 -53.13 -21.41
N PHE A 650 3.21 -52.79 -21.74
CA PHE A 650 3.94 -51.61 -21.24
C PHE A 650 5.00 -51.11 -22.26
N VAL A 651 5.38 -49.83 -22.26
CA VAL A 651 6.36 -49.21 -23.19
C VAL A 651 7.51 -48.51 -22.45
N ALA A 652 8.75 -48.61 -22.92
CA ALA A 652 9.95 -47.99 -22.33
C ALA A 652 10.36 -46.67 -23.04
N ASP A 653 9.88 -45.54 -22.53
CA ASP A 653 10.06 -44.19 -23.11
C ASP A 653 11.44 -43.54 -22.89
N LYS A 654 12.25 -44.10 -21.99
CA LYS A 654 13.57 -43.60 -21.56
C LYS A 654 14.57 -44.75 -21.42
N ALA A 655 15.87 -44.42 -21.48
CA ALA A 655 16.94 -45.36 -21.17
C ALA A 655 17.13 -45.44 -19.65
N GLY A 656 16.72 -46.56 -19.03
CA GLY A 656 16.85 -46.81 -17.58
C GLY A 656 15.98 -47.98 -17.12
N ASP A 657 15.95 -48.24 -15.81
CA ASP A 657 15.28 -49.40 -15.18
C ASP A 657 13.80 -49.17 -14.76
N TYR A 658 12.96 -50.21 -14.90
CA TYR A 658 11.50 -50.21 -14.61
C TYR A 658 11.07 -51.42 -13.73
N THR A 659 9.96 -51.30 -12.94
CA THR A 659 9.40 -52.35 -12.04
C THR A 659 7.86 -52.33 -11.93
N ILE A 660 7.20 -53.49 -11.81
CA ILE A 660 5.72 -53.72 -11.91
C ILE A 660 5.16 -54.57 -10.73
N LYS A 661 3.85 -54.49 -10.39
CA LYS A 661 3.11 -55.21 -9.30
C LYS A 661 1.69 -55.73 -9.70
N LEU A 662 1.16 -56.79 -9.04
CA LEU A 662 -0.20 -57.39 -9.22
C LEU A 662 -0.92 -57.86 -7.91
N GLN A 663 -2.26 -57.81 -7.85
CA GLN A 663 -3.21 -58.42 -6.85
C GLN A 663 -4.49 -59.02 -7.52
N VAL A 664 -5.28 -59.85 -6.81
CA VAL A 664 -6.55 -60.46 -7.31
C VAL A 664 -7.74 -60.47 -6.32
N LYS A 665 -8.95 -60.87 -6.78
CA LYS A 665 -10.21 -60.92 -6.02
C LYS A 665 -11.10 -62.13 -6.36
N ASP A 666 -11.90 -62.65 -5.43
CA ASP A 666 -12.85 -63.78 -5.63
C ASP A 666 -14.29 -63.40 -6.06
N THR A 667 -15.13 -64.42 -6.22
CA THR A 667 -16.55 -64.38 -6.61
C THR A 667 -17.56 -64.01 -5.52
N VAL A 668 -17.19 -64.03 -4.24
CA VAL A 668 -18.08 -63.69 -3.10
C VAL A 668 -17.83 -62.30 -2.55
N GLY A 669 -16.68 -61.70 -2.84
CA GLY A 669 -16.41 -60.29 -2.64
C GLY A 669 -15.13 -59.96 -1.88
N GLU A 670 -14.19 -60.90 -1.69
CA GLU A 670 -13.04 -60.73 -0.80
C GLU A 670 -11.69 -60.77 -1.57
N PHE A 671 -10.61 -60.22 -0.97
CA PHE A 671 -9.37 -59.87 -1.68
C PHE A 671 -8.17 -60.76 -1.33
N SER A 672 -7.27 -60.97 -2.31
CA SER A 672 -6.09 -61.82 -2.13
C SER A 672 -5.12 -61.30 -1.07
N CYS A 673 -4.73 -62.15 -0.13
CA CYS A 673 -3.98 -61.74 1.07
C CYS A 673 -2.61 -61.08 0.81
N GLU A 674 -1.95 -61.33 -0.33
CA GLU A 674 -0.60 -60.84 -0.67
C GLU A 674 -0.43 -60.53 -2.18
N ALA A 675 0.66 -59.84 -2.55
CA ALA A 675 0.91 -59.28 -3.90
C ALA A 675 2.31 -59.60 -4.48
N ALA A 676 2.49 -59.53 -5.82
CA ALA A 676 3.72 -59.98 -6.52
C ALA A 676 4.31 -58.97 -7.55
N THR A 677 5.64 -59.00 -7.87
CA THR A 677 6.40 -57.93 -8.59
C THR A 677 7.60 -58.36 -9.52
N ILE A 678 8.09 -57.51 -10.47
CA ILE A 678 9.18 -57.81 -11.50
C ILE A 678 9.77 -56.59 -12.34
N SER A 679 10.95 -56.65 -13.04
CA SER A 679 11.76 -55.47 -13.59
C SER A 679 12.65 -55.59 -14.92
N PHE A 680 13.09 -54.49 -15.63
CA PHE A 680 14.00 -54.42 -16.88
C PHE A 680 14.56 -53.00 -17.39
N THR A 681 15.41 -52.87 -18.48
CA THR A 681 16.30 -51.67 -18.91
C THR A 681 16.46 -51.30 -20.46
N ALA A 682 16.92 -50.08 -20.96
CA ALA A 682 17.02 -49.64 -22.43
C ALA A 682 18.17 -48.64 -23.02
N GLN A 683 18.27 -48.27 -24.36
CA GLN A 683 19.43 -47.58 -25.15
C GLN A 683 19.21 -46.47 -26.32
N VAL A 684 20.21 -46.06 -27.22
CA VAL A 684 20.52 -44.67 -27.89
C VAL A 684 21.11 -44.56 -29.43
N PRO A 685 21.21 -43.38 -30.20
CA PRO A 685 21.50 -43.14 -31.72
C PRO A 685 22.64 -42.11 -32.30
N PRO A 686 22.81 -41.73 -33.65
CA PRO A 686 24.09 -41.25 -34.40
C PRO A 686 24.16 -39.89 -35.37
N PRO A 687 24.94 -39.67 -36.54
CA PRO A 687 25.56 -38.38 -37.18
C PRO A 687 24.95 -37.48 -38.37
N ASP A 688 25.64 -36.34 -38.85
CA ASP A 688 25.27 -35.22 -39.83
C ASP A 688 26.42 -34.13 -40.25
N ILE A 689 26.30 -33.14 -41.22
CA ILE A 689 27.38 -32.21 -41.87
C ILE A 689 27.03 -30.70 -42.32
N GLU A 690 28.00 -29.75 -42.64
CA GLU A 690 27.84 -28.38 -43.33
C GLU A 690 29.13 -27.59 -43.88
N CYS A 691 29.05 -26.52 -44.75
CA CYS A 691 30.17 -25.57 -45.14
C CYS A 691 29.78 -24.09 -45.60
N MET A 692 30.65 -23.06 -45.40
CA MET A 692 30.47 -21.63 -45.84
C MET A 692 31.79 -20.81 -45.97
N PRO A 693 31.90 -19.71 -46.77
CA PRO A 693 30.92 -19.13 -47.71
C PRO A 693 31.07 -19.68 -49.15
N ALA A 694 30.05 -19.46 -49.98
CA ALA A 694 29.95 -20.09 -51.31
C ALA A 694 30.83 -19.49 -52.43
N ALA A 695 31.49 -18.33 -52.24
CA ALA A 695 32.39 -17.69 -53.22
C ALA A 695 33.36 -16.70 -52.53
N ILE A 696 34.52 -16.40 -53.15
CA ILE A 696 35.61 -15.59 -52.56
C ILE A 696 36.29 -14.70 -53.62
N ASP A 697 36.19 -13.36 -53.55
CA ASP A 697 36.86 -12.43 -54.50
C ASP A 697 38.11 -11.76 -53.90
N PHE A 698 39.20 -11.63 -54.68
CA PHE A 698 40.43 -10.98 -54.24
C PHE A 698 40.52 -9.51 -54.67
N GLY A 699 39.84 -9.09 -55.74
CA GLY A 699 39.81 -7.68 -56.16
C GLY A 699 41.14 -7.10 -56.65
N SER A 700 41.23 -5.76 -56.66
CA SER A 700 42.35 -5.02 -57.26
C SER A 700 43.61 -4.95 -56.40
N VAL A 701 44.77 -5.19 -57.02
CA VAL A 701 46.07 -5.36 -56.36
C VAL A 701 47.15 -4.72 -57.25
N ALA A 702 47.83 -3.69 -56.74
CA ALA A 702 48.81 -2.92 -57.52
C ALA A 702 49.92 -3.83 -58.11
N LEU A 703 50.37 -3.53 -59.34
CA LEU A 703 51.13 -4.47 -60.15
C LEU A 703 52.32 -5.10 -59.40
N ASN A 704 52.33 -6.43 -59.34
CA ASN A 704 53.29 -7.30 -58.63
C ASN A 704 53.09 -7.46 -57.11
N THR A 705 52.04 -6.91 -56.48
CA THR A 705 51.65 -7.18 -55.06
C THR A 705 50.62 -8.33 -54.93
N ALA A 706 50.18 -8.73 -53.73
CA ALA A 706 49.39 -9.97 -53.51
C ALA A 706 48.39 -9.92 -52.32
N LYS A 707 47.35 -10.78 -52.31
CA LYS A 707 46.25 -10.85 -51.30
C LYS A 707 45.84 -12.30 -50.94
N ILE A 708 45.23 -12.56 -49.78
CA ILE A 708 44.83 -13.88 -49.22
C ILE A 708 43.40 -13.82 -48.63
N GLU A 709 42.63 -14.92 -48.69
CA GLU A 709 41.22 -15.08 -48.24
C GLU A 709 40.92 -16.50 -47.68
N THR A 710 39.74 -16.74 -47.07
CA THR A 710 39.43 -17.96 -46.26
C THR A 710 38.01 -18.58 -46.44
N LEU A 711 37.88 -19.91 -46.27
CA LEU A 711 36.66 -20.76 -46.32
C LEU A 711 36.54 -21.66 -45.06
N ALA A 712 35.34 -22.10 -44.64
CA ALA A 712 35.08 -22.93 -43.45
C ALA A 712 34.08 -24.10 -43.65
N CYS A 713 34.19 -25.20 -42.87
CA CYS A 713 33.35 -26.43 -42.94
C CYS A 713 33.16 -27.13 -41.57
N ARG A 714 32.03 -27.81 -41.34
CA ARG A 714 31.54 -28.32 -40.03
C ARG A 714 30.89 -29.73 -40.08
N ASN A 715 30.86 -30.44 -38.94
CA ASN A 715 30.03 -31.65 -38.66
C ASN A 715 28.87 -31.27 -37.72
N VAL A 716 27.64 -31.77 -37.92
CA VAL A 716 26.48 -31.39 -37.08
C VAL A 716 25.71 -32.53 -36.38
N GLY A 717 26.14 -33.80 -36.45
CA GLY A 717 25.40 -34.92 -35.84
C GLY A 717 26.14 -35.72 -34.76
N GLY A 718 25.52 -36.79 -34.25
CA GLY A 718 25.96 -37.57 -33.08
C GLY A 718 27.24 -38.41 -33.15
N THR A 719 28.00 -38.46 -34.25
CA THR A 719 29.34 -39.10 -34.29
C THR A 719 30.30 -38.37 -35.27
N ASP A 720 31.57 -38.80 -35.31
CA ASP A 720 32.64 -38.12 -36.06
C ASP A 720 32.53 -38.23 -37.59
N LEU A 721 33.09 -37.22 -38.28
CA LEU A 721 33.12 -37.00 -39.72
C LEU A 721 34.58 -36.82 -40.21
N THR A 722 34.87 -37.13 -41.47
CA THR A 722 36.19 -37.10 -42.10
C THR A 722 36.11 -36.53 -43.53
N VAL A 723 37.21 -35.91 -43.97
CA VAL A 723 37.34 -35.20 -45.26
C VAL A 723 38.50 -35.81 -46.06
N SER A 724 38.28 -36.05 -47.36
CA SER A 724 39.11 -36.93 -48.19
C SER A 724 39.92 -36.23 -49.29
N GLN A 725 39.45 -35.11 -49.86
CA GLN A 725 40.15 -34.39 -50.94
C GLN A 725 39.76 -32.90 -51.02
N TYR A 726 40.67 -32.09 -51.58
CA TYR A 726 40.45 -30.71 -52.04
C TYR A 726 40.93 -30.55 -53.50
N GLU A 727 40.29 -29.68 -54.30
CA GLU A 727 40.64 -29.42 -55.73
C GLU A 727 40.52 -27.92 -56.09
N LEU A 728 41.31 -27.43 -57.07
CA LEU A 728 41.19 -26.06 -57.62
C LEU A 728 41.39 -26.03 -59.15
N THR A 729 40.51 -25.33 -59.87
CA THR A 729 40.42 -25.29 -61.35
C THR A 729 40.21 -23.86 -61.89
N PRO A 730 40.91 -23.41 -62.95
CA PRO A 730 42.03 -24.06 -63.62
C PRO A 730 43.33 -23.92 -62.82
N SER A 731 44.20 -24.92 -62.89
CA SER A 731 45.50 -24.92 -62.21
C SER A 731 46.54 -24.06 -62.95
N GLY A 732 47.28 -23.23 -62.24
CA GLY A 732 48.42 -22.46 -62.77
C GLY A 732 48.13 -20.99 -63.12
N GLY A 733 46.92 -20.49 -62.83
CA GLY A 733 46.64 -19.05 -62.81
C GLY A 733 47.25 -18.34 -61.58
N PRO A 734 46.88 -17.07 -61.33
CA PRO A 734 47.37 -16.30 -60.18
C PRO A 734 46.81 -16.75 -58.82
N PHE A 735 45.82 -17.66 -58.80
CA PHE A 735 45.22 -18.23 -57.59
C PHE A 735 45.99 -19.44 -57.05
N SER A 736 46.11 -19.57 -55.73
CA SER A 736 46.79 -20.69 -55.07
C SER A 736 46.27 -20.95 -53.65
N ILE A 737 46.21 -22.22 -53.22
CA ILE A 737 45.92 -22.60 -51.82
C ILE A 737 47.11 -22.21 -50.93
N TYR A 738 46.85 -21.72 -49.71
CA TYR A 738 47.84 -21.18 -48.79
C TYR A 738 47.76 -21.82 -47.39
N GLY A 739 48.15 -23.08 -47.26
CA GLY A 739 48.19 -23.78 -45.97
C GLY A 739 48.00 -25.29 -46.09
N SER A 740 47.48 -25.91 -45.03
CA SER A 740 47.10 -27.33 -45.00
C SER A 740 45.93 -27.51 -44.00
N PRO A 741 44.69 -27.65 -44.47
CA PRO A 741 43.50 -27.75 -43.62
C PRO A 741 43.32 -29.16 -43.00
N ALA A 742 42.40 -29.26 -42.03
CA ALA A 742 42.15 -30.48 -41.25
C ALA A 742 41.17 -31.44 -41.93
N THR A 743 41.39 -32.76 -41.72
CA THR A 743 40.67 -33.84 -42.42
C THR A 743 39.74 -34.70 -41.53
N VAL A 744 39.52 -34.31 -40.28
CA VAL A 744 38.58 -34.98 -39.34
C VAL A 744 37.88 -33.90 -38.50
N LEU A 745 36.57 -34.07 -38.30
CA LEU A 745 35.69 -33.18 -37.56
C LEU A 745 34.81 -34.01 -36.62
N ALA A 746 34.98 -33.84 -35.30
CA ALA A 746 34.08 -34.44 -34.31
C ALA A 746 32.67 -33.81 -34.38
N ALA A 747 31.68 -34.47 -33.77
CA ALA A 747 30.31 -33.97 -33.62
C ALA A 747 30.26 -32.49 -33.20
N GLY A 748 29.80 -31.60 -34.09
CA GLY A 748 29.70 -30.15 -33.86
C GLY A 748 30.91 -29.28 -34.25
N GLN A 749 32.04 -29.86 -34.68
CA GLN A 749 33.34 -29.19 -34.90
C GLN A 749 33.49 -28.56 -36.30
N THR A 750 34.21 -27.43 -36.40
CA THR A 750 34.50 -26.67 -37.64
C THR A 750 36.02 -26.63 -37.99
N ALA A 751 36.38 -26.49 -39.27
CA ALA A 751 37.75 -26.25 -39.78
C ALA A 751 37.80 -25.14 -40.86
N TYR A 752 39.00 -24.57 -41.12
CA TYR A 752 39.22 -23.41 -42.00
C TYR A 752 40.32 -23.64 -43.07
N ILE A 753 40.21 -22.97 -44.23
CA ILE A 753 41.01 -23.19 -45.46
C ILE A 753 41.37 -21.83 -46.11
N ASN A 754 42.64 -21.57 -46.46
CA ASN A 754 43.07 -20.29 -47.03
C ASN A 754 43.51 -20.36 -48.51
N LEU A 755 43.26 -19.29 -49.28
CA LEU A 755 43.52 -19.12 -50.72
C LEU A 755 44.22 -17.76 -51.00
N ARG A 756 44.92 -17.58 -52.14
CA ARG A 756 45.78 -16.40 -52.43
C ARG A 756 45.81 -15.99 -53.90
N TYR A 757 45.85 -14.69 -54.20
CA TYR A 757 45.95 -14.05 -55.53
C TYR A 757 47.17 -13.12 -55.68
N ARG A 758 47.75 -12.98 -56.90
CA ARG A 758 48.87 -12.05 -57.22
C ARG A 758 48.94 -11.69 -58.73
N PRO A 759 48.52 -10.49 -59.16
CA PRO A 759 48.58 -10.06 -60.56
C PRO A 759 49.90 -9.37 -60.95
N THR A 760 50.23 -9.43 -62.23
CA THR A 760 51.42 -8.81 -62.86
C THR A 760 51.09 -7.87 -64.03
N THR A 761 49.81 -7.73 -64.38
CA THR A 761 49.28 -6.92 -65.48
C THR A 761 47.97 -6.26 -65.07
N GLU A 762 47.61 -5.13 -65.68
CA GLU A 762 46.28 -4.52 -65.54
C GLU A 762 45.24 -5.38 -66.27
N GLY A 763 44.25 -5.91 -65.54
CA GLY A 763 43.27 -6.88 -66.04
C GLY A 763 42.65 -7.70 -64.91
N SER A 764 41.79 -8.68 -65.24
CA SER A 764 41.09 -9.53 -64.27
C SER A 764 41.16 -11.03 -64.60
N ASP A 765 41.10 -11.86 -63.56
CA ASP A 765 41.27 -13.33 -63.59
C ASP A 765 40.13 -14.05 -62.83
N SER A 766 39.96 -15.39 -62.95
CA SER A 766 39.01 -16.19 -62.13
C SER A 766 39.32 -17.70 -62.00
N ALA A 767 38.70 -18.41 -61.02
CA ALA A 767 38.83 -19.87 -60.75
C ALA A 767 37.69 -20.49 -59.87
N LEU A 768 37.77 -21.80 -59.54
CA LEU A 768 36.82 -22.63 -58.75
C LEU A 768 37.54 -23.64 -57.81
N PHE A 769 36.99 -23.97 -56.64
CA PHE A 769 37.52 -24.85 -55.57
C PHE A 769 36.50 -25.93 -55.10
N ARG A 770 36.94 -27.04 -54.47
CA ARG A 770 36.09 -28.16 -53.97
C ARG A 770 36.58 -28.85 -52.67
N VAL A 771 35.67 -29.57 -51.99
CA VAL A 771 35.86 -30.39 -50.76
C VAL A 771 35.10 -31.74 -50.87
N HIS A 772 35.58 -32.83 -50.25
CA HIS A 772 34.91 -34.17 -50.24
C HIS A 772 34.90 -34.83 -48.83
N SER A 773 33.84 -35.56 -48.42
CA SER A 773 33.66 -36.12 -47.06
C SER A 773 33.32 -37.63 -47.00
N ASN A 774 33.10 -38.18 -45.78
CA ASN A 774 32.47 -39.51 -45.55
C ASN A 774 31.03 -39.42 -45.03
N ASP A 775 30.39 -38.27 -45.14
CA ASP A 775 28.99 -38.11 -44.75
C ASP A 775 28.10 -39.13 -45.49
N PRO A 776 27.05 -39.70 -44.85
CA PRO A 776 26.21 -40.69 -45.49
C PRO A 776 25.37 -40.12 -46.66
N ASP A 777 25.12 -38.81 -46.70
CA ASP A 777 24.23 -38.16 -47.66
C ASP A 777 24.78 -36.92 -48.39
N GLU A 778 25.68 -36.10 -47.81
CA GLU A 778 26.37 -34.99 -48.52
C GLU A 778 27.92 -35.16 -48.63
N PRO A 779 28.40 -35.88 -49.66
CA PRO A 779 29.84 -36.20 -49.78
C PRO A 779 30.74 -35.17 -50.50
N ILE A 780 30.24 -34.08 -51.12
CA ILE A 780 31.06 -33.12 -51.93
C ILE A 780 30.49 -31.67 -51.93
N VAL A 781 31.35 -30.64 -51.82
CA VAL A 781 30.98 -29.18 -51.81
C VAL A 781 31.91 -28.32 -52.73
N GLU A 782 31.47 -27.16 -53.28
CA GLU A 782 32.20 -26.30 -54.27
C GLU A 782 32.25 -24.75 -53.97
N THR A 783 33.19 -23.96 -54.56
CA THR A 783 33.39 -22.48 -54.27
C THR A 783 34.22 -21.64 -55.35
N PRO A 784 33.77 -20.49 -55.96
CA PRO A 784 34.50 -19.67 -57.00
C PRO A 784 35.38 -18.43 -56.60
N LEU A 785 36.23 -17.83 -57.51
CA LEU A 785 37.35 -16.83 -57.28
C LEU A 785 37.66 -15.66 -58.35
N SER A 786 38.24 -14.43 -58.06
CA SER A 786 38.60 -13.26 -59.03
C SER A 786 39.60 -12.01 -58.66
N GLY A 787 39.91 -10.92 -59.49
CA GLY A 787 40.82 -9.67 -59.20
C GLY A 787 41.13 -8.41 -60.21
N GLY A 788 42.04 -7.34 -59.96
CA GLY A 788 42.33 -5.99 -60.75
C GLY A 788 43.61 -4.97 -60.50
N GLY A 789 43.78 -3.66 -61.01
CA GLY A 789 44.98 -2.62 -60.81
C GLY A 789 45.06 -1.11 -61.48
N TYR A 790 46.07 -0.13 -61.23
CA TYR A 790 46.25 1.35 -61.78
C TYR A 790 47.62 2.29 -61.59
N PHE A 791 47.77 3.64 -62.02
CA PHE A 791 49.04 4.59 -62.06
C PHE A 791 49.06 6.26 -61.92
N GLN A 792 50.08 7.14 -62.38
CA GLN A 792 50.60 8.56 -61.90
C GLN A 792 50.81 9.92 -62.84
N ASN A 793 51.17 11.20 -62.36
CA ASN A 793 51.44 12.64 -63.00
C ASN A 793 51.86 13.91 -62.05
N GLU A 794 52.14 15.21 -62.43
CA GLU A 794 52.57 16.49 -61.63
C GLU A 794 51.63 17.84 -61.54
N CYS A 795 51.99 19.03 -60.91
CA CYS A 795 51.20 19.98 -59.96
C CYS A 795 50.23 21.22 -60.28
N PRO A 796 49.22 21.58 -59.39
CA PRO A 796 47.93 22.23 -59.76
C PRO A 796 47.34 23.46 -58.97
N THR A 797 46.07 23.85 -59.24
CA THR A 797 45.25 24.93 -58.60
C THR A 797 43.94 24.42 -57.96
N ALA A 798 43.59 24.86 -56.75
CA ALA A 798 42.40 24.42 -55.99
C ALA A 798 41.14 25.29 -56.21
N SER A 799 39.96 24.66 -56.25
CA SER A 799 38.65 25.31 -56.26
C SER A 799 37.62 24.42 -55.55
N ALA A 800 36.80 24.97 -54.65
CA ALA A 800 35.88 24.23 -53.79
C ALA A 800 34.46 24.84 -53.78
N ARG A 801 33.43 24.00 -53.65
CA ARG A 801 32.03 24.39 -53.38
C ARG A 801 31.28 23.30 -52.59
N VAL A 802 30.10 23.62 -52.06
CA VAL A 802 29.08 22.62 -51.69
C VAL A 802 28.26 22.27 -52.94
N VAL A 803 27.84 21.01 -53.08
CA VAL A 803 26.92 20.54 -54.13
C VAL A 803 25.58 20.08 -53.58
N SER A 804 25.57 19.34 -52.46
CA SER A 804 24.35 18.85 -51.81
C SER A 804 24.59 18.59 -50.32
N PRO A 805 23.67 18.93 -49.40
CA PRO A 805 22.49 19.75 -49.60
C PRO A 805 22.83 21.18 -50.11
N PRO A 806 21.89 21.91 -50.72
CA PRO A 806 22.09 23.31 -51.04
C PRO A 806 22.27 24.14 -49.75
N LEU A 807 23.09 25.20 -49.83
CA LEU A 807 23.37 26.10 -48.71
C LEU A 807 22.06 26.65 -48.10
N GLY A 808 21.89 26.46 -46.79
CA GLY A 808 20.67 26.80 -46.05
C GLY A 808 19.82 25.58 -45.63
N ASN A 809 19.99 24.43 -46.30
CA ASN A 809 19.26 23.19 -45.99
C ASN A 809 20.18 22.08 -45.46
N ILE A 810 21.26 22.43 -44.75
CA ILE A 810 22.21 21.47 -44.18
C ILE A 810 21.86 21.22 -42.72
N LYS A 811 21.80 19.94 -42.33
CA LYS A 811 21.54 19.48 -40.97
C LYS A 811 22.80 18.92 -40.30
N GLN A 812 22.73 18.67 -39.01
CA GLN A 812 23.53 17.66 -38.33
C GLN A 812 23.13 16.27 -38.85
N PHE A 813 24.11 15.36 -38.87
CA PHE A 813 24.11 14.05 -39.53
C PHE A 813 23.98 14.08 -41.07
N ASP A 814 23.70 15.23 -41.69
CA ASP A 814 23.83 15.37 -43.14
C ASP A 814 25.27 15.10 -43.58
N THR A 815 25.37 14.39 -44.68
CA THR A 815 26.61 14.08 -45.38
C THR A 815 26.78 15.12 -46.50
N VAL A 816 27.40 16.25 -46.17
CA VAL A 816 27.57 17.39 -47.08
C VAL A 816 28.56 17.03 -48.18
N GLN A 817 28.04 16.85 -49.39
CA GLN A 817 28.84 16.59 -50.58
C GLN A 817 29.54 17.88 -51.02
N LEU A 818 30.86 17.91 -50.81
CA LEU A 818 31.72 18.97 -51.31
C LEU A 818 32.16 18.62 -52.74
N ASP A 819 32.64 19.62 -53.46
CA ASP A 819 33.10 19.46 -54.83
C ASP A 819 34.35 20.29 -55.07
N GLY A 820 35.45 19.57 -55.20
CA GLY A 820 36.77 20.05 -55.57
C GLY A 820 37.06 19.84 -57.06
N SER A 821 36.18 19.21 -57.85
CA SER A 821 36.44 18.79 -59.24
C SER A 821 36.63 19.95 -60.23
N ALA A 822 36.30 21.18 -59.82
CA ALA A 822 36.63 22.41 -60.52
C ALA A 822 38.10 22.86 -60.31
N SER A 823 38.83 22.21 -59.40
CA SER A 823 40.29 22.31 -59.29
C SER A 823 40.93 21.77 -60.56
N TYR A 824 41.94 22.48 -61.06
CA TYR A 824 42.53 22.17 -62.36
C TYR A 824 44.04 22.19 -62.32
N ASP A 825 44.59 21.36 -63.16
CA ASP A 825 46.00 21.33 -63.51
C ASP A 825 46.26 22.28 -64.69
N LEU A 826 47.47 22.81 -64.80
CA LEU A 826 47.88 23.62 -65.94
C LEU A 826 48.76 22.85 -66.93
N ASP A 827 49.32 21.70 -66.53
CA ASP A 827 50.15 20.89 -67.42
C ASP A 827 49.33 19.97 -68.35
N ALA A 828 49.90 19.68 -69.52
CA ALA A 828 49.15 19.21 -70.68
C ALA A 828 49.01 17.68 -70.73
N GLY A 829 47.95 17.17 -70.09
CA GLY A 829 47.73 15.73 -69.87
C GLY A 829 47.81 15.35 -68.39
N ASP A 830 48.17 16.33 -67.56
CA ASP A 830 48.24 16.27 -66.12
C ASP A 830 46.85 16.50 -65.51
N GLN A 831 46.62 15.93 -64.33
CA GLN A 831 45.32 15.94 -63.65
C GLN A 831 45.50 15.80 -62.14
N ILE A 832 44.69 16.53 -61.38
CA ILE A 832 44.50 16.32 -59.94
C ILE A 832 44.24 14.84 -59.62
N THR A 833 44.80 14.31 -58.54
CA THR A 833 44.39 13.01 -57.97
C THR A 833 44.36 12.90 -56.47
N HIS A 834 45.12 13.72 -55.75
CA HIS A 834 44.94 13.79 -54.31
C HIS A 834 44.36 15.15 -54.02
N TYR A 835 43.16 15.15 -53.46
CA TYR A 835 42.64 16.35 -52.82
C TYR A 835 43.17 16.33 -51.38
N ILE A 836 43.17 17.48 -50.71
CA ILE A 836 43.60 17.61 -49.32
C ILE A 836 42.62 18.57 -48.68
N TRP A 837 41.54 17.98 -48.20
CA TRP A 837 40.51 18.69 -47.46
C TRP A 837 40.84 18.69 -45.96
N ALA A 838 40.62 19.82 -45.31
CA ALA A 838 40.76 19.94 -43.86
C ALA A 838 39.70 20.89 -43.30
N VAL A 839 39.29 20.68 -42.06
CA VAL A 839 38.44 21.62 -41.33
C VAL A 839 39.31 22.78 -40.85
N GLN A 840 38.86 24.02 -41.06
CA GLN A 840 39.52 25.23 -40.61
C GLN A 840 38.90 25.74 -39.29
N SER A 841 37.58 25.63 -39.14
CA SER A 841 36.87 25.86 -37.88
C SER A 841 35.55 25.07 -37.88
N ALA A 842 35.14 24.63 -36.70
CA ALA A 842 33.90 23.90 -36.45
C ALA A 842 33.27 24.36 -35.12
N PRO A 843 32.02 23.99 -34.82
CA PRO A 843 31.39 24.22 -33.52
C PRO A 843 32.17 23.59 -32.36
N ALA A 844 31.99 24.12 -31.15
CA ALA A 844 32.65 23.60 -29.95
C ALA A 844 32.28 22.12 -29.73
N GLY A 845 33.28 21.28 -29.46
CA GLY A 845 33.09 19.83 -29.28
C GLY A 845 32.86 19.03 -30.58
N SER A 846 32.91 19.64 -31.76
CA SER A 846 32.89 18.92 -33.04
C SER A 846 34.22 18.20 -33.30
N THR A 847 34.12 16.96 -33.78
CA THR A 847 35.20 16.05 -34.15
C THR A 847 35.22 15.73 -35.65
N SER A 848 34.20 16.17 -36.38
CA SER A 848 33.95 15.86 -37.80
C SER A 848 35.15 16.13 -38.72
N GLN A 849 35.33 15.24 -39.68
CA GLN A 849 36.41 15.30 -40.68
C GLN A 849 35.86 15.11 -42.10
N VAL A 850 36.46 15.80 -43.06
CA VAL A 850 36.13 15.58 -44.49
C VAL A 850 36.59 14.18 -44.86
N THR A 851 35.67 13.36 -45.35
CA THR A 851 35.84 11.90 -45.47
C THR A 851 35.39 11.42 -46.86
N PRO A 852 36.26 10.71 -47.61
CA PRO A 852 37.70 10.65 -47.41
C PRO A 852 38.33 12.01 -47.79
N ALA A 853 39.32 12.47 -47.01
CA ALA A 853 39.93 13.80 -47.16
C ALA A 853 40.68 14.03 -48.48
N ASP A 854 40.78 13.00 -49.33
CA ASP A 854 41.52 13.00 -50.59
C ASP A 854 40.67 12.88 -51.87
N ALA A 855 39.34 12.82 -51.76
CA ALA A 855 38.46 12.71 -52.92
C ALA A 855 38.17 14.06 -53.63
N ALA A 856 37.93 13.96 -54.95
CA ALA A 856 37.51 15.10 -55.79
C ALA A 856 36.12 15.64 -55.40
N LEU A 857 35.25 14.73 -54.96
CA LEU A 857 33.94 15.00 -54.39
C LEU A 857 33.91 14.25 -53.06
N PRO A 858 34.51 14.76 -51.96
CA PRO A 858 34.42 14.09 -50.68
C PRO A 858 33.04 14.36 -50.08
N SER A 859 32.71 13.66 -49.01
CA SER A 859 31.65 14.10 -48.12
C SER A 859 32.22 14.70 -46.83
N PHE A 860 31.42 15.52 -46.16
CA PHE A 860 31.66 15.97 -44.81
C PHE A 860 30.44 15.61 -43.98
N TYR A 861 30.59 14.63 -43.09
CA TYR A 861 29.58 14.31 -42.10
C TYR A 861 29.54 15.43 -41.06
N VAL A 862 28.36 15.94 -40.73
CA VAL A 862 28.17 16.97 -39.69
C VAL A 862 27.84 16.30 -38.36
N ASP A 863 28.75 16.31 -37.38
CA ASP A 863 28.51 15.67 -36.07
C ASP A 863 27.81 16.57 -35.03
N LYS A 864 27.89 17.90 -35.21
CA LYS A 864 27.28 18.91 -34.33
C LYS A 864 26.58 20.03 -35.11
N PRO A 865 25.55 20.69 -34.56
CA PRO A 865 24.94 21.86 -35.19
C PRO A 865 25.87 23.09 -35.06
N GLY A 866 25.71 24.07 -35.94
CA GLY A 866 26.51 25.31 -35.97
C GLY A 866 27.30 25.50 -37.26
N THR A 867 28.24 26.47 -37.25
CA THR A 867 28.95 26.92 -38.47
C THR A 867 30.30 26.23 -38.66
N TYR A 868 30.49 25.67 -39.86
CA TYR A 868 31.71 25.03 -40.31
C TYR A 868 32.40 25.86 -41.39
N VAL A 869 33.74 25.88 -41.35
CA VAL A 869 34.59 26.38 -42.43
C VAL A 869 35.57 25.29 -42.81
N ILE A 870 35.55 24.90 -44.07
CA ILE A 870 36.35 23.81 -44.64
C ILE A 870 37.27 24.39 -45.71
N GLN A 871 38.51 23.92 -45.73
CA GLN A 871 39.54 24.29 -46.71
C GLN A 871 39.95 23.12 -47.60
N LEU A 872 40.33 23.42 -48.84
CA LEU A 872 40.86 22.52 -49.84
C LEU A 872 42.22 23.00 -50.33
N GLN A 873 43.19 22.09 -50.35
CA GLN A 873 44.35 22.11 -51.24
C GLN A 873 44.29 20.91 -52.17
N VAL A 874 44.98 20.95 -53.32
CA VAL A 874 45.01 19.82 -54.26
C VAL A 874 46.43 19.43 -54.65
N LYS A 875 46.57 18.21 -55.16
CA LYS A 875 47.78 17.66 -55.77
C LYS A 875 47.45 16.79 -56.97
N ASP A 876 48.45 16.69 -57.81
CA ASP A 876 48.70 15.64 -58.79
C ASP A 876 49.09 14.27 -58.17
N LYS A 877 49.55 13.28 -58.96
CA LYS A 877 49.89 11.90 -58.52
C LYS A 877 51.40 11.58 -58.35
N PHE A 878 52.29 12.55 -58.56
CA PHE A 878 53.72 12.58 -58.20
C PHE A 878 53.95 13.44 -56.94
N ASN A 879 52.87 14.10 -56.50
CA ASN A 879 52.51 14.48 -55.13
C ASN A 879 52.75 15.95 -54.75
N ALA A 880 52.77 16.90 -55.69
CA ALA A 880 53.06 18.32 -55.43
C ALA A 880 51.78 19.19 -55.17
N LEU A 881 51.92 20.22 -54.32
CA LEU A 881 50.79 20.94 -53.69
C LEU A 881 50.28 22.15 -54.48
N SER A 882 49.02 22.52 -54.22
CA SER A 882 48.35 23.60 -54.93
C SER A 882 48.82 25.01 -54.57
N CYS A 883 48.85 25.89 -55.57
CA CYS A 883 49.27 27.28 -55.42
C CYS A 883 48.33 28.16 -54.57
N ASN A 884 47.14 27.65 -54.24
CA ASN A 884 46.16 28.31 -53.37
C ASN A 884 45.46 27.29 -52.48
N THR A 885 44.87 27.80 -51.40
CA THR A 885 43.83 27.11 -50.63
C THR A 885 42.47 27.69 -51.05
N ALA A 886 41.46 26.84 -51.28
CA ALA A 886 40.08 27.26 -51.50
C ALA A 886 39.24 26.96 -50.25
N THR A 887 38.39 27.89 -49.81
CA THR A 887 37.56 27.72 -48.61
C THR A 887 36.07 27.72 -48.94
N VAL A 888 35.30 27.01 -48.11
CA VAL A 888 33.84 26.93 -48.19
C VAL A 888 33.26 26.92 -46.77
N SER A 889 32.15 27.64 -46.56
CA SER A 889 31.54 27.82 -45.24
C SER A 889 30.04 27.57 -45.29
N PHE A 890 29.50 26.88 -44.29
CA PHE A 890 28.07 26.66 -44.14
C PHE A 890 27.68 26.50 -42.66
N THR A 891 26.42 26.74 -42.36
CA THR A 891 25.82 26.51 -41.03
C THR A 891 24.88 25.31 -41.14
N ALA A 892 24.98 24.40 -40.17
CA ALA A 892 24.11 23.26 -40.01
C ALA A 892 23.15 23.47 -38.83
N VAL A 893 21.89 23.07 -38.98
CA VAL A 893 20.91 22.99 -37.88
C VAL A 893 20.81 21.57 -37.34
N ALA A 894 20.38 21.36 -36.10
CA ALA A 894 20.03 20.01 -35.65
C ALA A 894 18.88 19.43 -36.52
N PRO A 895 18.76 18.10 -36.70
CA PRO A 895 17.57 17.50 -37.29
C PRO A 895 16.31 17.76 -36.45
N ALA A 896 15.16 17.22 -36.88
CA ALA A 896 14.07 16.98 -35.93
C ALA A 896 14.52 15.84 -35.00
N ASP A 897 14.26 15.97 -33.71
CA ASP A 897 14.80 15.13 -32.64
C ASP A 897 13.68 14.97 -31.59
N ILE A 898 13.18 13.74 -31.36
CA ILE A 898 11.98 13.44 -30.56
C ILE A 898 12.30 12.78 -29.22
N GLU A 899 12.08 13.53 -28.14
CA GLU A 899 12.19 13.03 -26.76
C GLU A 899 10.79 12.71 -26.21
N CYS A 900 10.45 11.43 -26.02
CA CYS A 900 9.16 10.99 -25.48
C CYS A 900 9.28 10.38 -24.08
N GLY A 901 8.45 10.82 -23.12
CA GLY A 901 8.39 10.25 -21.78
C GLY A 901 7.01 10.39 -21.11
N PRO A 902 6.76 9.66 -20.01
CA PRO A 902 7.66 8.68 -19.39
C PRO A 902 7.71 7.35 -20.17
N SER A 903 8.80 6.60 -20.00
CA SER A 903 8.96 5.25 -20.55
C SER A 903 9.68 4.36 -19.52
N PRO A 904 9.06 3.27 -19.02
CA PRO A 904 7.71 2.79 -19.33
C PRO A 904 6.61 3.73 -18.83
N LEU A 905 5.44 3.68 -19.47
CA LEU A 905 4.22 4.33 -18.99
C LEU A 905 3.49 3.36 -18.05
N VAL A 906 3.53 3.67 -16.75
CA VAL A 906 2.95 2.84 -15.69
C VAL A 906 1.63 3.45 -15.23
N PHE A 907 0.54 2.72 -15.44
CA PHE A 907 -0.77 3.05 -14.89
C PHE A 907 -0.85 2.53 -13.45
N ALA A 908 -1.26 3.39 -12.52
CA ALA A 908 -1.58 2.96 -11.16
C ALA A 908 -2.73 1.92 -11.17
N PRO A 909 -2.80 1.01 -10.18
CA PRO A 909 -3.84 -0.01 -10.11
C PRO A 909 -5.26 0.61 -10.14
N ILE A 910 -6.18 -0.01 -10.88
CA ILE A 910 -7.60 0.39 -10.92
C ILE A 910 -8.52 -0.84 -10.82
N LEU A 911 -9.80 -0.60 -10.52
CA LEU A 911 -10.82 -1.65 -10.53
C LEU A 911 -11.06 -2.18 -11.96
N ALA A 912 -11.29 -3.49 -12.08
CA ALA A 912 -11.74 -4.09 -13.33
C ALA A 912 -13.11 -3.51 -13.74
N GLY A 913 -13.18 -2.94 -14.94
CA GLY A 913 -14.35 -2.21 -15.47
C GLY A 913 -14.20 -0.68 -15.45
N SER A 914 -13.26 -0.13 -14.67
CA SER A 914 -12.92 1.30 -14.70
C SER A 914 -12.02 1.66 -15.89
N SER A 915 -11.83 2.96 -16.15
CA SER A 915 -10.84 3.44 -17.12
C SER A 915 -10.02 4.61 -16.57
N ARG A 916 -8.73 4.65 -16.90
CA ARG A 916 -7.78 5.71 -16.56
C ARG A 916 -7.03 6.14 -17.81
N THR A 917 -6.71 7.43 -17.95
CA THR A 917 -5.91 7.94 -19.07
C THR A 917 -4.64 8.57 -18.53
N GLU A 918 -3.50 8.23 -19.13
CA GLU A 918 -2.20 8.81 -18.83
C GLU A 918 -1.58 9.39 -20.10
N ASN A 919 -0.72 10.40 -19.95
CA ASN A 919 -0.15 11.12 -21.09
C ASN A 919 1.31 10.75 -21.32
N VAL A 920 1.66 10.39 -22.56
CA VAL A 920 3.03 10.51 -23.06
C VAL A 920 3.23 11.92 -23.58
N LEU A 921 4.28 12.57 -23.11
CA LEU A 921 4.75 13.88 -23.58
C LEU A 921 5.90 13.64 -24.56
N CYS A 922 5.70 14.00 -25.83
CA CYS A 922 6.72 13.91 -26.88
C CYS A 922 7.16 15.31 -27.31
N ARG A 923 8.37 15.69 -26.90
CA ARG A 923 8.97 16.99 -27.16
C ARG A 923 9.86 16.94 -28.38
N ASN A 924 9.80 17.98 -29.21
CA ASN A 924 10.78 18.21 -30.27
C ASN A 924 11.95 19.01 -29.70
N VAL A 925 13.06 18.35 -29.36
CA VAL A 925 14.30 19.01 -28.92
C VAL A 925 15.19 19.44 -30.10
N GLY A 926 14.78 19.08 -31.32
CA GLY A 926 15.50 19.30 -32.56
C GLY A 926 15.47 20.72 -33.12
N GLY A 927 16.33 20.95 -34.11
CA GLY A 927 16.50 22.23 -34.81
C GLY A 927 15.54 22.44 -35.98
N LEU A 928 14.63 21.51 -36.23
CA LEU A 928 13.61 21.56 -37.29
C LEU A 928 12.24 21.08 -36.77
N PRO A 929 11.12 21.49 -37.39
CA PRO A 929 9.80 20.93 -37.08
C PRO A 929 9.78 19.42 -37.29
N LEU A 930 9.25 18.71 -36.31
CA LEU A 930 9.13 17.26 -36.23
C LEU A 930 7.72 16.83 -36.67
N THR A 931 7.59 15.66 -37.28
CA THR A 931 6.30 15.07 -37.67
C THR A 931 6.13 13.67 -37.07
N ILE A 932 5.19 13.50 -36.15
CA ILE A 932 4.74 12.18 -35.71
C ILE A 932 3.82 11.62 -36.80
N GLY A 933 4.34 10.71 -37.61
CA GLY A 933 3.66 10.09 -38.76
C GLY A 933 2.74 8.92 -38.41
N GLY A 934 2.84 8.35 -37.21
CA GLY A 934 1.99 7.23 -36.78
C GLY A 934 1.95 7.01 -35.27
N LEU A 935 0.81 6.52 -34.77
CA LEU A 935 0.59 6.07 -33.40
C LEU A 935 -0.14 4.72 -33.46
N SER A 936 0.36 3.72 -32.74
CA SER A 936 -0.19 2.35 -32.78
C SER A 936 0.18 1.54 -31.55
N LEU A 937 -0.68 0.61 -31.14
CA LEU A 937 -0.33 -0.42 -30.15
C LEU A 937 0.23 -1.64 -30.90
N LEU A 938 1.34 -2.20 -30.43
CA LEU A 938 1.98 -3.34 -31.07
C LEU A 938 1.19 -4.64 -30.87
N GLY A 939 1.26 -5.53 -31.86
CA GLY A 939 0.61 -6.84 -31.82
C GLY A 939 1.18 -7.70 -30.69
N GLY A 940 0.33 -8.05 -29.72
CA GLY A 940 0.74 -8.64 -28.44
C GLY A 940 0.45 -7.74 -27.23
N SER A 941 0.13 -6.46 -27.45
CA SER A 941 -0.43 -5.59 -26.42
C SER A 941 -1.81 -6.06 -25.98
N ASP A 942 -2.09 -5.95 -24.68
CA ASP A 942 -3.38 -6.26 -24.10
C ASP A 942 -4.50 -5.32 -24.63
N PRO A 943 -5.70 -5.82 -24.96
CA PRO A 943 -6.82 -5.00 -25.46
C PRO A 943 -7.35 -3.96 -24.47
N SER A 944 -6.93 -4.01 -23.20
CA SER A 944 -7.23 -2.99 -22.19
C SER A 944 -6.61 -1.63 -22.52
N PHE A 945 -5.51 -1.59 -23.28
CA PHE A 945 -4.89 -0.34 -23.74
C PHE A 945 -5.55 0.15 -25.03
N ASN A 946 -5.84 1.45 -25.11
CA ASN A 946 -6.37 2.08 -26.32
C ASN A 946 -5.89 3.53 -26.50
N LEU A 947 -6.01 4.03 -27.73
CA LEU A 947 -5.60 5.38 -28.14
C LEU A 947 -6.81 6.22 -28.57
N GLY A 948 -7.99 5.99 -27.98
CA GLY A 948 -9.26 6.56 -28.44
C GLY A 948 -9.35 8.09 -28.38
N GLY A 949 -8.57 8.72 -27.47
CA GLY A 949 -8.45 10.18 -27.36
C GLY A 949 -7.19 10.77 -28.03
N ALA A 950 -6.34 9.95 -28.65
CA ALA A 950 -5.05 10.41 -29.17
C ALA A 950 -5.21 11.29 -30.44
N PRO A 951 -4.41 12.36 -30.60
CA PRO A 951 -4.43 13.19 -31.80
C PRO A 951 -4.05 12.36 -33.05
N THR A 952 -4.80 12.53 -34.14
CA THR A 952 -4.63 11.72 -35.36
C THR A 952 -3.42 12.14 -36.18
N PRO A 953 -2.46 11.24 -36.48
CA PRO A 953 -1.31 11.54 -37.34
C PRO A 953 -1.69 11.93 -38.79
N PRO A 954 -0.88 12.75 -39.47
CA PRO A 954 0.41 13.30 -39.02
C PRO A 954 0.26 14.50 -38.07
N ILE A 955 1.01 14.49 -36.96
CA ILE A 955 1.07 15.59 -35.99
C ILE A 955 2.39 16.35 -36.21
N THR A 956 2.33 17.65 -36.51
CA THR A 956 3.54 18.49 -36.62
C THR A 956 3.83 19.18 -35.28
N VAL A 957 5.01 18.95 -34.75
CA VAL A 957 5.51 19.52 -33.49
C VAL A 957 6.50 20.65 -33.81
N GLY A 958 6.22 21.85 -33.30
CA GLY A 958 7.09 23.02 -33.47
C GLY A 958 8.45 22.86 -32.78
N LEU A 959 9.36 23.80 -33.02
CA LEU A 959 10.66 23.84 -32.32
C LEU A 959 10.43 23.99 -30.81
N PHE A 960 11.07 23.14 -30.00
CA PHE A 960 10.95 23.08 -28.53
C PHE A 960 9.55 22.79 -27.97
N ALA A 961 8.55 22.56 -28.83
CA ALA A 961 7.17 22.27 -28.44
C ALA A 961 6.97 20.80 -28.07
N THR A 962 5.89 20.53 -27.34
CA THR A 962 5.52 19.18 -26.86
C THR A 962 4.16 18.78 -27.42
N ALA A 963 4.08 17.57 -27.99
CA ALA A 963 2.83 16.90 -28.31
C ALA A 963 2.40 16.01 -27.13
N ILE A 964 1.12 16.04 -26.80
CA ILE A 964 0.51 15.20 -25.76
C ILE A 964 -0.19 14.02 -26.44
N ILE A 965 0.17 12.80 -26.05
CA ILE A 965 -0.43 11.56 -26.55
C ILE A 965 -1.11 10.87 -25.35
N PRO A 966 -2.43 11.06 -25.17
CA PRO A 966 -3.20 10.32 -24.18
C PRO A 966 -3.31 8.84 -24.55
N VAL A 967 -2.97 7.98 -23.59
CA VAL A 967 -3.12 6.53 -23.65
C VAL A 967 -4.12 6.13 -22.58
N ALA A 968 -5.21 5.47 -22.97
CA ALA A 968 -6.24 5.03 -22.04
C ALA A 968 -6.07 3.54 -21.71
N TYR A 969 -6.24 3.20 -20.45
CA TYR A 969 -6.20 1.85 -19.89
C TYR A 969 -7.55 1.55 -19.25
N ALA A 970 -8.26 0.55 -19.79
CA ALA A 970 -9.63 0.17 -19.42
C ALA A 970 -9.75 -1.36 -19.34
N PRO A 971 -9.26 -1.99 -18.25
CA PRO A 971 -9.21 -3.43 -18.10
C PRO A 971 -10.58 -4.05 -17.79
N ALA A 972 -11.00 -5.01 -18.60
CA ALA A 972 -12.30 -5.69 -18.44
C ALA A 972 -12.29 -6.87 -17.45
N ALA A 973 -11.13 -7.21 -16.88
CA ALA A 973 -10.94 -8.30 -15.93
C ALA A 973 -9.75 -7.98 -15.01
N PRO A 974 -9.67 -8.55 -13.79
CA PRO A 974 -8.51 -8.38 -12.91
C PRO A 974 -7.28 -9.16 -13.41
N GLY A 975 -6.09 -8.60 -13.19
CA GLY A 975 -4.81 -9.15 -13.64
C GLY A 975 -3.75 -8.07 -13.85
N SER A 976 -2.56 -8.49 -14.31
CA SER A 976 -1.52 -7.58 -14.79
C SER A 976 -1.55 -7.52 -16.31
N HIS A 977 -1.72 -6.33 -16.86
CA HIS A 977 -1.85 -6.09 -18.30
C HIS A 977 -0.62 -5.36 -18.82
N ALA A 978 -0.10 -5.82 -19.96
CA ALA A 978 1.10 -5.27 -20.59
C ALA A 978 0.84 -4.88 -22.05
N GLY A 979 1.48 -3.82 -22.52
CA GLY A 979 1.36 -3.33 -23.88
C GLY A 979 2.63 -2.63 -24.37
N THR A 980 2.61 -2.18 -25.62
CA THR A 980 3.65 -1.30 -26.15
C THR A 980 3.04 -0.32 -27.13
N LEU A 981 3.11 0.97 -26.80
CA LEU A 981 2.80 2.05 -27.71
C LEU A 981 4.01 2.26 -28.63
N ARG A 982 3.81 2.05 -29.93
CA ARG A 982 4.74 2.51 -30.96
C ARG A 982 4.32 3.86 -31.50
N ILE A 983 5.23 4.82 -31.36
CA ILE A 983 5.21 6.14 -31.96
C ILE A 983 6.14 6.10 -33.17
N ALA A 984 5.70 6.60 -34.33
CA ALA A 984 6.51 6.69 -35.54
C ALA A 984 6.67 8.15 -35.95
N SER A 985 7.90 8.58 -36.24
CA SER A 985 8.31 9.97 -36.46
C SER A 985 9.00 10.16 -37.83
N ASP A 986 9.37 11.40 -38.16
CA ASP A 986 10.33 11.73 -39.22
C ASP A 986 11.73 12.08 -38.67
N ASP A 987 11.99 11.68 -37.43
CA ASP A 987 13.30 11.67 -36.79
C ASP A 987 14.27 10.74 -37.55
N PRO A 988 15.52 11.14 -37.84
CA PRO A 988 16.48 10.29 -38.54
C PRO A 988 17.01 9.10 -37.71
N ASP A 989 17.02 9.21 -36.38
CA ASP A 989 17.62 8.28 -35.42
C ASP A 989 16.53 7.48 -34.70
N GLU A 990 15.52 8.18 -34.17
CA GLU A 990 14.39 7.64 -33.39
C GLU A 990 13.10 7.54 -34.21
N ALA A 991 13.23 7.12 -35.48
CA ALA A 991 12.13 6.96 -36.44
C ALA A 991 10.95 6.09 -35.93
N THR A 992 11.19 5.23 -34.94
CA THR A 992 10.12 4.63 -34.11
C THR A 992 10.54 4.50 -32.65
N ILE A 993 9.77 5.09 -31.73
CA ILE A 993 9.90 4.90 -30.28
C ILE A 993 8.87 3.85 -29.84
N ASP A 994 9.31 2.87 -29.04
CA ASP A 994 8.47 1.90 -28.35
C ASP A 994 8.43 2.21 -26.84
N ILE A 995 7.26 2.60 -26.33
CA ILE A 995 7.02 2.84 -24.90
C ILE A 995 6.30 1.61 -24.33
N PRO A 996 6.94 0.84 -23.42
CA PRO A 996 6.26 -0.25 -22.72
C PRO A 996 5.14 0.32 -21.84
N LEU A 997 3.96 -0.29 -21.92
CA LEU A 997 2.80 0.04 -21.10
C LEU A 997 2.63 -1.05 -20.05
N SER A 998 2.40 -0.68 -18.80
CA SER A 998 1.99 -1.62 -17.76
C SER A 998 0.89 -1.04 -16.89
N GLY A 999 -0.07 -1.88 -16.52
CA GLY A 999 -1.11 -1.56 -15.56
C GLY A 999 -1.57 -2.83 -14.86
N SER A 1000 -2.17 -2.67 -13.69
CA SER A 1000 -2.84 -3.78 -13.00
C SER A 1000 -4.31 -3.44 -12.76
N ALA A 1001 -5.13 -4.49 -12.75
CA ALA A 1001 -6.54 -4.45 -12.46
C ALA A 1001 -6.80 -5.36 -11.26
N PHE A 1002 -7.47 -4.86 -10.23
CA PHE A 1002 -7.90 -5.66 -9.09
C PHE A 1002 -9.41 -5.93 -9.17
N PRO A 1003 -9.90 -7.05 -8.60
CA PRO A 1003 -11.34 -7.32 -8.55
C PRO A 1003 -12.07 -6.26 -7.71
N PRO A 1004 -13.39 -6.12 -7.86
CA PRO A 1004 -14.21 -5.42 -6.88
C PRO A 1004 -13.97 -6.01 -5.49
N ASN A 1005 -13.54 -5.17 -4.56
CA ASN A 1005 -13.27 -5.55 -3.18
C ASN A 1005 -14.62 -5.81 -2.49
N ASN A 1006 -14.95 -7.06 -2.27
CA ASN A 1006 -16.19 -7.45 -1.62
C ASN A 1006 -16.11 -7.16 -0.11
N CYS A 1007 -17.26 -6.91 0.52
CA CYS A 1007 -17.32 -6.77 1.97
C CYS A 1007 -17.01 -8.11 2.66
N PRO A 1008 -16.25 -8.12 3.76
CA PRO A 1008 -16.05 -9.32 4.56
C PRO A 1008 -17.36 -9.78 5.23
N ILE A 1009 -17.35 -10.99 5.78
CA ILE A 1009 -18.49 -11.58 6.49
C ILE A 1009 -18.09 -11.81 7.96
N ALA A 1010 -18.88 -11.24 8.87
CA ALA A 1010 -18.78 -11.51 10.30
C ALA A 1010 -19.44 -12.85 10.64
N ASP A 1011 -18.79 -13.64 11.50
CA ASP A 1011 -19.31 -14.88 12.11
C ASP A 1011 -18.92 -14.85 13.60
N LEU A 1012 -19.93 -14.74 14.45
CA LEU A 1012 -19.87 -14.50 15.89
C LEU A 1012 -20.32 -15.76 16.64
N THR A 1013 -19.38 -16.41 17.33
CA THR A 1013 -19.69 -17.52 18.23
C THR A 1013 -19.35 -17.22 19.69
N VAL A 1014 -19.94 -17.97 20.62
CA VAL A 1014 -19.63 -17.89 22.06
C VAL A 1014 -19.23 -19.28 22.54
N THR A 1015 -18.01 -19.40 23.07
CA THR A 1015 -17.34 -20.71 23.27
C THR A 1015 -17.33 -21.20 24.73
N SER A 1016 -17.67 -20.33 25.68
CA SER A 1016 -17.82 -20.66 27.11
C SER A 1016 -18.53 -19.51 27.85
N PRO A 1017 -19.30 -19.75 28.93
CA PRO A 1017 -19.78 -21.05 29.42
C PRO A 1017 -20.89 -21.62 28.50
N ASN A 1018 -21.54 -22.69 28.93
CA ASN A 1018 -22.77 -23.17 28.29
C ASN A 1018 -23.88 -22.10 28.46
N LEU A 1019 -24.34 -21.50 27.35
CA LEU A 1019 -25.32 -20.40 27.36
C LEU A 1019 -26.61 -20.73 28.12
N ALA A 1020 -27.11 -21.97 28.01
CA ALA A 1020 -28.31 -22.40 28.75
C ALA A 1020 -28.11 -22.45 30.29
N TYR A 1021 -26.88 -22.20 30.78
CA TYR A 1021 -26.48 -22.20 32.18
C TYR A 1021 -25.83 -20.88 32.62
N LEU A 1022 -25.87 -19.84 31.77
CA LEU A 1022 -25.33 -18.52 32.08
C LEU A 1022 -26.10 -17.89 33.26
N LYS A 1023 -25.36 -17.41 34.25
CA LYS A 1023 -25.91 -16.73 35.44
C LYS A 1023 -25.17 -15.40 35.68
N PRO A 1024 -25.70 -14.52 36.54
CA PRO A 1024 -25.00 -13.30 36.93
C PRO A 1024 -23.60 -13.58 37.50
N LEU A 1025 -22.68 -12.64 37.26
CA LEU A 1025 -21.26 -12.65 37.61
C LEU A 1025 -20.36 -13.62 36.81
N ASP A 1026 -20.89 -14.40 35.87
CA ASP A 1026 -20.09 -15.23 34.95
C ASP A 1026 -19.33 -14.37 33.91
N THR A 1027 -18.28 -14.94 33.31
CA THR A 1027 -17.56 -14.34 32.17
C THR A 1027 -17.68 -15.24 30.95
N VAL A 1028 -18.13 -14.68 29.82
CA VAL A 1028 -18.21 -15.36 28.53
C VAL A 1028 -16.97 -15.11 27.67
N GLN A 1029 -16.61 -16.10 26.86
CA GLN A 1029 -15.60 -16.00 25.81
C GLN A 1029 -16.29 -15.86 24.46
N LEU A 1030 -16.17 -14.67 23.87
CA LEU A 1030 -16.61 -14.39 22.51
C LEU A 1030 -15.54 -14.88 21.52
N ASP A 1031 -15.95 -15.29 20.34
CA ASP A 1031 -15.06 -15.85 19.32
C ASP A 1031 -15.56 -15.53 17.90
N GLY A 1032 -14.91 -14.55 17.28
CA GLY A 1032 -15.15 -14.11 15.91
C GLY A 1032 -14.27 -14.81 14.88
N THR A 1033 -13.49 -15.85 15.25
CA THR A 1033 -12.51 -16.48 14.33
C THR A 1033 -13.11 -17.30 13.18
N GLY A 1034 -14.45 -17.38 13.09
CA GLY A 1034 -15.15 -17.84 11.88
C GLY A 1034 -15.24 -16.77 10.78
N SER A 1035 -15.13 -15.47 11.15
CA SER A 1035 -15.26 -14.34 10.23
C SER A 1035 -14.23 -14.43 9.11
N TYR A 1036 -14.67 -14.25 7.87
CA TYR A 1036 -13.85 -14.49 6.69
C TYR A 1036 -14.12 -13.45 5.60
N ASP A 1037 -13.17 -13.36 4.67
CA ASP A 1037 -13.30 -12.53 3.49
C ASP A 1037 -13.70 -13.40 2.28
N PRO A 1038 -14.69 -13.01 1.47
CA PRO A 1038 -14.98 -13.65 0.19
C PRO A 1038 -13.82 -13.56 -0.82
N ASP A 1039 -12.98 -12.53 -0.73
CA ASP A 1039 -11.93 -12.28 -1.73
C ASP A 1039 -10.68 -13.12 -1.48
N ALA A 1040 -10.24 -13.79 -2.55
CA ALA A 1040 -9.31 -14.92 -2.51
C ALA A 1040 -7.86 -14.51 -2.19
N GLY A 1041 -7.58 -14.22 -0.92
CA GLY A 1041 -6.26 -13.89 -0.40
C GLY A 1041 -6.24 -12.77 0.64
N ASP A 1042 -7.36 -12.06 0.83
CA ASP A 1042 -7.48 -11.11 1.94
C ASP A 1042 -7.77 -11.84 3.27
N SER A 1043 -7.78 -11.08 4.37
CA SER A 1043 -7.97 -11.60 5.71
C SER A 1043 -8.39 -10.49 6.66
N ILE A 1044 -9.39 -10.75 7.50
CA ILE A 1044 -9.86 -9.83 8.55
C ILE A 1044 -8.69 -9.17 9.29
N SER A 1045 -8.60 -7.84 9.19
CA SER A 1045 -7.61 -7.01 9.86
C SER A 1045 -8.05 -6.59 11.26
N THR A 1046 -9.35 -6.31 11.42
CA THR A 1046 -9.91 -5.61 12.58
C THR A 1046 -11.23 -6.23 12.98
N TYR A 1047 -11.45 -6.40 14.29
CA TYR A 1047 -12.71 -6.84 14.86
C TYR A 1047 -13.34 -5.67 15.64
N ILE A 1048 -14.63 -5.42 15.40
CA ILE A 1048 -15.39 -4.32 15.98
C ILE A 1048 -16.55 -4.93 16.78
N TRP A 1049 -16.28 -5.17 18.07
CA TRP A 1049 -17.25 -5.73 18.99
C TRP A 1049 -18.03 -4.63 19.73
N THR A 1050 -19.36 -4.71 19.77
CA THR A 1050 -20.21 -3.68 20.41
C THR A 1050 -21.25 -4.31 21.32
N VAL A 1051 -21.54 -3.68 22.47
CA VAL A 1051 -22.65 -4.08 23.36
C VAL A 1051 -23.85 -3.18 23.07
N THR A 1052 -24.83 -3.69 22.33
CA THR A 1052 -26.03 -2.93 21.91
C THR A 1052 -27.12 -2.94 22.97
N GLN A 1053 -27.16 -3.95 23.85
CA GLN A 1053 -28.13 -4.07 24.94
C GLN A 1053 -27.46 -4.63 26.20
N ARG A 1054 -27.89 -4.13 27.38
CA ARG A 1054 -27.53 -4.66 28.70
C ARG A 1054 -28.60 -4.30 29.75
N PRO A 1055 -28.72 -5.00 30.89
CA PRO A 1055 -29.69 -4.69 31.93
C PRO A 1055 -29.49 -3.30 32.55
N GLY A 1056 -30.57 -2.69 33.02
CA GLY A 1056 -30.54 -1.35 33.61
C GLY A 1056 -29.63 -1.28 34.84
N GLY A 1057 -28.61 -0.41 34.80
CA GLY A 1057 -27.57 -0.30 35.84
C GLY A 1057 -26.37 -1.23 35.65
N SER A 1058 -26.30 -1.99 34.54
CA SER A 1058 -25.11 -2.77 34.18
C SER A 1058 -23.94 -1.86 33.81
N THR A 1059 -22.76 -2.24 34.30
CA THR A 1059 -21.46 -1.63 34.04
C THR A 1059 -20.61 -2.44 33.06
N SER A 1060 -21.03 -3.65 32.69
CA SER A 1060 -20.32 -4.58 31.81
C SER A 1060 -19.77 -3.94 30.51
N GLN A 1061 -18.55 -4.36 30.15
CA GLN A 1061 -17.80 -3.97 28.96
C GLN A 1061 -17.10 -5.18 28.33
N ILE A 1062 -16.70 -5.07 27.07
CA ILE A 1062 -15.93 -6.10 26.34
C ILE A 1062 -14.44 -5.85 26.58
N ASN A 1063 -13.77 -6.82 27.18
CA ASN A 1063 -12.33 -6.79 27.42
C ASN A 1063 -11.57 -7.27 26.17
N ALA A 1064 -10.59 -6.47 25.73
CA ALA A 1064 -9.82 -6.62 24.49
C ALA A 1064 -10.65 -6.51 23.19
N GLN A 1065 -11.52 -5.51 23.12
CA GLN A 1065 -12.50 -5.22 22.05
C GLN A 1065 -12.00 -5.21 20.58
N GLY A 1066 -10.68 -5.14 20.32
CA GLY A 1066 -10.10 -5.25 18.96
C GLY A 1066 -9.60 -6.65 18.56
N GLN A 1067 -9.68 -7.64 19.45
CA GLN A 1067 -9.20 -9.01 19.22
C GLN A 1067 -10.27 -9.89 18.58
N ALA A 1068 -9.85 -10.97 17.92
CA ALA A 1068 -10.77 -12.01 17.42
C ALA A 1068 -11.48 -12.80 18.53
N ARG A 1069 -10.94 -12.78 19.76
CA ARG A 1069 -11.42 -13.56 20.92
C ARG A 1069 -11.47 -12.75 22.21
N PRO A 1070 -12.31 -11.71 22.32
CA PRO A 1070 -12.43 -10.93 23.54
C PRO A 1070 -13.27 -11.64 24.61
N THR A 1071 -13.20 -11.16 25.84
CA THR A 1071 -14.00 -11.68 26.97
C THR A 1071 -15.03 -10.64 27.40
N PHE A 1072 -16.23 -11.10 27.78
CA PHE A 1072 -17.28 -10.23 28.27
C PHE A 1072 -17.77 -10.71 29.64
N TRP A 1073 -17.74 -9.84 30.64
CA TRP A 1073 -18.23 -10.13 31.98
C TRP A 1073 -19.71 -9.77 32.09
N VAL A 1074 -20.51 -10.64 32.70
CA VAL A 1074 -21.98 -10.56 32.74
C VAL A 1074 -22.40 -10.19 34.16
N ASP A 1075 -22.43 -8.89 34.47
CA ASP A 1075 -22.46 -8.40 35.85
C ASP A 1075 -23.82 -8.57 36.58
N LEU A 1076 -24.94 -8.51 35.85
CA LEU A 1076 -26.30 -8.49 36.37
C LEU A 1076 -27.15 -9.64 35.81
N ALA A 1077 -28.40 -9.73 36.30
CA ALA A 1077 -29.42 -10.62 35.77
C ALA A 1077 -30.23 -9.95 34.65
N GLY A 1078 -30.51 -10.70 33.58
CA GLY A 1078 -31.26 -10.25 32.41
C GLY A 1078 -30.50 -10.37 31.08
N THR A 1079 -31.01 -9.69 30.06
CA THR A 1079 -30.56 -9.82 28.66
C THR A 1079 -29.44 -8.84 28.30
N TYR A 1080 -28.42 -9.36 27.62
CA TYR A 1080 -27.37 -8.59 26.95
C TYR A 1080 -27.37 -8.95 25.47
N THR A 1081 -27.11 -7.97 24.60
CA THR A 1081 -26.97 -8.20 23.16
C THR A 1081 -25.63 -7.62 22.72
N ILE A 1082 -24.86 -8.43 22.02
CA ILE A 1082 -23.50 -8.13 21.57
C ILE A 1082 -23.44 -8.34 20.07
N THR A 1083 -22.88 -7.38 19.34
CA THR A 1083 -22.68 -7.46 17.90
C THR A 1083 -21.20 -7.52 17.53
N LEU A 1084 -20.93 -8.08 16.35
CA LEU A 1084 -19.64 -8.09 15.69
C LEU A 1084 -19.78 -7.52 14.27
N GLN A 1085 -18.95 -6.55 13.96
CA GLN A 1085 -18.55 -6.22 12.58
C GLN A 1085 -17.06 -6.50 12.43
N VAL A 1086 -16.62 -6.78 11.20
CA VAL A 1086 -15.20 -6.96 10.89
C VAL A 1086 -14.76 -6.04 9.76
N LYS A 1087 -13.46 -5.77 9.65
CA LYS A 1087 -12.85 -5.12 8.49
C LYS A 1087 -11.81 -6.01 7.83
N ASP A 1088 -11.75 -5.94 6.51
CA ASP A 1088 -10.68 -6.48 5.65
C ASP A 1088 -9.39 -5.64 5.76
N ARG A 1089 -8.40 -5.86 4.88
CA ARG A 1089 -7.21 -4.99 4.80
C ARG A 1089 -7.41 -3.67 4.06
N ALA A 1090 -8.44 -3.53 3.22
CA ALA A 1090 -8.78 -2.29 2.55
C ALA A 1090 -9.46 -1.27 3.50
N GLY A 1091 -9.97 -1.73 4.63
CA GLY A 1091 -10.72 -0.96 5.62
C GLY A 1091 -12.24 -1.02 5.45
N LEU A 1092 -12.76 -1.81 4.51
CA LEU A 1092 -14.18 -2.00 4.25
C LEU A 1092 -14.83 -2.79 5.41
N ILE A 1093 -16.04 -2.41 5.80
CA ILE A 1093 -16.78 -3.04 6.90
C ILE A 1093 -17.61 -4.21 6.36
N SER A 1094 -17.81 -5.25 7.16
CA SER A 1094 -18.62 -6.41 6.81
C SER A 1094 -20.06 -6.05 6.44
N CYS A 1095 -20.59 -6.67 5.37
CA CYS A 1095 -21.96 -6.39 4.93
C CYS A 1095 -23.01 -6.84 5.96
N ASN A 1096 -22.72 -7.88 6.73
CA ASN A 1096 -23.51 -8.25 7.89
C ASN A 1096 -22.92 -7.67 9.18
N THR A 1097 -23.82 -7.34 10.11
CA THR A 1097 -23.50 -7.18 11.53
C THR A 1097 -24.03 -8.40 12.23
N ASP A 1098 -23.16 -9.32 12.63
CA ASP A 1098 -23.59 -10.53 13.34
C ASP A 1098 -23.85 -10.24 14.83
N SER A 1099 -24.69 -11.02 15.50
CA SER A 1099 -25.12 -10.75 16.86
C SER A 1099 -25.41 -11.98 17.71
N VAL A 1100 -25.20 -11.86 19.02
CA VAL A 1100 -25.59 -12.86 20.01
C VAL A 1100 -26.37 -12.20 21.15
N VAL A 1101 -27.45 -12.87 21.55
CA VAL A 1101 -28.22 -12.57 22.76
C VAL A 1101 -27.77 -13.50 23.88
N LEU A 1102 -27.43 -12.91 25.03
CA LEU A 1102 -27.01 -13.61 26.25
C LEU A 1102 -28.05 -13.35 27.35
N GLU A 1103 -28.70 -14.39 27.85
CA GLU A 1103 -29.64 -14.27 28.98
C GLU A 1103 -28.99 -14.79 30.28
N ALA A 1104 -28.78 -13.89 31.25
CA ALA A 1104 -28.19 -14.21 32.54
C ALA A 1104 -29.28 -14.47 33.58
N ILE A 1105 -29.56 -15.74 33.87
CA ILE A 1105 -30.66 -16.15 34.75
C ILE A 1105 -30.10 -16.57 36.13
N PRO A 1106 -30.45 -15.89 37.24
CA PRO A 1106 -30.13 -16.38 38.58
C PRO A 1106 -30.94 -17.65 38.87
N ARG A 1107 -30.33 -18.69 39.43
CA ARG A 1107 -30.92 -20.04 39.48
C ARG A 1107 -31.48 -20.42 40.84
N GLU A 1108 -31.13 -19.64 41.85
CA GLU A 1108 -31.45 -19.83 43.25
C GLU A 1108 -32.94 -19.51 43.51
N LYS A 1109 -33.60 -20.29 44.37
CA LYS A 1109 -35.06 -20.16 44.61
C LYS A 1109 -35.49 -18.74 45.01
N ILE A 1110 -34.65 -18.02 45.74
CA ILE A 1110 -34.70 -16.55 45.90
C ILE A 1110 -33.34 -15.98 45.51
N HIS A 1111 -33.32 -14.97 44.63
CA HIS A 1111 -32.16 -14.12 44.35
C HIS A 1111 -32.57 -12.65 44.46
N VAL A 1112 -31.84 -11.88 45.27
CA VAL A 1112 -32.08 -10.45 45.49
C VAL A 1112 -30.85 -9.69 45.04
N GLN A 1113 -31.03 -8.80 44.07
CA GLN A 1113 -29.97 -8.01 43.46
C GLN A 1113 -30.19 -6.53 43.76
N LEU A 1114 -29.16 -5.87 44.28
CA LEU A 1114 -29.11 -4.43 44.56
C LEU A 1114 -28.02 -3.80 43.68
N VAL A 1115 -28.39 -2.78 42.90
CA VAL A 1115 -27.44 -1.92 42.15
C VAL A 1115 -27.71 -0.46 42.47
N TRP A 1116 -26.74 0.42 42.26
CA TRP A 1116 -26.89 1.86 42.43
C TRP A 1116 -26.14 2.64 41.34
N ASN A 1117 -26.48 3.92 41.17
CA ASN A 1117 -26.03 4.74 40.04
C ASN A 1117 -24.87 5.71 40.35
N THR A 1118 -24.30 5.66 41.55
CA THR A 1118 -23.15 6.50 41.95
C THR A 1118 -21.91 5.64 42.19
N ASP A 1119 -20.78 6.06 41.62
CA ASP A 1119 -19.48 5.47 41.92
C ASP A 1119 -19.11 5.71 43.40
N GLU A 1120 -18.13 4.98 43.92
CA GLU A 1120 -17.57 5.03 45.29
C GLU A 1120 -18.53 4.81 46.49
N THR A 1121 -19.85 4.90 46.34
CA THR A 1121 -20.82 4.73 47.45
C THR A 1121 -21.03 3.28 47.89
N ASP A 1122 -21.40 3.08 49.15
CA ASP A 1122 -21.55 1.76 49.80
C ASP A 1122 -23.00 1.57 50.29
N ILE A 1123 -23.72 0.58 49.72
CA ILE A 1123 -25.10 0.25 50.10
C ILE A 1123 -25.22 -1.24 50.40
N ASP A 1124 -25.34 -1.55 51.69
CA ASP A 1124 -25.56 -2.88 52.26
C ASP A 1124 -26.91 -3.47 51.80
N LEU A 1125 -26.90 -4.67 51.22
CA LEU A 1125 -28.09 -5.47 51.03
C LEU A 1125 -28.39 -6.33 52.28
N HIS A 1126 -29.66 -6.37 52.70
CA HIS A 1126 -30.12 -7.22 53.79
C HIS A 1126 -31.31 -8.10 53.38
N LEU A 1127 -31.21 -9.40 53.68
CA LEU A 1127 -32.34 -10.35 53.69
C LEU A 1127 -32.60 -10.85 55.11
N VAL A 1128 -33.80 -10.65 55.63
CA VAL A 1128 -34.20 -11.03 57.00
C VAL A 1128 -35.19 -12.19 56.95
N ARG A 1129 -34.94 -13.26 57.71
CA ARG A 1129 -35.80 -14.46 57.74
C ARG A 1129 -37.12 -14.27 58.50
N PRO A 1130 -38.10 -15.19 58.37
CA PRO A 1130 -39.34 -15.16 59.14
C PRO A 1130 -39.11 -15.09 60.66
N GLY A 1131 -39.56 -14.00 61.28
CA GLY A 1131 -39.36 -13.75 62.72
C GLY A 1131 -37.92 -13.36 63.12
N GLY A 1132 -37.04 -13.11 62.14
CA GLY A 1132 -35.72 -12.52 62.36
C GLY A 1132 -35.77 -11.03 62.68
N GLN A 1133 -34.59 -10.44 62.93
CA GLN A 1133 -34.40 -9.01 63.10
C GLN A 1133 -33.11 -8.59 62.36
N LEU A 1134 -33.06 -7.36 61.87
CA LEU A 1134 -31.81 -6.75 61.37
C LEU A 1134 -30.72 -6.78 62.46
N TRP A 1135 -29.46 -6.81 62.05
CA TRP A 1135 -28.28 -6.86 62.94
C TRP A 1135 -28.26 -8.07 63.90
N SER A 1136 -28.85 -9.19 63.47
CA SER A 1136 -28.89 -10.44 64.23
C SER A 1136 -28.60 -11.64 63.32
N SER A 1137 -28.40 -12.82 63.92
CA SER A 1137 -28.30 -14.09 63.18
C SER A 1137 -29.57 -14.47 62.39
N GLY A 1138 -30.65 -13.69 62.49
CA GLY A 1138 -31.82 -13.79 61.61
C GLY A 1138 -31.74 -12.95 60.33
N ALA A 1139 -30.60 -12.30 60.02
CA ALA A 1139 -30.41 -11.47 58.84
C ALA A 1139 -29.09 -11.80 58.11
N CYS A 1140 -29.14 -11.95 56.78
CA CYS A 1140 -28.01 -12.04 55.86
C CYS A 1140 -27.67 -10.62 55.38
N TYR A 1141 -26.39 -10.26 55.45
CA TYR A 1141 -25.78 -8.98 55.03
C TYR A 1141 -24.23 -9.11 55.08
N PHE A 1142 -23.47 -8.12 54.58
CA PHE A 1142 -22.02 -8.21 54.29
C PHE A 1142 -21.18 -9.02 55.30
N SER A 1143 -21.28 -8.71 56.59
CA SER A 1143 -20.43 -9.30 57.64
C SER A 1143 -20.99 -10.55 58.30
N ASN A 1144 -22.27 -10.88 58.09
CA ASN A 1144 -22.91 -12.04 58.73
C ASN A 1144 -23.25 -13.18 57.75
N CYS A 1145 -23.20 -12.93 56.44
CA CYS A 1145 -23.57 -13.92 55.41
C CYS A 1145 -22.37 -14.53 54.67
N THR A 1146 -21.28 -13.77 54.51
CA THR A 1146 -20.04 -14.18 53.80
C THR A 1146 -19.26 -15.33 54.43
N ASN A 1147 -19.66 -15.82 55.61
CA ASN A 1147 -18.98 -16.89 56.35
C ASN A 1147 -19.88 -18.12 56.64
N GLY A 1148 -21.01 -18.24 55.94
CA GLY A 1148 -21.98 -19.34 56.10
C GLY A 1148 -22.97 -19.09 57.25
N LEU A 1149 -24.23 -18.81 56.91
CA LEU A 1149 -25.26 -18.41 57.87
C LEU A 1149 -26.35 -19.48 58.03
N ASP A 1150 -26.19 -20.36 59.02
CA ASP A 1150 -27.19 -21.39 59.35
C ASP A 1150 -28.48 -20.77 59.92
N TRP A 1151 -29.54 -20.67 59.11
CA TRP A 1151 -30.90 -20.39 59.59
C TRP A 1151 -31.71 -21.65 59.95
N GLY A 1152 -31.10 -22.83 59.87
CA GLY A 1152 -31.70 -24.13 60.18
C GLY A 1152 -32.83 -24.46 59.21
N GLN A 1153 -34.05 -24.57 59.72
CA GLN A 1153 -35.21 -24.91 58.90
C GLN A 1153 -35.53 -23.90 57.78
N TYR A 1154 -34.96 -22.67 57.81
CA TYR A 1154 -35.19 -21.62 56.82
C TYR A 1154 -34.11 -21.56 55.70
N GLY A 1155 -33.28 -22.60 55.57
CA GLY A 1155 -32.21 -22.68 54.58
C GLY A 1155 -30.95 -21.92 54.97
N GLU A 1156 -29.96 -21.90 54.07
CA GLU A 1156 -28.69 -21.18 54.23
C GLU A 1156 -28.59 -20.12 53.12
N PRO A 1157 -28.68 -18.81 53.43
CA PRO A 1157 -28.47 -17.77 52.44
C PRO A 1157 -26.98 -17.51 52.18
N SER A 1158 -26.64 -17.09 50.96
CA SER A 1158 -25.32 -16.57 50.59
C SER A 1158 -25.38 -15.10 50.23
N LEU A 1159 -24.24 -14.40 50.38
CA LEU A 1159 -23.97 -13.15 49.70
C LEU A 1159 -22.84 -13.44 48.71
N ASP A 1160 -23.12 -13.34 47.41
CA ASP A 1160 -22.20 -13.77 46.36
C ASP A 1160 -21.11 -12.72 46.07
N ILE A 1161 -21.47 -11.45 46.28
CA ILE A 1161 -20.63 -10.28 46.04
C ILE A 1161 -21.01 -9.16 47.02
N ASP A 1162 -19.97 -8.50 47.55
CA ASP A 1162 -19.96 -7.50 48.63
C ASP A 1162 -19.26 -6.25 48.06
N LYS A 1163 -19.96 -5.11 47.97
CA LYS A 1163 -19.56 -3.94 47.14
C LYS A 1163 -19.40 -2.65 47.94
N ARG A 1164 -18.40 -2.65 48.82
CA ARG A 1164 -18.02 -1.52 49.70
C ARG A 1164 -17.45 -0.28 49.00
N TYR A 1165 -17.28 -0.33 47.69
CA TYR A 1165 -16.83 0.79 46.86
C TYR A 1165 -17.13 0.49 45.39
N GLY A 1166 -17.45 1.55 44.65
CA GLY A 1166 -17.81 1.48 43.24
C GLY A 1166 -19.32 1.43 43.02
N TYR A 1167 -19.70 1.04 41.81
CA TYR A 1167 -21.04 0.57 41.50
C TYR A 1167 -21.27 -0.86 42.05
N GLY A 1168 -22.53 -1.25 42.19
CA GLY A 1168 -22.95 -2.63 42.54
C GLY A 1168 -22.56 -3.70 41.48
N PRO A 1169 -23.19 -4.89 41.48
CA PRO A 1169 -24.26 -5.31 42.38
C PRO A 1169 -23.81 -5.79 43.76
N GLU A 1170 -24.73 -5.82 44.72
CA GLU A 1170 -24.76 -6.83 45.78
C GLU A 1170 -25.85 -7.87 45.49
N ASN A 1171 -25.54 -9.16 45.63
CA ASN A 1171 -26.45 -10.27 45.34
C ASN A 1171 -26.59 -11.20 46.56
N ILE A 1172 -27.78 -11.28 47.17
CA ILE A 1172 -28.12 -12.27 48.20
C ILE A 1172 -28.99 -13.37 47.62
N ASN A 1173 -28.59 -14.62 47.82
CA ASN A 1173 -29.36 -15.81 47.44
C ASN A 1173 -29.93 -16.54 48.66
N LEU A 1174 -31.00 -17.29 48.46
CA LEU A 1174 -31.44 -18.34 49.36
C LEU A 1174 -32.07 -19.48 48.56
N ASP A 1175 -31.40 -20.62 48.50
CA ASP A 1175 -31.82 -21.70 47.60
C ASP A 1175 -32.81 -22.69 48.23
N ASP A 1176 -32.93 -22.82 49.56
CA ASP A 1176 -33.98 -23.64 50.20
C ASP A 1176 -34.81 -22.87 51.25
N PRO A 1177 -35.72 -21.97 50.84
CA PRO A 1177 -36.56 -21.21 51.78
C PRO A 1177 -37.68 -22.08 52.37
N SER A 1178 -37.87 -22.00 53.69
CA SER A 1178 -39.10 -22.51 54.34
C SER A 1178 -40.23 -21.48 54.31
N ASN A 1179 -41.46 -21.98 54.44
CA ASN A 1179 -42.69 -21.17 54.53
C ASN A 1179 -42.58 -20.03 55.56
N GLY A 1180 -42.89 -18.80 55.13
CA GLY A 1180 -42.88 -17.61 55.98
C GLY A 1180 -42.63 -16.32 55.20
N ALA A 1181 -42.61 -15.20 55.91
CA ALA A 1181 -42.34 -13.88 55.34
C ALA A 1181 -40.88 -13.47 55.58
N TYR A 1182 -40.11 -13.30 54.50
CA TYR A 1182 -38.75 -12.76 54.49
C TYR A 1182 -38.81 -11.27 54.13
N THR A 1183 -37.97 -10.42 54.69
CA THR A 1183 -37.97 -8.97 54.41
C THR A 1183 -36.64 -8.52 53.81
N VAL A 1184 -36.71 -7.75 52.72
CA VAL A 1184 -35.55 -7.15 52.04
C VAL A 1184 -35.41 -5.68 52.44
N TYR A 1185 -34.18 -5.27 52.76
CA TYR A 1185 -33.81 -3.87 52.96
C TYR A 1185 -32.54 -3.54 52.16
N ALA A 1186 -32.46 -2.33 51.63
CA ALA A 1186 -31.20 -1.71 51.23
C ALA A 1186 -30.80 -0.66 52.29
N HIS A 1187 -29.53 -0.60 52.69
CA HIS A 1187 -29.04 0.31 53.73
C HIS A 1187 -27.88 1.14 53.19
N TYR A 1188 -28.08 2.45 53.06
CA TYR A 1188 -27.00 3.36 52.66
C TYR A 1188 -25.99 3.47 53.80
N TRP A 1189 -24.87 2.76 53.68
CA TRP A 1189 -23.92 2.56 54.76
C TRP A 1189 -22.89 3.69 54.81
N ASP A 1190 -22.12 3.87 53.73
CA ASP A 1190 -21.16 4.97 53.58
C ASP A 1190 -21.31 5.62 52.20
N ASN A 1191 -20.93 6.89 52.08
CA ASN A 1191 -20.91 7.62 50.82
C ASN A 1191 -19.49 7.97 50.35
N HIS A 1192 -18.46 7.69 51.15
CA HIS A 1192 -17.04 7.95 50.88
C HIS A 1192 -16.66 9.40 50.48
N GLY A 1193 -17.60 10.35 50.61
CA GLY A 1193 -17.45 11.75 50.21
C GLY A 1193 -18.40 12.20 49.09
N VAL A 1194 -19.09 11.29 48.41
CA VAL A 1194 -20.05 11.59 47.34
C VAL A 1194 -21.22 12.42 47.89
N THR A 1195 -21.45 13.61 47.32
CA THR A 1195 -22.47 14.56 47.79
C THR A 1195 -23.76 14.55 46.95
N GLY A 1196 -23.76 13.85 45.82
CA GLY A 1196 -24.94 13.66 44.99
C GLY A 1196 -25.99 12.71 45.62
N PRO A 1197 -27.23 12.70 45.09
CA PRO A 1197 -28.23 11.72 45.47
C PRO A 1197 -27.94 10.35 44.84
N THR A 1198 -28.02 9.28 45.61
CA THR A 1198 -27.81 7.91 45.14
C THR A 1198 -29.13 7.20 44.91
N VAL A 1199 -29.34 6.69 43.71
CA VAL A 1199 -30.52 5.89 43.34
C VAL A 1199 -30.16 4.42 43.49
N ALA A 1200 -30.75 3.76 44.47
CA ALA A 1200 -30.67 2.31 44.66
C ALA A 1200 -31.81 1.62 43.91
N THR A 1201 -31.48 0.63 43.09
CA THR A 1201 -32.42 -0.26 42.40
C THR A 1201 -32.34 -1.65 43.02
N VAL A 1202 -33.46 -2.20 43.48
CA VAL A 1202 -33.54 -3.55 44.04
C VAL A 1202 -34.48 -4.40 43.21
N ARG A 1203 -33.95 -5.53 42.73
CA ARG A 1203 -34.65 -6.57 41.95
C ARG A 1203 -34.77 -7.83 42.79
N ILE A 1204 -35.96 -8.44 42.76
CA ILE A 1204 -36.23 -9.72 43.44
C ILE A 1204 -36.68 -10.75 42.42
N TYR A 1205 -35.83 -11.75 42.23
CA TYR A 1205 -36.06 -12.90 41.36
C TYR A 1205 -36.46 -14.11 42.23
N ILE A 1206 -37.41 -14.89 41.72
CA ILE A 1206 -37.94 -16.08 42.39
C ILE A 1206 -38.02 -17.20 41.36
N TRP A 1207 -37.29 -18.30 41.57
CA TRP A 1207 -37.04 -19.33 40.56
C TRP A 1207 -36.54 -18.73 39.23
N GLY A 1208 -35.59 -17.79 39.32
CA GLY A 1208 -35.02 -17.05 38.19
C GLY A 1208 -35.92 -16.01 37.51
N GLN A 1209 -37.23 -16.03 37.79
CA GLN A 1209 -38.18 -15.08 37.21
C GLN A 1209 -38.22 -13.77 38.02
N LEU A 1210 -38.09 -12.61 37.37
CA LEU A 1210 -38.20 -11.31 38.04
C LEU A 1210 -39.63 -11.10 38.56
N ARG A 1211 -39.80 -10.96 39.88
CA ARG A 1211 -41.10 -10.74 40.53
C ARG A 1211 -41.32 -9.31 41.01
N GLY A 1212 -40.30 -8.46 40.90
CA GLY A 1212 -40.43 -7.03 41.11
C GLY A 1212 -39.09 -6.31 41.10
N GLU A 1213 -39.11 -5.09 40.58
CA GLU A 1213 -38.02 -4.13 40.56
C GLU A 1213 -38.52 -2.81 41.12
N TRP A 1214 -37.74 -2.20 42.01
CA TRP A 1214 -38.07 -0.92 42.63
C TRP A 1214 -36.83 -0.04 42.73
N GLN A 1215 -37.00 1.27 42.57
CA GLN A 1215 -35.96 2.26 42.73
C GLN A 1215 -36.30 3.24 43.85
N ASN A 1216 -35.31 3.66 44.64
CA ASN A 1216 -35.47 4.72 45.63
C ASN A 1216 -34.19 5.57 45.73
N THR A 1217 -34.35 6.84 46.10
CA THR A 1217 -33.26 7.81 46.11
C THR A 1217 -32.87 8.14 47.55
N PHE A 1218 -31.67 7.75 47.96
CA PHE A 1218 -31.04 8.23 49.18
C PHE A 1218 -30.40 9.59 48.93
N ALA A 1219 -30.77 10.62 49.70
CA ALA A 1219 -30.03 11.87 49.72
C ALA A 1219 -28.80 11.75 50.63
N TYR A 1220 -27.84 12.68 50.52
CA TYR A 1220 -26.73 12.80 51.47
C TYR A 1220 -27.18 12.84 52.95
N ALA A 1221 -28.36 13.40 53.22
CA ALA A 1221 -28.96 13.45 54.57
C ALA A 1221 -29.55 12.09 55.05
N ASP A 1222 -29.50 11.05 54.22
CA ASP A 1222 -29.99 9.68 54.49
C ASP A 1222 -28.85 8.67 54.74
N LEU A 1223 -27.61 9.15 54.90
CA LEU A 1223 -26.48 8.33 55.35
C LEU A 1223 -26.82 7.54 56.63
N HIS A 1224 -26.42 6.27 56.66
CA HIS A 1224 -26.76 5.28 57.69
C HIS A 1224 -28.26 4.98 57.85
N LYS A 1225 -29.14 5.38 56.93
CA LYS A 1225 -30.57 5.01 56.93
C LYS A 1225 -30.89 3.88 55.96
N ARG A 1226 -31.92 3.11 56.27
CA ARG A 1226 -32.36 1.96 55.46
C ARG A 1226 -33.69 2.22 54.75
N TRP A 1227 -33.88 1.52 53.65
CA TRP A 1227 -35.14 1.43 52.91
C TRP A 1227 -35.70 0.01 53.05
N PRO A 1228 -36.81 -0.22 53.79
CA PRO A 1228 -37.59 -1.45 53.68
C PRO A 1228 -38.19 -1.56 52.28
N VAL A 1229 -37.66 -2.47 51.45
CA VAL A 1229 -38.03 -2.61 50.04
C VAL A 1229 -39.32 -3.42 49.91
N ALA A 1230 -39.27 -4.69 50.32
CA ALA A 1230 -40.34 -5.64 50.05
C ALA A 1230 -40.36 -6.80 51.06
N THR A 1231 -41.49 -7.50 51.12
CA THR A 1231 -41.66 -8.76 51.84
C THR A 1231 -41.91 -9.91 50.86
N ILE A 1232 -41.05 -10.93 50.88
CA ILE A 1232 -41.22 -12.17 50.13
C ILE A 1232 -41.99 -13.15 51.03
N VAL A 1233 -43.25 -13.44 50.69
CA VAL A 1233 -44.08 -14.40 51.41
C VAL A 1233 -43.98 -15.75 50.69
N TRP A 1234 -43.21 -16.66 51.27
CA TRP A 1234 -42.90 -17.98 50.73
C TRP A 1234 -43.87 -19.06 51.23
N SER A 1235 -44.23 -19.98 50.34
CA SER A 1235 -44.94 -21.23 50.64
C SER A 1235 -44.38 -22.38 49.79
N ALA A 1236 -44.87 -23.60 49.98
CA ALA A 1236 -44.34 -24.78 49.29
C ALA A 1236 -44.59 -24.78 47.77
N ASP A 1237 -45.67 -24.14 47.32
CA ASP A 1237 -46.16 -24.20 45.94
C ASP A 1237 -46.22 -22.82 45.23
N ASP A 1238 -46.04 -21.72 45.98
CA ASP A 1238 -46.09 -20.33 45.50
C ASP A 1238 -45.28 -19.40 46.42
N ALA A 1239 -44.78 -18.31 45.86
CA ALA A 1239 -44.13 -17.23 46.58
C ALA A 1239 -44.51 -15.87 45.99
N THR A 1240 -44.91 -14.93 46.86
CA THR A 1240 -45.38 -13.58 46.45
C THR A 1240 -44.52 -12.47 47.04
N VAL A 1241 -44.13 -11.50 46.21
CA VAL A 1241 -43.32 -10.35 46.63
C VAL A 1241 -44.21 -9.13 46.81
N ASN A 1242 -44.20 -8.54 48.01
CA ASN A 1242 -45.10 -7.47 48.41
C ASN A 1242 -44.28 -6.22 48.73
N PHE A 1243 -44.39 -5.19 47.89
CA PHE A 1243 -43.67 -3.92 48.06
C PHE A 1243 -44.10 -3.19 49.35
N LEU A 1244 -43.13 -2.62 50.08
CA LEU A 1244 -43.36 -1.96 51.38
C LEU A 1244 -43.46 -0.43 51.28
N GLY A 1245 -43.10 0.17 50.14
CA GLY A 1245 -43.14 1.62 49.90
C GLY A 1245 -41.75 2.26 49.89
N TYR A 1246 -41.68 3.55 49.59
CA TYR A 1246 -40.42 4.31 49.42
C TYR A 1246 -39.92 5.00 50.71
N THR A 1247 -40.49 4.68 51.87
CA THR A 1247 -40.12 5.36 53.14
C THR A 1247 -38.74 4.93 53.62
N ILE A 1248 -37.83 5.89 53.74
CA ILE A 1248 -36.50 5.69 54.35
C ILE A 1248 -36.63 5.81 55.89
N GLU A 1249 -36.11 4.82 56.61
CA GLU A 1249 -36.15 4.70 58.07
C GLU A 1249 -34.76 4.86 58.70
N SER A 1250 -34.69 5.40 59.92
CA SER A 1250 -33.48 5.27 60.74
C SER A 1250 -33.27 3.81 61.20
N ASP A 1251 -32.02 3.39 61.22
CA ASP A 1251 -31.59 2.04 61.59
C ASP A 1251 -32.01 1.62 63.02
N GLY A 1252 -32.06 2.57 63.95
CA GLY A 1252 -32.28 2.38 65.38
C GLY A 1252 -31.00 2.13 66.18
N HIS A 1253 -29.82 2.08 65.54
CA HIS A 1253 -28.54 1.78 66.18
C HIS A 1253 -27.88 3.08 66.66
N GLY A 1254 -28.40 3.59 67.78
CA GLY A 1254 -28.31 5.00 68.16
C GLY A 1254 -26.93 5.68 68.09
N ASP A 1255 -26.93 6.81 67.38
CA ASP A 1255 -25.96 7.92 67.39
C ASP A 1255 -25.11 7.99 68.67
N ARG A 1256 -23.80 7.75 68.51
CA ARG A 1256 -22.81 7.69 69.59
C ARG A 1256 -21.45 8.30 69.25
N ARG A 1257 -21.38 9.37 68.45
CA ARG A 1257 -20.16 10.22 68.35
C ARG A 1257 -20.45 11.70 68.63
N ARG A 1258 -20.24 12.09 69.90
CA ARG A 1258 -20.31 13.50 70.34
C ARG A 1258 -19.11 14.32 69.85
N ILE A 1259 -19.38 15.45 69.18
CA ILE A 1259 -18.77 16.77 69.45
C ILE A 1259 -19.88 17.82 69.17
N ALA A 1260 -20.62 18.37 70.14
CA ALA A 1260 -20.25 19.28 71.23
C ALA A 1260 -20.00 20.75 70.80
N GLY A 1261 -21.07 21.56 70.70
CA GLY A 1261 -20.99 23.04 70.72
C GLY A 1261 -21.93 23.77 69.73
N GLY A 1262 -22.95 24.46 70.24
CA GLY A 1262 -23.72 25.49 69.51
C GLY A 1262 -23.71 26.81 70.31
N PRO A 1263 -24.74 27.69 70.24
CA PRO A 1263 -25.88 27.68 69.31
C PRO A 1263 -26.35 29.08 68.81
N THR A 1264 -27.04 29.15 67.67
CA THR A 1264 -28.03 30.23 67.37
C THR A 1264 -29.13 29.77 66.41
N LYS A 1265 -30.26 30.49 66.37
CA LYS A 1265 -31.55 30.17 65.72
C LYS A 1265 -32.31 31.49 65.44
N PRO A 1266 -33.38 31.58 64.60
CA PRO A 1266 -33.82 30.74 63.48
C PRO A 1266 -33.35 31.42 62.16
N PRO A 1267 -34.13 32.02 61.19
CA PRO A 1267 -35.58 32.10 60.91
C PRO A 1267 -36.03 31.67 59.46
N LEU A 1268 -37.35 31.46 59.31
CA LEU A 1268 -38.21 31.77 58.15
C LEU A 1268 -37.90 31.25 56.72
N GLU A 1269 -38.58 30.13 56.39
CA GLU A 1269 -39.63 30.02 55.34
C GLU A 1269 -39.35 30.61 53.93
N LYS A 1270 -39.52 29.82 52.88
CA LYS A 1270 -40.79 29.12 52.61
C LYS A 1270 -40.65 27.80 51.85
#